data_AF-A0AAJ7X0E3-F1
#
_entry.id   AF-A0AAJ7X0E3-F1
#
_cell.length_a   1.000
_cell.length_b   1.000
_cell.length_c   1.000
_cell.angle_alpha   90.00
_cell.angle_beta   90.00
_cell.angle_gamma   90.00
#
_symmetry.space_group_name_H-M   'P 1'
#
loop_
_entity.id
_entity.type
_entity.pdbx_description
1 polymer ?
#
loop_
_entity_poly.entity_id
_entity_poly.type
_entity_poly.pdbx_seq_one_letter_code
_entity_poly.pdbx_strand_id
1 'polypeptide(L)'
;MENFVLYEEIGRGRHTVVYKGRRKGTINFVAILCVEKCKRPQITNRVRLTHEVIHENIVQFLEWYETSNHLWLVVELCTGGSLDAVIAQDKHLPEDVVREFGIDLVSGLLHIHELGIIFSDLTPAKIMLDGPGNLKLSNLSLARAEGENLQEFFSLVAGEDGDSPDPEAAQGSPVYMAPEVLKGEEFSVASDFFSLGCMLYELFTGTPPFYSENFPELMENIFNEVPATPRVSGENAKKPSPEFVNLLKQLLQKDPSKRPERQALLEHPFWKGAFSESLPGDIGKPAGKSALNEDVVDASSASPPKGSSVASTATSLDRSTLSRSFKLEKPDELRPKSVMDTENESMFSLSSRSRAGVGPSAAVPPGTPSRARSAGQRQPPRTAGTADASTASQQASEQVFSTWELIFHESDLLITPIIDNPKILKPVPVKFDPKTLGVPAITGEKLAYLPELELARYLEQLCGTMAATDKSGSPRTRLNLLCYLCIISTHPHAANRLLNSHLLLVLIQQLQSAQNWDIRGKSARVLALLAHHATELKDTTVISEAMTAVTELVRESYRNSKLKQCLLPALGELMCLATRQEEKRRVSNESWHIPSAAFTVVLRCLRDGEEPLTNHLAAKVVENVCSGASAQTSGFQTAEVGPMLWYLFTHCTVDSLRVTAISALCRVSRRMPSCFQNVLEKVGLAPVLEALLSSIARVQQCLLTLFCIMLASGGHLQRLVHEKEFVAKIVRLLESPSVLIRAKAFLALHQVLQNNPDMLLYCCQSRLVMYIERDSRRTTPGKDQQQWGHEYLSRCLEILTTLIVHQLPQLTGEVVSVLESVSGRRHPSTVQAKQLKHQLPMLPVLLHLVTSQVFRPQIVNDEFLFKYGILLGYIKSIDYGETSIDGAVGQAQADEAMRVTLSVFEAITQHPVLLTQHHVAVVDSVLPPLTALVLSQSAERRMFSLRLLSEAASVLLGHEAVSSKASGVSPNAGLLRLVQETLLPEYENLLMEPDPVPAYALKLLLALVDYSPVFIRHLEELNLVPVLLQVLQEHQESMLGSSMYNVVCLLGNLVANKDTNMTALYQQGLVERLVPACMDAGVLVLEGESTSRPASPLLFVLLEMLQELLRRTADMVRRALQQQKLGDSRSTQVAEDMLLVNKPFTQLTCTFIQLLCVEESEVGERAMSCLSLVVQLYGAEDADCTGPESAAHLATALQATAPHPKQQKLLLRIIKRLVTADEKHTQSVRLHGDVLTSALQQLAITASSTADVTVASLASEILQHIL
;
A
#
# COMPACT_ATOMS: atom_id res chain seq x y z
N MET A 1 -6.21 5.36 -7.44
CA MET A 1 -6.75 5.02 -6.09
C MET A 1 -6.36 3.63 -5.56
N GLU A 2 -5.93 2.69 -6.40
CA GLU A 2 -5.59 1.31 -5.99
C GLU A 2 -4.48 1.21 -4.94
N ASN A 3 -3.62 2.21 -4.84
CA ASN A 3 -2.51 2.29 -3.88
C ASN A 3 -2.93 2.68 -2.46
N PHE A 4 -4.21 2.97 -2.21
CA PHE A 4 -4.69 3.42 -0.91
C PHE A 4 -5.77 2.50 -0.35
N VAL A 5 -5.77 2.32 0.96
CA VAL A 5 -6.89 1.73 1.71
C VAL A 5 -7.68 2.89 2.31
N LEU A 6 -8.96 2.99 1.97
CA LEU A 6 -9.88 3.93 2.60
C LEU A 6 -10.44 3.29 3.88
N TYR A 7 -10.54 4.08 4.93
CA TYR A 7 -11.13 3.72 6.23
C TYR A 7 -12.41 4.53 6.45
N GLU A 8 -12.64 5.00 7.68
CA GLU A 8 -13.79 5.81 8.04
C GLU A 8 -13.80 7.17 7.32
N GLU A 9 -15.02 7.65 7.06
CA GLU A 9 -15.27 9.05 6.74
C GLU A 9 -14.94 9.90 7.97
N ILE A 10 -14.07 10.88 7.79
CA ILE A 10 -13.62 11.80 8.85
C ILE A 10 -14.16 13.22 8.66
N GLY A 11 -14.76 13.52 7.51
CA GLY A 11 -15.39 14.80 7.24
C GLY A 11 -16.21 14.77 5.96
N ARG A 12 -17.25 15.61 5.91
CA ARG A 12 -18.12 15.78 4.75
C ARG A 12 -18.38 17.24 4.49
N GLY A 13 -18.22 17.64 3.23
CA GLY A 13 -18.62 18.95 2.73
C GLY A 13 -19.54 18.80 1.52
N ARG A 14 -20.06 19.93 1.03
CA ARG A 14 -20.86 19.97 -0.20
C ARG A 14 -19.99 19.46 -1.36
N HIS A 15 -20.42 18.40 -2.06
CA HIS A 15 -19.67 17.74 -3.16
C HIS A 15 -18.28 17.18 -2.79
N THR A 16 -18.03 16.90 -1.50
CA THR A 16 -16.73 16.38 -1.05
C THR A 16 -16.89 15.47 0.16
N VAL A 17 -16.28 14.29 0.14
CA VAL A 17 -16.20 13.38 1.28
C VAL A 17 -14.73 13.11 1.59
N VAL A 18 -14.34 13.25 2.85
CA VAL A 18 -12.96 13.05 3.31
C VAL A 18 -12.88 11.74 4.06
N TYR A 19 -12.04 10.84 3.57
CA TYR A 19 -11.76 9.56 4.20
C TYR A 19 -10.40 9.59 4.87
N LYS A 20 -10.29 8.94 6.02
CA LYS A 20 -8.98 8.51 6.49
C LYS A 20 -8.47 7.43 5.55
N GLY A 21 -7.26 7.58 5.06
CA GLY A 21 -6.61 6.66 4.16
C GLY A 21 -5.29 6.15 4.73
N ARG A 22 -4.79 5.06 4.14
CA ARG A 22 -3.39 4.63 4.33
C ARG A 22 -2.84 4.17 3.01
N ARG A 23 -1.65 4.65 2.65
CA ARG A 23 -0.94 4.14 1.47
C ARG A 23 -0.59 2.67 1.69
N LYS A 24 -1.06 1.78 0.81
CA LYS A 24 -0.75 0.34 0.81
C LYS A 24 0.78 0.16 0.81
N GLY A 25 1.26 -0.86 1.53
CA GLY A 25 2.69 -1.05 1.78
C GLY A 25 3.26 -0.21 2.94
N THR A 26 2.76 0.99 3.21
CA THR A 26 3.30 1.87 4.29
C THR A 26 2.42 1.90 5.55
N ILE A 27 2.91 2.52 6.62
CA ILE A 27 2.11 2.89 7.80
C ILE A 27 1.67 4.36 7.77
N ASN A 28 1.91 5.05 6.65
CA ASN A 28 1.62 6.48 6.52
C ASN A 28 0.12 6.64 6.30
N PHE A 29 -0.55 7.15 7.32
CA PHE A 29 -1.95 7.56 7.24
C PHE A 29 -2.03 8.92 6.55
N VAL A 30 -3.07 9.07 5.74
CA VAL A 30 -3.31 10.23 4.88
C VAL A 30 -4.79 10.62 4.97
N ALA A 31 -5.12 11.86 4.64
CA ALA A 31 -6.49 12.25 4.36
C ALA A 31 -6.74 12.16 2.85
N ILE A 32 -7.80 11.45 2.45
CA ILE A 32 -8.16 11.24 1.04
C ILE A 32 -9.50 11.94 0.80
N LEU A 33 -9.48 13.04 0.07
CA LEU A 33 -10.66 13.78 -0.32
C LEU A 33 -11.19 13.20 -1.64
N CYS A 34 -12.39 12.63 -1.59
CA CYS A 34 -13.19 12.26 -2.75
C CYS A 34 -14.06 13.47 -3.14
N VAL A 35 -13.86 14.01 -4.33
CA VAL A 35 -14.43 15.28 -4.77
C VAL A 35 -15.14 15.08 -6.11
N GLU A 36 -16.35 15.60 -6.26
CA GLU A 36 -17.07 15.55 -7.55
C GLU A 36 -16.35 16.39 -8.60
N LYS A 37 -16.42 15.98 -9.88
CA LYS A 37 -15.66 16.62 -10.97
C LYS A 37 -16.04 18.09 -11.21
N CYS A 38 -17.25 18.52 -10.85
CA CYS A 38 -17.65 19.92 -10.89
C CYS A 38 -16.74 20.86 -10.07
N LYS A 39 -15.96 20.31 -9.11
CA LYS A 39 -14.97 21.05 -8.31
C LYS A 39 -13.54 20.96 -8.85
N ARG A 40 -13.35 20.53 -10.11
CA ARG A 40 -12.03 20.48 -10.76
C ARG A 40 -11.26 21.80 -10.69
N PRO A 41 -11.86 22.98 -10.91
CA PRO A 41 -11.14 24.25 -10.81
C PRO A 41 -10.53 24.48 -9.42
N GLN A 42 -11.30 24.22 -8.35
CA GLN A 42 -10.87 24.39 -6.96
C GLN A 42 -9.77 23.42 -6.56
N ILE A 43 -9.85 22.16 -7.01
CA ILE A 43 -8.83 21.14 -6.71
C ILE A 43 -7.55 21.42 -7.49
N THR A 44 -7.65 21.78 -8.77
CA THR A 44 -6.49 22.15 -9.59
C THR A 44 -5.78 23.38 -9.01
N ASN A 45 -6.54 24.38 -8.56
CA ASN A 45 -5.99 25.54 -7.87
C ASN A 45 -5.26 25.17 -6.58
N ARG A 46 -5.85 24.29 -5.76
CA ARG A 46 -5.21 23.82 -4.54
C ARG A 46 -3.90 23.08 -4.84
N VAL A 47 -3.91 22.17 -5.83
CA VAL A 47 -2.74 21.36 -6.19
C VAL A 47 -1.62 22.26 -6.72
N ARG A 48 -1.88 23.16 -7.67
CA ARG A 48 -0.83 24.03 -8.25
C ARG A 48 -0.15 24.90 -7.19
N LEU A 49 -0.88 25.34 -6.16
CA LEU A 49 -0.36 26.21 -5.11
C LEU A 49 0.37 25.45 -4.00
N THR A 50 0.10 24.15 -3.82
CA THR A 50 0.64 23.36 -2.70
C THR A 50 1.56 22.22 -3.11
N HIS A 51 1.69 21.91 -4.40
CA HIS A 51 2.43 20.74 -4.91
C HIS A 51 3.88 20.66 -4.40
N GLU A 52 4.56 21.80 -4.29
CA GLU A 52 5.95 21.89 -3.83
C GLU A 52 6.12 22.54 -2.45
N VAL A 53 5.02 22.82 -1.75
CA VAL A 53 5.06 23.50 -0.45
C VAL A 53 5.24 22.48 0.66
N ILE A 54 6.32 22.62 1.44
CA ILE A 54 6.63 21.79 2.60
C ILE A 54 6.89 22.71 3.80
N HIS A 55 5.95 22.78 4.73
CA HIS A 55 6.04 23.63 5.91
C HIS A 55 5.27 22.99 7.08
N GLU A 56 5.74 23.17 8.32
CA GLU A 56 5.11 22.53 9.49
C GLU A 56 3.65 22.96 9.69
N ASN A 57 3.35 24.25 9.46
CA ASN A 57 2.02 24.83 9.59
C ASN A 57 1.17 24.85 8.30
N ILE A 58 1.49 24.01 7.29
CA ILE A 58 0.70 23.86 6.07
C ILE A 58 0.48 22.36 5.82
N VAL A 59 -0.75 21.96 5.52
CA VAL A 59 -1.06 20.56 5.22
C VAL A 59 -0.34 20.13 3.95
N GLN A 60 0.53 19.13 4.08
CA GLN A 60 1.36 18.67 2.97
C GLN A 60 0.51 17.99 1.88
N PHE A 61 0.67 18.44 0.63
CA PHE A 61 0.18 17.73 -0.54
C PHE A 61 1.01 16.47 -0.79
N LEU A 62 0.37 15.35 -1.10
CA LEU A 62 1.06 14.10 -1.41
C LEU A 62 0.83 13.69 -2.86
N GLU A 63 -0.42 13.40 -3.22
CA GLU A 63 -0.79 12.90 -4.54
C GLU A 63 -2.22 13.30 -4.89
N TRP A 64 -2.58 13.22 -6.17
CA TRP A 64 -3.96 13.32 -6.61
C TRP A 64 -4.21 12.43 -7.82
N TYR A 65 -5.45 12.00 -7.99
CA TYR A 65 -5.89 11.07 -9.02
C TYR A 65 -7.25 11.46 -9.56
N GLU A 66 -7.54 11.00 -10.76
CA GLU A 66 -8.87 11.06 -11.32
C GLU A 66 -9.40 9.66 -11.61
N THR A 67 -10.70 9.48 -11.42
CA THR A 67 -11.44 8.27 -11.77
C THR A 67 -12.63 8.65 -12.64
N SER A 68 -13.42 7.68 -13.09
CA SER A 68 -14.61 7.93 -13.93
C SER A 68 -15.52 9.03 -13.38
N ASN A 69 -15.79 9.04 -12.07
CA ASN A 69 -16.80 9.92 -11.46
C ASN A 69 -16.25 10.95 -10.45
N HIS A 70 -15.01 10.80 -9.97
CA HIS A 70 -14.48 11.63 -8.88
C HIS A 70 -13.01 12.00 -9.09
N LEU A 71 -12.64 13.18 -8.57
CA LEU A 71 -11.27 13.60 -8.28
C LEU A 71 -10.90 13.17 -6.86
N TRP A 72 -9.68 12.68 -6.70
CA TRP A 72 -9.18 12.18 -5.44
C TRP A 72 -7.91 12.94 -5.04
N LEU A 73 -7.97 13.71 -3.98
CA LEU A 73 -6.84 14.47 -3.46
C LEU A 73 -6.31 13.81 -2.18
N VAL A 74 -5.03 13.45 -2.15
CA VAL A 74 -4.35 12.80 -1.02
C VAL A 74 -3.41 13.79 -0.35
N VAL A 75 -3.63 14.04 0.94
CA VAL A 75 -2.85 14.99 1.76
C VAL A 75 -2.49 14.40 3.12
N GLU A 76 -1.63 15.09 3.87
CA GLU A 76 -1.31 14.78 5.26
C GLU A 76 -2.59 14.62 6.12
N LEU A 77 -2.60 13.63 7.03
CA LEU A 77 -3.70 13.43 7.97
C LEU A 77 -3.51 14.27 9.24
N CYS A 78 -4.39 15.22 9.48
CA CYS A 78 -4.49 15.97 10.74
C CYS A 78 -5.52 15.31 11.66
N THR A 79 -5.06 14.68 12.76
CA THR A 79 -5.94 13.91 13.67
C THR A 79 -6.60 14.73 14.77
N GLY A 80 -6.19 15.98 14.99
CA GLY A 80 -6.71 16.85 16.04
C GLY A 80 -8.04 17.54 15.68
N GLY A 81 -8.57 17.30 14.48
CA GLY A 81 -9.79 17.95 14.00
C GLY A 81 -9.54 19.36 13.47
N SER A 82 -10.63 20.07 13.16
CA SER A 82 -10.60 21.45 12.68
C SER A 82 -10.70 22.45 13.84
N LEU A 83 -10.16 23.66 13.64
CA LEU A 83 -10.12 24.68 14.67
C LEU A 83 -11.52 25.18 15.05
N ASP A 84 -12.48 25.16 14.13
CA ASP A 84 -13.90 25.44 14.41
C ASP A 84 -14.50 24.49 15.46
N ALA A 85 -14.15 23.19 15.41
CA ALA A 85 -14.61 22.19 16.35
C ALA A 85 -14.00 22.41 17.75
N VAL A 86 -12.75 22.87 17.81
CA VAL A 86 -12.10 23.27 19.07
C VAL A 86 -12.80 24.47 19.68
N ILE A 87 -13.07 25.53 18.90
CA ILE A 87 -13.81 26.71 19.36
C ILE A 87 -15.22 26.32 19.83
N ALA A 88 -15.93 25.47 19.08
CA ALA A 88 -17.27 25.02 19.45
C ALA A 88 -17.31 24.20 20.75
N GLN A 89 -16.27 23.39 21.02
CA GLN A 89 -16.17 22.56 22.22
C GLN A 89 -15.79 23.39 23.45
N ASP A 90 -14.71 24.17 23.34
CA ASP A 90 -14.15 24.91 24.48
C ASP A 90 -14.87 26.24 24.72
N LYS A 91 -15.66 26.70 23.74
CA LYS A 91 -16.32 28.01 23.64
C LYS A 91 -15.35 29.19 23.60
N HIS A 92 -14.29 29.19 24.40
CA HIS A 92 -13.28 30.23 24.40
C HIS A 92 -11.94 29.64 24.84
N LEU A 93 -10.84 30.13 24.28
CA LEU A 93 -9.50 29.65 24.61
C LEU A 93 -8.76 30.63 25.54
N PRO A 94 -7.95 30.12 26.49
CA PRO A 94 -7.05 30.97 27.28
C PRO A 94 -6.08 31.74 26.37
N GLU A 95 -5.75 32.98 26.75
CA GLU A 95 -4.88 33.84 25.92
C GLU A 95 -3.53 33.20 25.57
N ASP A 96 -2.94 32.41 26.49
CA ASP A 96 -1.68 31.73 26.20
C ASP A 96 -1.82 30.66 25.09
N VAL A 97 -2.96 29.95 25.05
CA VAL A 97 -3.27 29.01 23.94
C VAL A 97 -3.54 29.78 22.66
N VAL A 98 -4.27 30.91 22.74
CA VAL A 98 -4.48 31.80 21.58
C VAL A 98 -3.15 32.32 21.03
N ARG A 99 -2.17 32.58 21.90
CA ARG A 99 -0.81 32.97 21.48
C ARG A 99 -0.08 31.83 20.78
N GLU A 100 -0.09 30.62 21.34
CA GLU A 100 0.54 29.44 20.73
C GLU A 100 -0.06 29.14 19.34
N PHE A 101 -1.40 29.12 19.25
CA PHE A 101 -2.11 28.95 17.99
C PHE A 101 -1.86 30.11 17.02
N GLY A 102 -1.81 31.34 17.53
CA GLY A 102 -1.47 32.50 16.72
C GLY A 102 -0.07 32.43 16.13
N ILE A 103 0.90 31.84 16.85
CA ILE A 103 2.27 31.64 16.35
C ILE A 103 2.27 30.72 15.14
N ASP A 104 1.59 29.59 15.23
CA ASP A 104 1.45 28.63 14.14
C ASP A 104 0.76 29.23 12.90
N LEU A 105 -0.33 29.97 13.12
CA LEU A 105 -1.08 30.63 12.05
C LEU A 105 -0.22 31.66 11.32
N VAL A 106 0.48 32.52 12.06
CA VAL A 106 1.39 33.53 11.49
C VAL A 106 2.52 32.86 10.74
N SER A 107 3.13 31.82 11.31
CA SER A 107 4.20 31.05 10.67
C SER A 107 3.76 30.49 9.30
N GLY A 108 2.59 29.83 9.23
CA GLY A 108 2.05 29.31 7.97
C GLY A 108 1.67 30.41 6.96
N LEU A 109 1.02 31.49 7.41
CA LEU A 109 0.62 32.62 6.57
C LEU A 109 1.82 33.33 5.93
N LEU A 110 2.87 33.59 6.72
CA LEU A 110 4.05 34.26 6.21
C LEU A 110 4.78 33.41 5.17
N HIS A 111 4.83 32.09 5.34
CA HIS A 111 5.45 31.21 4.37
C HIS A 111 4.74 31.24 3.01
N ILE A 112 3.40 31.24 2.97
CA ILE A 112 2.66 31.35 1.71
C ILE A 112 2.78 32.75 1.10
N HIS A 113 2.82 33.80 1.92
CA HIS A 113 3.04 35.18 1.44
C HIS A 113 4.44 35.36 0.83
N GLU A 114 5.47 34.70 1.37
CA GLU A 114 6.82 34.67 0.76
C GLU A 114 6.85 34.03 -0.62
N LEU A 115 5.96 33.08 -0.85
CA LEU A 115 5.76 32.45 -2.16
C LEU A 115 4.85 33.28 -3.07
N GLY A 116 4.38 34.46 -2.65
CA GLY A 116 3.46 35.29 -3.43
C GLY A 116 2.03 34.73 -3.50
N ILE A 117 1.64 33.88 -2.54
CA ILE A 117 0.32 33.24 -2.47
C ILE A 117 -0.49 33.92 -1.36
N ILE A 118 -1.68 34.41 -1.69
CA ILE A 118 -2.64 35.01 -0.75
C ILE A 118 -3.69 33.94 -0.40
N PHE A 119 -3.95 33.72 0.89
CA PHE A 119 -4.87 32.68 1.35
C PHE A 119 -6.32 33.00 1.02
N SER A 120 -6.73 34.26 1.23
CA SER A 120 -7.99 34.90 0.82
C SER A 120 -9.30 34.33 1.38
N ASP A 121 -9.28 33.23 2.13
CA ASP A 121 -10.46 32.71 2.83
C ASP A 121 -10.07 32.06 4.16
N LEU A 122 -9.36 32.81 5.00
CA LEU A 122 -8.84 32.34 6.28
C LEU A 122 -9.99 32.23 7.30
N THR A 123 -10.35 30.99 7.64
CA THR A 123 -11.48 30.66 8.53
C THR A 123 -11.12 29.49 9.44
N PRO A 124 -11.72 29.37 10.65
CA PRO A 124 -11.43 28.26 11.56
C PRO A 124 -11.69 26.87 10.95
N ALA A 125 -12.69 26.73 10.08
CA ALA A 125 -13.00 25.47 9.39
C ALA A 125 -11.90 25.01 8.40
N LYS A 126 -11.02 25.93 7.97
CA LYS A 126 -9.91 25.66 7.04
C LYS A 126 -8.54 25.53 7.73
N ILE A 127 -8.53 25.50 9.06
CA ILE A 127 -7.34 25.23 9.86
C ILE A 127 -7.54 23.90 10.60
N MET A 128 -6.52 23.04 10.58
CA MET A 128 -6.57 21.74 11.25
C MET A 128 -5.46 21.60 12.29
N LEU A 129 -5.69 20.75 13.28
CA LEU A 129 -4.72 20.38 14.30
C LEU A 129 -4.08 19.04 13.97
N ASP A 130 -2.76 18.95 14.04
CA ASP A 130 -2.02 17.69 13.92
C ASP A 130 -2.07 16.87 15.23
N GLY A 131 -1.42 15.69 15.24
CA GLY A 131 -1.41 14.81 16.41
C GLY A 131 -0.71 15.40 17.67
N PRO A 132 0.41 16.14 17.50
CA PRO A 132 1.04 16.93 18.57
C PRO A 132 0.25 18.15 19.05
N GLY A 133 -0.67 18.69 18.24
CA GLY A 133 -1.49 19.86 18.56
C GLY A 133 -1.09 21.16 17.86
N ASN A 134 -0.24 21.10 16.84
CA ASN A 134 0.14 22.27 16.02
C ASN A 134 -0.92 22.58 14.97
N LEU A 135 -1.13 23.86 14.67
CA LEU A 135 -2.07 24.29 13.63
C LEU A 135 -1.46 24.23 12.23
N LYS A 136 -2.28 23.77 11.27
CA LYS A 136 -1.94 23.66 9.86
C LYS A 136 -3.01 24.28 8.96
N LEU A 137 -2.60 25.12 8.03
CA LEU A 137 -3.45 25.64 6.95
C LEU A 137 -3.84 24.48 6.02
N SER A 138 -5.13 24.15 5.93
CA SER A 138 -5.57 22.89 5.31
C SER A 138 -6.23 23.03 3.94
N ASN A 139 -6.78 24.19 3.58
CA ASN A 139 -7.56 24.34 2.36
C ASN A 139 -7.27 25.63 1.57
N LEU A 140 -6.39 25.52 0.58
CA LEU A 140 -5.99 26.60 -0.33
C LEU A 140 -6.81 26.61 -1.64
N SER A 141 -8.02 26.05 -1.66
CA SER A 141 -8.83 25.97 -2.89
C SER A 141 -9.24 27.33 -3.47
N LEU A 142 -9.34 28.35 -2.61
CA LEU A 142 -9.67 29.73 -3.00
C LEU A 142 -8.46 30.67 -2.93
N ALA A 143 -7.28 30.15 -2.56
CA ALA A 143 -6.06 30.94 -2.54
C ALA A 143 -5.68 31.36 -3.96
N ARG A 144 -4.91 32.43 -4.07
CA ARG A 144 -4.55 33.02 -5.37
C ARG A 144 -3.13 33.54 -5.35
N ALA A 145 -2.47 33.55 -6.49
CA ALA A 145 -1.23 34.30 -6.62
C ALA A 145 -1.54 35.80 -6.53
N GLU A 146 -0.61 36.58 -6.00
CA GLU A 146 -0.76 38.04 -5.92
C GLU A 146 -0.99 38.64 -7.32
N GLY A 147 -2.07 39.42 -7.48
CA GLY A 147 -2.50 40.02 -8.75
C GLY A 147 -3.17 39.05 -9.74
N GLU A 148 -3.60 37.86 -9.29
CA GLU A 148 -4.30 36.88 -10.13
C GLU A 148 -5.82 36.98 -10.00
N ASN A 149 -6.51 36.98 -11.16
CA ASN A 149 -7.96 36.85 -11.21
C ASN A 149 -8.36 35.36 -11.12
N LEU A 150 -8.77 34.93 -9.93
CA LEU A 150 -9.16 33.54 -9.68
C LEU A 150 -10.36 33.09 -10.53
N GLN A 151 -11.27 34.01 -10.89
CA GLN A 151 -12.44 33.68 -11.70
C GLN A 151 -12.04 33.30 -13.13
N GLU A 152 -11.09 34.03 -13.73
CA GLU A 152 -10.53 33.71 -15.04
C GLU A 152 -9.84 32.34 -15.02
N PHE A 153 -9.06 32.06 -13.96
CA PHE A 153 -8.45 30.74 -13.78
C PHE A 153 -9.50 29.62 -13.71
N PHE A 154 -10.58 29.81 -12.95
CA PHE A 154 -11.64 28.81 -12.87
C PHE A 154 -12.36 28.59 -14.21
N SER A 155 -12.59 29.66 -14.97
CA SER A 155 -13.16 29.57 -16.32
C SER A 155 -12.24 28.83 -17.29
N LEU A 156 -10.93 29.04 -17.22
CA LEU A 156 -9.96 28.32 -18.06
C LEU A 156 -9.95 26.81 -17.77
N VAL A 157 -9.99 26.42 -16.49
CA VAL A 157 -9.98 25.00 -16.11
C VAL A 157 -11.32 24.31 -16.39
N ALA A 158 -12.44 25.04 -16.27
CA ALA A 158 -13.77 24.48 -16.51
C ALA A 158 -14.11 24.32 -18.00
N GLY A 159 -13.53 25.15 -18.87
CA GLY A 159 -13.75 25.10 -20.32
C GLY A 159 -13.31 23.80 -21.01
N GLU A 160 -12.48 22.97 -20.37
CA GLU A 160 -12.02 21.68 -20.93
C GLU A 160 -13.07 20.55 -20.86
N ASP A 161 -14.11 20.69 -20.03
CA ASP A 161 -15.12 19.65 -19.79
C ASP A 161 -16.56 20.07 -20.17
N GLY A 162 -16.75 21.29 -20.70
CA GLY A 162 -18.05 21.78 -21.17
C GLY A 162 -19.00 22.34 -20.10
N ASP A 163 -18.61 22.36 -18.82
CA ASP A 163 -19.40 22.96 -17.72
C ASP A 163 -18.96 24.41 -17.44
N SER A 164 -19.89 25.36 -17.42
CA SER A 164 -19.60 26.73 -16.97
C SER A 164 -19.44 26.78 -15.44
N PRO A 165 -18.37 27.35 -14.88
CA PRO A 165 -18.18 27.39 -13.44
C PRO A 165 -19.23 28.31 -12.79
N ASP A 166 -19.77 27.90 -11.64
CA ASP A 166 -20.67 28.72 -10.84
C ASP A 166 -20.01 30.09 -10.53
N PRO A 167 -20.67 31.23 -10.81
CA PRO A 167 -20.09 32.57 -10.58
C PRO A 167 -19.84 32.86 -9.10
N GLU A 168 -20.50 32.14 -8.19
CA GLU A 168 -20.29 32.23 -6.74
C GLU A 168 -19.15 31.32 -6.25
N ALA A 169 -18.60 30.45 -7.11
CA ALA A 169 -17.65 29.41 -6.70
C ALA A 169 -16.26 29.95 -6.27
N ALA A 170 -15.97 31.20 -6.58
CA ALA A 170 -14.75 31.91 -6.17
C ALA A 170 -14.93 32.78 -4.91
N GLN A 171 -16.13 32.81 -4.31
CA GLN A 171 -16.42 33.63 -3.12
C GLN A 171 -16.21 32.82 -1.82
N GLY A 172 -15.47 33.42 -0.88
CA GLY A 172 -15.20 32.86 0.46
C GLY A 172 -16.23 33.28 1.51
N SER A 173 -15.93 33.04 2.78
CA SER A 173 -16.80 33.46 3.88
C SER A 173 -16.79 34.99 4.06
N PRO A 174 -17.95 35.68 4.04
CA PRO A 174 -18.00 37.13 4.20
C PRO A 174 -17.69 37.59 5.63
N VAL A 175 -17.80 36.70 6.63
CA VAL A 175 -17.61 37.02 8.06
C VAL A 175 -16.17 37.44 8.38
N TYR A 176 -15.19 36.88 7.67
CA TYR A 176 -13.75 37.12 7.89
C TYR A 176 -13.14 38.03 6.81
N MET A 177 -13.97 38.49 5.87
CA MET A 177 -13.51 39.24 4.71
C MET A 177 -13.20 40.69 5.08
N ALA A 178 -12.09 41.22 4.56
CA ALA A 178 -11.66 42.56 4.87
C ALA A 178 -12.57 43.63 4.22
N PRO A 179 -12.72 44.83 4.84
CA PRO A 179 -13.56 45.91 4.32
C PRO A 179 -13.26 46.33 2.88
N GLU A 180 -12.00 46.36 2.49
CA GLU A 180 -11.57 46.72 1.13
C GLU A 180 -12.02 45.66 0.10
N VAL A 181 -11.93 44.39 0.45
CA VAL A 181 -12.35 43.28 -0.42
C VAL A 181 -13.87 43.29 -0.63
N LEU A 182 -14.65 43.56 0.43
CA LEU A 182 -16.10 43.72 0.33
C LEU A 182 -16.54 44.94 -0.50
N LYS A 183 -15.65 45.92 -0.69
CA LYS A 183 -15.86 47.07 -1.60
C LYS A 183 -15.47 46.77 -3.05
N GLY A 184 -14.96 45.56 -3.33
CA GLY A 184 -14.53 45.12 -4.64
C GLY A 184 -13.05 45.37 -4.95
N GLU A 185 -12.24 45.75 -3.96
CA GLU A 185 -10.78 45.79 -4.11
C GLU A 185 -10.18 44.37 -4.12
N GLU A 186 -8.96 44.23 -4.65
CA GLU A 186 -8.29 42.94 -4.73
C GLU A 186 -7.82 42.43 -3.36
N PHE A 187 -7.77 41.12 -3.20
CA PHE A 187 -7.18 40.50 -2.00
C PHE A 187 -5.68 40.80 -1.95
N SER A 188 -5.18 41.04 -0.73
CA SER A 188 -3.79 41.38 -0.45
C SER A 188 -3.29 40.70 0.83
N VAL A 189 -1.98 40.75 1.08
CA VAL A 189 -1.38 40.33 2.37
C VAL A 189 -2.07 41.02 3.56
N ALA A 190 -2.40 42.31 3.42
CA ALA A 190 -3.09 43.08 4.45
C ALA A 190 -4.52 42.57 4.70
N SER A 191 -5.18 42.02 3.69
CA SER A 191 -6.52 41.41 3.84
C SER A 191 -6.47 40.10 4.63
N ASP A 192 -5.46 39.25 4.41
CA ASP A 192 -5.26 38.03 5.20
C ASP A 192 -4.94 38.36 6.68
N PHE A 193 -4.20 39.44 6.94
CA PHE A 193 -3.95 39.92 8.30
C PHE A 193 -5.22 40.40 9.01
N PHE A 194 -6.17 40.97 8.29
CA PHE A 194 -7.49 41.29 8.86
C PHE A 194 -8.24 40.01 9.25
N SER A 195 -8.28 39.02 8.36
CA SER A 195 -8.90 37.72 8.65
C SER A 195 -8.23 37.01 9.84
N LEU A 196 -6.89 37.11 9.96
CA LEU A 196 -6.15 36.64 11.14
C LEU A 196 -6.61 37.36 12.41
N GLY A 197 -6.82 38.68 12.37
CA GLY A 197 -7.38 39.45 13.48
C GLY A 197 -8.76 38.93 13.89
N CYS A 198 -9.63 38.64 12.93
CA CYS A 198 -10.95 38.06 13.19
C CYS A 198 -10.85 36.68 13.85
N MET A 199 -9.94 35.83 13.37
CA MET A 199 -9.70 34.50 13.94
C MET A 199 -9.15 34.57 15.37
N LEU A 200 -8.14 35.40 15.63
CA LEU A 200 -7.58 35.55 16.98
C LEU A 200 -8.62 36.08 17.95
N TYR A 201 -9.47 37.02 17.52
CA TYR A 201 -10.60 37.50 18.30
C TYR A 201 -11.54 36.35 18.65
N GLU A 202 -11.97 35.56 17.66
CA GLU A 202 -12.90 34.45 17.85
C GLU A 202 -12.32 33.34 18.72
N LEU A 203 -11.03 33.01 18.59
CA LEU A 203 -10.38 32.02 19.47
C LEU A 203 -10.47 32.41 20.94
N PHE A 204 -10.37 33.71 21.24
CA PHE A 204 -10.44 34.21 22.62
C PHE A 204 -11.88 34.40 23.12
N THR A 205 -12.82 34.82 22.28
CA THR A 205 -14.19 35.17 22.70
C THR A 205 -15.22 34.08 22.43
N GLY A 206 -14.93 33.16 21.52
CA GLY A 206 -15.86 32.17 20.98
C GLY A 206 -16.74 32.64 19.84
N THR A 207 -16.67 33.91 19.48
CA THR A 207 -17.53 34.50 18.45
C THR A 207 -16.73 35.50 17.60
N PRO A 208 -16.96 35.55 16.28
CA PRO A 208 -16.24 36.49 15.42
C PRO A 208 -16.54 37.94 15.83
N PRO A 209 -15.63 38.90 15.53
CA PRO A 209 -15.79 40.29 15.94
C PRO A 209 -16.99 40.98 15.29
N PHE A 210 -17.41 40.50 14.12
CA PHE A 210 -18.57 40.98 13.37
C PHE A 210 -19.42 39.78 12.99
N TYR A 211 -20.72 39.82 13.28
CA TYR A 211 -21.66 38.76 12.93
C TYR A 211 -23.06 39.34 12.76
N SER A 212 -23.72 38.97 11.67
CA SER A 212 -25.17 39.11 11.50
C SER A 212 -25.63 38.01 10.56
N GLU A 213 -26.88 37.56 10.75
CA GLU A 213 -27.55 36.64 9.83
C GLU A 213 -27.93 37.33 8.50
N ASN A 214 -28.00 38.66 8.50
CA ASN A 214 -28.35 39.45 7.32
C ASN A 214 -27.10 40.05 6.67
N PHE A 215 -26.82 39.67 5.42
CA PHE A 215 -25.60 40.07 4.71
C PHE A 215 -25.35 41.59 4.65
N PRO A 216 -26.34 42.47 4.35
CA PRO A 216 -26.13 43.91 4.35
C PRO A 216 -25.79 44.48 5.73
N GLU A 217 -26.35 43.91 6.80
CA GLU A 217 -26.05 44.32 8.18
C GLU A 217 -24.64 43.86 8.60
N LEU A 218 -24.24 42.65 8.19
CA LEU A 218 -22.86 42.17 8.37
C LEU A 218 -21.86 43.10 7.67
N MET A 219 -22.15 43.51 6.42
CA MET A 219 -21.31 44.47 5.69
C MET A 219 -21.24 45.81 6.42
N GLU A 220 -22.37 46.32 6.92
CA GLU A 220 -22.41 47.57 7.68
C GLU A 220 -21.55 47.49 8.96
N ASN A 221 -21.62 46.37 9.68
CA ASN A 221 -20.81 46.13 10.87
C ASN A 221 -19.30 46.04 10.51
N ILE A 222 -18.96 45.33 9.44
CA ILE A 222 -17.57 45.23 8.97
C ILE A 222 -17.06 46.60 8.49
N PHE A 223 -17.87 47.47 7.90
CA PHE A 223 -17.42 48.79 7.47
C PHE A 223 -17.32 49.82 8.58
N ASN A 224 -18.30 49.84 9.50
CA ASN A 224 -18.51 50.99 10.38
C ASN A 224 -18.32 50.67 11.86
N GLU A 225 -18.53 49.43 12.29
CA GLU A 225 -18.47 49.06 13.70
C GLU A 225 -17.02 48.90 14.17
N VAL A 226 -16.70 49.49 15.32
CA VAL A 226 -15.44 49.24 16.02
C VAL A 226 -15.65 47.99 16.86
N PRO A 227 -14.86 46.92 16.65
CA PRO A 227 -15.05 45.67 17.37
C PRO A 227 -14.99 45.92 18.88
N ALA A 228 -15.96 45.36 19.60
CA ALA A 228 -16.01 45.47 21.05
C ALA A 228 -14.72 44.92 21.67
N THR A 229 -14.32 45.42 22.85
CA THR A 229 -13.20 44.82 23.57
C THR A 229 -13.49 43.34 23.81
N PRO A 230 -12.61 42.40 23.45
CA PRO A 230 -12.87 40.97 23.56
C PRO A 230 -13.18 40.60 25.01
N ARG A 231 -14.37 40.05 25.26
CA ARG A 231 -14.84 39.67 26.59
C ARG A 231 -15.42 38.27 26.54
N VAL A 232 -15.13 37.49 27.58
CA VAL A 232 -15.66 36.14 27.78
C VAL A 232 -16.83 36.21 28.77
N SER A 233 -17.91 35.50 28.48
CA SER A 233 -19.09 35.43 29.35
C SER A 233 -18.91 34.38 30.47
N GLY A 234 -18.74 34.81 31.72
CA GLY A 234 -18.71 33.94 32.90
C GLY A 234 -18.18 34.62 34.18
N GLU A 235 -18.60 34.15 35.37
CA GLU A 235 -18.26 34.74 36.68
C GLU A 235 -16.75 34.70 37.04
N ASN A 236 -15.95 33.90 36.29
CA ASN A 236 -14.49 33.77 36.46
C ASN A 236 -13.67 34.22 35.21
N ALA A 237 -14.24 35.04 34.32
CA ALA A 237 -13.59 35.45 33.08
C ALA A 237 -12.34 36.34 33.32
N LYS A 238 -11.15 35.87 32.90
CA LYS A 238 -9.92 36.69 32.87
C LYS A 238 -10.06 37.77 31.78
N LYS A 239 -9.66 39.00 32.09
CA LYS A 239 -9.60 40.10 31.11
C LYS A 239 -8.45 39.86 30.12
N PRO A 240 -8.59 40.20 28.83
CA PRO A 240 -7.49 40.12 27.87
C PRO A 240 -6.34 41.06 28.27
N SER A 241 -5.11 40.65 27.97
CA SER A 241 -3.93 41.49 28.15
C SER A 241 -3.98 42.75 27.29
N PRO A 242 -3.36 43.86 27.72
CA PRO A 242 -3.29 45.06 26.91
C PRO A 242 -2.54 44.82 25.59
N GLU A 243 -1.57 43.90 25.57
CA GLU A 243 -0.85 43.50 24.37
C GLU A 243 -1.77 42.80 23.36
N PHE A 244 -2.62 41.86 23.82
CA PHE A 244 -3.55 41.17 22.93
C PHE A 244 -4.60 42.12 22.34
N VAL A 245 -5.15 43.03 23.17
CA VAL A 245 -6.07 44.07 22.70
C VAL A 245 -5.40 45.00 21.69
N ASN A 246 -4.12 45.34 21.91
CA ASN A 246 -3.36 46.16 20.98
C ASN A 246 -3.14 45.46 19.63
N LEU A 247 -2.78 44.18 19.64
CA LEU A 247 -2.61 43.37 18.42
C LEU A 247 -3.89 43.35 17.58
N LEU A 248 -5.03 43.01 18.22
CA LEU A 248 -6.33 42.98 17.53
C LEU A 248 -6.72 44.36 16.99
N LYS A 249 -6.44 45.44 17.73
CA LYS A 249 -6.69 46.80 17.27
C LYS A 249 -5.85 47.17 16.04
N GLN A 250 -4.64 46.65 15.91
CA GLN A 250 -3.79 46.86 14.73
C GLN A 250 -4.26 46.02 13.53
N LEU A 251 -4.58 44.74 13.73
CA LEU A 251 -5.04 43.83 12.67
C LEU A 251 -6.43 44.19 12.13
N LEU A 252 -7.35 44.63 12.98
CA LEU A 252 -8.74 44.95 12.63
C LEU A 252 -8.94 46.43 12.20
N GLN A 253 -7.88 47.12 11.78
CA GLN A 253 -8.01 48.44 11.16
C GLN A 253 -8.80 48.34 9.86
N LYS A 254 -9.77 49.24 9.66
CA LYS A 254 -10.61 49.24 8.44
C LYS A 254 -9.84 49.67 7.20
N ASP A 255 -8.86 50.53 7.38
CA ASP A 255 -7.95 51.01 6.34
C ASP A 255 -6.74 50.05 6.25
N PRO A 256 -6.54 49.36 5.10
CA PRO A 256 -5.48 48.36 4.97
C PRO A 256 -4.08 48.97 5.13
N SER A 257 -3.89 50.24 4.77
CA SER A 257 -2.59 50.94 4.90
C SER A 257 -2.17 51.20 6.36
N LYS A 258 -3.11 51.09 7.31
CA LYS A 258 -2.87 51.27 8.74
C LYS A 258 -2.69 49.94 9.48
N ARG A 259 -2.86 48.80 8.80
CA ARG A 259 -2.56 47.47 9.36
C ARG A 259 -1.05 47.27 9.44
N PRO A 260 -0.57 46.44 10.38
CA PRO A 260 0.86 46.23 10.54
C PRO A 260 1.44 45.55 9.29
N GLU A 261 2.57 46.06 8.81
CA GLU A 261 3.38 45.34 7.84
C GLU A 261 3.97 44.07 8.47
N ARG A 262 4.40 43.13 7.62
CA ARG A 262 4.93 41.82 8.03
C ARG A 262 5.93 41.90 9.19
N GLN A 263 6.91 42.80 9.12
CA GLN A 263 7.94 42.94 10.15
C GLN A 263 7.35 43.44 11.48
N ALA A 264 6.45 44.42 11.42
CA ALA A 264 5.79 44.97 12.60
C ALA A 264 4.89 43.95 13.30
N LEU A 265 4.25 43.04 12.54
CA LEU A 265 3.47 41.94 13.10
C LEU A 265 4.34 40.95 13.89
N LEU A 266 5.50 40.57 13.35
CA LEU A 266 6.44 39.63 13.97
C LEU A 266 7.07 40.18 15.25
N GLU A 267 7.35 41.48 15.28
CA GLU A 267 7.95 42.16 16.44
C GLU A 267 6.92 42.55 17.52
N HIS A 268 5.64 42.24 17.31
CA HIS A 268 4.59 42.64 18.23
C HIS A 268 4.77 42.00 19.63
N PRO A 269 4.69 42.78 20.73
CA PRO A 269 4.96 42.30 22.10
C PRO A 269 4.14 41.09 22.54
N PHE A 270 2.93 40.93 21.98
CA PHE A 270 2.05 39.79 22.24
C PHE A 270 2.76 38.44 22.04
N TRP A 271 3.67 38.32 21.07
CA TRP A 271 4.35 37.06 20.74
C TRP A 271 5.50 36.69 21.68
N LYS A 272 5.86 37.55 22.65
CA LYS A 272 6.93 37.29 23.64
C LYS A 272 8.26 36.83 23.03
N GLY A 273 8.60 37.32 21.83
CA GLY A 273 9.86 36.99 21.14
C GLY A 273 9.88 35.65 20.39
N ALA A 274 8.74 34.97 20.21
CA ALA A 274 8.66 33.66 19.56
C ALA A 274 9.30 33.61 18.14
N PHE A 275 9.30 34.72 17.41
CA PHE A 275 9.83 34.81 16.05
C PHE A 275 11.27 35.33 15.94
N SER A 276 11.98 35.49 17.06
CA SER A 276 13.30 36.14 17.11
C SER A 276 14.51 35.21 16.94
N GLU A 277 14.33 33.88 16.81
CA GLU A 277 15.43 32.88 16.78
C GLU A 277 15.77 32.27 15.40
N SER A 278 15.16 32.68 14.28
CA SER A 278 15.43 32.10 12.95
C SER A 278 16.56 32.81 12.17
N LEU A 279 17.82 32.60 12.57
CA LEU A 279 19.00 32.69 11.70
C LEU A 279 19.82 31.39 11.85
N PRO A 280 20.34 30.76 10.77
CA PRO A 280 20.75 29.35 10.82
C PRO A 280 22.15 29.13 11.42
N GLY A 281 22.28 28.16 12.33
CA GLY A 281 23.57 27.64 12.81
C GLY A 281 23.46 26.50 13.84
N ASP A 282 23.71 25.27 13.36
CA ASP A 282 24.25 24.09 14.05
C ASP A 282 23.33 23.08 14.78
N ILE A 283 23.64 21.78 14.58
CA ILE A 283 22.85 20.59 14.92
C ILE A 283 23.28 19.99 16.28
N GLY A 284 22.34 19.58 17.15
CA GLY A 284 22.69 18.72 18.29
C GLY A 284 21.60 18.28 19.30
N LYS A 285 20.78 17.30 18.92
CA LYS A 285 20.05 16.28 19.75
C LYS A 285 19.07 16.69 20.88
N PRO A 286 18.08 15.81 21.19
CA PRO A 286 16.84 16.19 21.87
C PRO A 286 16.85 15.93 23.39
N ALA A 287 16.11 16.75 24.13
CA ALA A 287 15.72 16.46 25.52
C ALA A 287 14.28 16.93 25.77
N GLY A 288 13.43 16.00 26.21
CA GLY A 288 12.06 16.30 26.62
C GLY A 288 11.94 16.60 28.11
N LYS A 289 10.89 17.34 28.49
CA LYS A 289 9.83 16.94 29.46
C LYS A 289 9.11 18.13 30.10
N SER A 290 7.79 17.97 30.14
CA SER A 290 6.88 18.17 31.29
C SER A 290 6.47 19.57 31.71
N ALA A 291 5.16 19.66 31.94
CA ALA A 291 4.37 20.83 32.28
C ALA A 291 4.30 21.16 33.80
N LEU A 292 3.85 22.40 34.04
CA LEU A 292 3.05 22.99 35.13
C LEU A 292 3.71 23.83 36.26
N ASN A 293 3.46 25.15 36.09
CA ASN A 293 2.95 26.18 37.01
C ASN A 293 3.82 26.90 38.07
N GLU A 294 3.84 28.24 37.89
CA GLU A 294 3.60 29.39 38.83
C GLU A 294 4.53 29.50 40.08
N ASP A 295 5.18 30.62 40.44
CA ASP A 295 4.89 32.04 40.19
C ASP A 295 6.11 32.95 40.53
N VAL A 296 6.27 34.01 39.71
CA VAL A 296 6.51 35.44 40.07
C VAL A 296 7.93 36.08 40.18
N VAL A 297 8.06 37.14 39.36
CA VAL A 297 8.91 38.37 39.21
C VAL A 297 10.38 38.38 38.72
N ASP A 298 10.49 38.81 37.45
CA ASP A 298 11.18 39.98 36.85
C ASP A 298 12.70 40.06 36.55
N ALA A 299 12.93 40.16 35.23
CA ALA A 299 13.62 41.22 34.47
C ALA A 299 15.12 41.13 34.11
N SER A 300 15.31 41.16 32.78
CA SER A 300 16.33 41.89 31.99
C SER A 300 17.52 41.14 31.39
N SER A 301 17.85 41.60 30.18
CA SER A 301 18.49 40.97 29.02
C SER A 301 19.95 41.38 28.77
N ALA A 302 20.66 40.56 27.97
CA ALA A 302 21.33 40.95 26.70
C ALA A 302 22.84 40.64 26.52
N SER A 303 23.09 39.94 25.40
CA SER A 303 24.18 40.06 24.39
C SER A 303 25.55 39.33 24.55
N PRO A 304 26.10 38.77 23.44
CA PRO A 304 27.49 38.27 23.30
C PRO A 304 28.33 39.03 22.23
N PRO A 305 29.64 38.73 22.07
CA PRO A 305 30.21 38.59 20.71
C PRO A 305 31.36 37.54 20.48
N LYS A 306 31.30 36.89 19.30
CA LYS A 306 32.30 36.52 18.24
C LYS A 306 33.72 35.93 18.50
N GLY A 307 34.09 34.93 17.66
CA GLY A 307 35.46 34.71 17.12
C GLY A 307 35.77 33.39 16.35
N SER A 308 35.90 33.46 14.99
CA SER A 308 36.77 32.77 13.96
C SER A 308 37.38 31.33 14.14
N SER A 309 37.68 30.46 13.13
CA SER A 309 37.50 30.33 11.65
C SER A 309 38.22 29.06 11.07
N VAL A 310 37.92 28.69 9.80
CA VAL A 310 38.67 27.85 8.79
C VAL A 310 38.26 26.35 8.66
N ALA A 311 38.05 25.70 7.49
CA ALA A 311 37.59 25.99 6.11
C ALA A 311 37.49 24.65 5.31
N SER A 312 36.53 24.47 4.39
CA SER A 312 36.70 23.67 3.14
C SER A 312 35.49 23.76 2.17
N THR A 313 35.73 24.48 1.07
CA THR A 313 35.29 24.35 -0.35
C THR A 313 33.86 23.92 -0.75
N ALA A 314 33.33 24.72 -1.68
CA ALA A 314 31.97 24.82 -2.16
C ALA A 314 31.69 24.10 -3.50
N THR A 315 30.41 23.87 -3.78
CA THR A 315 29.81 23.95 -5.12
C THR A 315 28.58 24.85 -5.03
N SER A 316 28.59 25.92 -5.83
CA SER A 316 27.60 27.00 -5.86
C SER A 316 26.34 26.62 -6.64
N LEU A 317 25.17 26.72 -6.01
CA LEU A 317 23.89 26.86 -6.69
C LEU A 317 23.45 28.32 -6.57
N ASP A 318 23.27 28.95 -7.73
CA ASP A 318 22.95 30.36 -7.91
C ASP A 318 21.60 30.77 -7.31
N ARG A 319 21.57 31.99 -6.78
CA ARG A 319 20.48 32.60 -6.02
C ARG A 319 19.48 33.36 -6.90
N SER A 320 19.16 32.83 -8.09
CA SER A 320 18.34 33.50 -9.12
C SER A 320 17.00 32.81 -9.44
N THR A 321 16.56 31.84 -8.64
CA THR A 321 15.38 31.00 -8.95
C THR A 321 14.12 31.23 -8.09
N LEU A 322 14.08 32.27 -7.24
CA LEU A 322 12.93 32.51 -6.32
C LEU A 322 11.81 33.41 -6.88
N SER A 323 11.68 33.52 -8.21
CA SER A 323 10.50 34.13 -8.85
C SER A 323 9.88 33.13 -9.83
N ARG A 324 9.17 32.13 -9.31
CA ARG A 324 8.32 31.26 -10.13
C ARG A 324 7.00 31.97 -10.36
N SER A 325 6.60 32.14 -11.63
CA SER A 325 5.26 32.62 -11.97
C SER A 325 4.25 31.48 -11.80
N PHE A 326 3.27 31.65 -10.91
CA PHE A 326 2.14 30.72 -10.76
C PHE A 326 1.09 30.84 -11.89
N LYS A 327 1.34 31.67 -12.91
CA LYS A 327 0.52 31.79 -14.12
C LYS A 327 0.70 30.56 -15.01
N LEU A 328 -0.39 29.83 -15.22
CA LEU A 328 -0.41 28.60 -16.01
C LEU A 328 -0.53 28.96 -17.51
N GLU A 329 0.54 28.78 -18.29
CA GLU A 329 0.53 29.05 -19.75
C GLU A 329 0.00 27.85 -20.57
N LYS A 330 -0.08 26.65 -19.98
CA LYS A 330 -0.61 25.42 -20.59
C LYS A 330 -1.35 24.56 -19.55
N PRO A 331 -2.66 24.26 -19.71
CA PRO A 331 -3.41 23.45 -18.75
C PRO A 331 -2.95 21.99 -18.64
N ASP A 332 -2.35 21.44 -19.71
CA ASP A 332 -2.01 20.01 -19.83
C ASP A 332 -0.92 19.52 -18.85
N GLU A 333 -0.09 20.42 -18.29
CA GLU A 333 1.03 20.04 -17.40
C GLU A 333 0.58 19.59 -15.99
N LEU A 334 -0.65 19.92 -15.58
CA LEU A 334 -1.22 19.57 -14.28
C LEU A 334 -2.37 18.58 -14.40
N ARG A 335 -2.21 17.51 -15.21
CA ARG A 335 -3.22 16.44 -15.26
C ARG A 335 -2.97 15.33 -14.22
N PRO A 336 -4.03 14.77 -13.60
CA PRO A 336 -3.91 13.59 -12.76
C PRO A 336 -3.37 12.41 -13.59
N LYS A 337 -2.50 11.57 -13.00
CA LYS A 337 -2.02 10.36 -13.65
C LYS A 337 -3.20 9.44 -13.99
N SER A 338 -3.55 9.32 -15.27
CA SER A 338 -4.52 8.35 -15.79
C SER A 338 -3.86 6.97 -15.97
N VAL A 339 -4.66 5.91 -15.95
CA VAL A 339 -4.20 4.50 -16.00
C VAL A 339 -3.85 4.04 -17.43
N MET A 340 -3.76 4.95 -18.40
CA MET A 340 -3.38 4.59 -19.78
C MET A 340 -2.39 5.63 -20.27
N ASP A 341 -1.09 5.38 -20.02
CA ASP A 341 0.05 5.86 -20.81
C ASP A 341 1.35 5.43 -20.12
N THR A 342 1.97 4.35 -20.61
CA THR A 342 3.41 4.23 -20.89
C THR A 342 3.77 2.81 -21.32
N GLU A 343 3.69 2.56 -22.63
CA GLU A 343 4.76 1.86 -23.33
C GLU A 343 5.82 2.90 -23.69
N ASN A 344 7.03 2.77 -23.14
CA ASN A 344 8.28 3.11 -23.86
C ASN A 344 9.49 2.69 -23.02
N GLU A 345 10.23 1.73 -23.56
CA GLU A 345 11.54 1.31 -23.08
C GLU A 345 12.64 2.30 -23.49
N SER A 346 13.72 2.26 -22.69
CA SER A 346 15.11 2.58 -23.00
C SER A 346 15.64 4.01 -22.76
N MET A 347 16.39 4.15 -21.67
CA MET A 347 17.77 4.66 -21.67
C MET A 347 18.33 4.59 -20.25
N PHE A 348 19.25 3.66 -19.99
CA PHE A 348 20.50 3.90 -19.24
C PHE A 348 21.31 2.60 -19.22
N SER A 349 22.22 2.49 -20.18
CA SER A 349 23.30 1.52 -20.20
C SER A 349 24.62 2.22 -19.87
N LEU A 350 25.16 1.96 -18.68
CA LEU A 350 26.57 2.12 -18.33
C LEU A 350 26.94 0.96 -17.39
N SER A 351 27.49 -0.13 -17.94
CA SER A 351 28.93 -0.41 -18.04
C SER A 351 29.47 -1.20 -16.84
N SER A 352 29.48 -2.52 -16.98
CA SER A 352 30.38 -3.41 -16.25
C SER A 352 31.53 -3.85 -17.18
N ARG A 353 32.76 -3.43 -16.85
CA ARG A 353 34.01 -4.16 -17.15
C ARG A 353 34.46 -4.76 -15.80
N SER A 354 35.07 -5.92 -15.63
CA SER A 354 35.84 -6.87 -16.45
C SER A 354 35.87 -8.16 -15.59
N ARG A 355 35.91 -9.41 -16.09
CA ARG A 355 37.06 -10.06 -16.72
C ARG A 355 36.69 -11.49 -17.19
N ALA A 356 37.15 -11.86 -18.38
CA ALA A 356 37.29 -13.24 -18.90
C ALA A 356 38.27 -14.07 -18.02
N GLY A 357 38.42 -15.39 -18.09
CA GLY A 357 37.92 -16.49 -18.92
C GLY A 357 38.34 -17.80 -18.21
N VAL A 358 37.82 -18.99 -18.56
CA VAL A 358 38.49 -20.04 -19.35
C VAL A 358 37.53 -21.25 -19.30
N GLY A 359 37.19 -21.84 -20.46
CA GLY A 359 36.54 -23.18 -20.56
C GLY A 359 37.59 -24.28 -20.83
N PRO A 360 37.26 -25.45 -21.41
CA PRO A 360 35.96 -26.15 -21.50
C PRO A 360 36.09 -27.69 -21.22
N SER A 361 35.08 -28.49 -21.62
CA SER A 361 35.07 -29.98 -21.83
C SER A 361 34.52 -30.82 -20.67
N ALA A 362 33.70 -31.89 -20.79
CA ALA A 362 33.14 -32.70 -21.88
C ALA A 362 31.85 -33.40 -21.34
N ALA A 363 30.72 -33.45 -22.05
CA ALA A 363 30.22 -34.56 -22.88
C ALA A 363 29.91 -35.93 -22.20
N VAL A 364 28.61 -36.26 -22.17
CA VAL A 364 27.96 -37.55 -22.57
C VAL A 364 27.71 -38.66 -21.49
N PRO A 365 26.59 -39.44 -21.60
CA PRO A 365 25.69 -39.87 -20.51
C PRO A 365 25.58 -41.43 -20.37
N PRO A 366 24.39 -42.07 -20.24
CA PRO A 366 23.41 -42.16 -19.13
C PRO A 366 23.29 -43.60 -18.56
N GLY A 367 22.52 -43.78 -17.47
CA GLY A 367 22.12 -45.12 -17.02
C GLY A 367 21.05 -45.12 -15.92
N THR A 368 19.78 -45.27 -16.32
CA THR A 368 18.66 -45.75 -15.50
C THR A 368 18.82 -47.27 -15.21
N PRO A 369 17.88 -47.94 -14.53
CA PRO A 369 17.15 -47.63 -13.30
C PRO A 369 17.29 -48.79 -12.29
N SER A 370 16.70 -48.70 -11.09
CA SER A 370 15.66 -49.66 -10.66
C SER A 370 15.42 -49.69 -9.15
N ARG A 371 14.13 -49.86 -8.87
CA ARG A 371 13.53 -50.73 -7.84
C ARG A 371 13.72 -50.36 -6.36
N ALA A 372 12.67 -49.70 -5.89
CA ALA A 372 11.57 -50.36 -5.16
C ALA A 372 11.76 -50.66 -3.67
N ARG A 373 10.61 -50.44 -3.02
CA ARG A 373 10.01 -51.19 -1.91
C ARG A 373 10.41 -50.78 -0.49
N SER A 374 9.47 -49.99 0.02
CA SER A 374 8.49 -50.42 1.01
C SER A 374 8.91 -50.42 2.47
N ALA A 375 8.11 -49.63 3.19
CA ALA A 375 7.39 -50.02 4.38
C ALA A 375 8.20 -50.22 5.67
N GLY A 376 7.86 -49.37 6.63
CA GLY A 376 7.17 -49.93 7.79
C GLY A 376 7.76 -49.55 9.13
N GLN A 377 6.92 -48.80 9.86
CA GLN A 377 6.63 -48.99 11.27
C GLN A 377 7.55 -48.36 12.32
N ARG A 378 6.89 -47.43 13.04
CA ARG A 378 6.72 -47.36 14.49
C ARG A 378 7.96 -47.07 15.34
N GLN A 379 8.01 -45.80 15.76
CA GLN A 379 7.86 -45.33 17.15
C GLN A 379 8.85 -45.82 18.25
N PRO A 380 9.04 -44.99 19.29
CA PRO A 380 10.34 -44.62 19.89
C PRO A 380 10.58 -45.40 21.21
N PRO A 381 11.70 -45.22 21.97
CA PRO A 381 11.85 -44.05 22.86
C PRO A 381 13.28 -43.64 23.34
N ARG A 382 13.38 -42.38 23.80
CA ARG A 382 14.07 -41.88 25.02
C ARG A 382 15.61 -41.85 25.21
N THR A 383 16.00 -40.68 25.77
CA THR A 383 17.04 -40.35 26.78
C THR A 383 18.50 -40.10 26.41
N ALA A 384 18.83 -38.80 26.36
CA ALA A 384 19.91 -38.04 27.03
C ALA A 384 21.27 -38.70 27.36
N GLY A 385 22.36 -38.04 26.92
CA GLY A 385 23.70 -38.16 27.55
C GLY A 385 24.89 -37.62 26.73
N THR A 386 25.36 -36.42 27.10
CA THR A 386 26.77 -35.95 27.20
C THR A 386 27.71 -35.86 25.98
N ALA A 387 28.02 -34.61 25.63
CA ALA A 387 29.33 -33.94 25.47
C ALA A 387 30.49 -34.53 24.60
N ASP A 388 30.78 -33.72 23.57
CA ASP A 388 32.08 -33.18 23.12
C ASP A 388 33.01 -33.88 22.10
N ALA A 389 33.27 -33.07 21.06
CA ALA A 389 34.46 -32.91 20.21
C ALA A 389 34.76 -33.95 19.11
N SER A 390 34.50 -33.58 17.84
CA SER A 390 35.54 -33.01 16.95
C SER A 390 35.16 -33.07 15.46
N THR A 391 35.34 -31.92 14.79
CA THR A 391 35.75 -31.70 13.39
C THR A 391 35.00 -32.34 12.20
N ALA A 392 34.37 -31.43 11.45
CA ALA A 392 34.47 -31.29 10.00
C ALA A 392 33.83 -32.35 9.09
N SER A 393 32.50 -32.28 8.99
CA SER A 393 31.78 -32.46 7.71
C SER A 393 30.32 -32.05 7.88
N GLN A 394 29.98 -30.77 7.72
CA GLN A 394 28.59 -30.31 7.58
C GLN A 394 28.59 -28.85 7.08
N GLN A 395 28.70 -28.68 5.78
CA GLN A 395 28.22 -27.47 5.08
C GLN A 395 27.24 -27.94 4.01
N ALA A 396 26.03 -28.24 4.48
CA ALA A 396 24.75 -28.25 3.76
C ALA A 396 23.70 -28.87 4.71
N SER A 397 23.38 -28.16 5.80
CA SER A 397 22.17 -28.43 6.57
C SER A 397 21.45 -27.11 6.75
N GLU A 398 20.30 -26.99 6.09
CA GLU A 398 19.33 -25.92 6.30
C GLU A 398 19.11 -25.73 7.81
N GLN A 399 19.28 -24.50 8.28
CA GLN A 399 18.98 -24.12 9.66
C GLN A 399 17.47 -24.21 9.88
N VAL A 400 16.96 -25.39 10.24
CA VAL A 400 15.60 -25.52 10.78
C VAL A 400 15.59 -24.88 12.16
N PHE A 401 15.17 -23.62 12.23
CA PHE A 401 14.98 -22.92 13.50
C PHE A 401 13.93 -23.65 14.35
N SER A 402 14.19 -23.78 15.65
CA SER A 402 13.21 -24.30 16.60
C SER A 402 12.07 -23.28 16.76
N THR A 403 10.86 -23.64 16.36
CA THR A 403 9.64 -22.80 16.48
C THR A 403 9.40 -22.31 17.91
N TRP A 404 9.95 -23.01 18.92
CA TRP A 404 9.89 -22.63 20.33
C TRP A 404 10.63 -21.31 20.64
N GLU A 405 11.73 -21.03 19.94
CA GLU A 405 12.53 -19.81 20.14
C GLU A 405 11.78 -18.55 19.70
N LEU A 406 10.86 -18.69 18.75
CA LEU A 406 10.05 -17.59 18.21
C LEU A 406 8.81 -17.29 19.06
N ILE A 407 8.42 -18.12 20.03
CA ILE A 407 7.22 -17.87 20.84
C ILE A 407 7.38 -16.60 21.69
N PHE A 408 8.58 -16.37 22.21
CA PHE A 408 8.91 -15.23 23.04
C PHE A 408 9.73 -14.21 22.27
N HIS A 409 9.33 -12.95 22.40
CA HIS A 409 10.09 -11.79 21.98
C HIS A 409 10.65 -11.08 23.22
N GLU A 410 11.76 -10.35 23.11
CA GLU A 410 12.39 -9.66 24.26
C GLU A 410 11.41 -8.76 25.03
N SER A 411 10.48 -8.12 24.31
CA SER A 411 9.43 -7.28 24.88
C SER A 411 8.46 -8.04 25.81
N ASP A 412 8.33 -9.36 25.70
CA ASP A 412 7.51 -10.17 26.63
C ASP A 412 8.19 -10.33 27.99
N LEU A 413 9.53 -10.27 28.02
CA LEU A 413 10.35 -10.57 29.19
C LEU A 413 10.92 -9.32 29.87
N LEU A 414 10.55 -8.12 29.41
CA LEU A 414 10.94 -6.87 30.05
C LEU A 414 10.53 -6.83 31.51
N ILE A 415 11.49 -6.54 32.39
CA ILE A 415 11.26 -6.42 33.82
C ILE A 415 11.19 -4.94 34.19
N THR A 416 10.11 -4.54 34.87
CA THR A 416 9.93 -3.19 35.43
C THR A 416 9.89 -3.28 36.96
N PRO A 417 10.34 -2.25 37.70
CA PRO A 417 10.40 -2.29 39.16
C PRO A 417 9.07 -2.65 39.82
N ILE A 418 9.12 -3.27 40.99
CA ILE A 418 7.97 -3.42 41.89
C ILE A 418 7.91 -2.20 42.82
N ILE A 419 9.05 -1.80 43.38
CA ILE A 419 9.15 -0.62 44.25
C ILE A 419 9.09 0.68 43.43
N ASP A 420 8.38 1.69 43.94
CA ASP A 420 8.28 3.02 43.32
C ASP A 420 7.82 2.99 41.85
N ASN A 421 7.08 1.94 41.44
CA ASN A 421 6.55 1.80 40.09
C ASN A 421 5.33 2.72 39.89
N PRO A 422 5.42 3.76 39.03
CA PRO A 422 4.35 4.74 38.87
C PRO A 422 3.06 4.16 38.26
N LYS A 423 3.13 2.99 37.60
CA LYS A 423 1.94 2.29 37.06
C LYS A 423 1.14 1.54 38.13
N ILE A 424 1.74 1.34 39.30
CA ILE A 424 1.13 0.68 40.46
C ILE A 424 0.77 1.74 41.51
N LEU A 425 1.77 2.53 41.92
CA LEU A 425 1.61 3.60 42.89
C LEU A 425 2.63 4.71 42.60
N LYS A 426 2.15 5.94 42.43
CA LYS A 426 3.02 7.10 42.21
C LYS A 426 3.91 7.32 43.44
N PRO A 427 5.25 7.28 43.32
CA PRO A 427 6.13 7.38 44.48
C PRO A 427 6.12 8.79 45.06
N VAL A 428 6.07 8.90 46.39
CA VAL A 428 6.23 10.17 47.10
C VAL A 428 7.73 10.49 47.21
N PRO A 429 8.18 11.71 46.82
CA PRO A 429 9.58 12.12 46.94
C PRO A 429 10.07 11.99 48.38
N VAL A 430 11.19 11.30 48.58
CA VAL A 430 11.81 11.15 49.90
C VAL A 430 12.69 12.36 50.15
N LYS A 431 12.50 13.02 51.30
CA LYS A 431 13.35 14.11 51.79
C LYS A 431 13.96 13.70 53.12
N PHE A 432 15.19 14.14 53.37
CA PHE A 432 15.89 13.98 54.64
C PHE A 432 16.46 15.33 55.08
N ASP A 433 16.68 15.48 56.37
CA ASP A 433 17.32 16.66 56.96
C ASP A 433 18.79 16.35 57.31
N PRO A 434 19.77 16.98 56.64
CA PRO A 434 21.18 16.73 56.90
C PRO A 434 21.61 17.09 58.33
N LYS A 435 20.92 18.04 58.99
CA LYS A 435 21.31 18.55 60.31
C LYS A 435 21.03 17.54 61.43
N THR A 436 20.08 16.64 61.21
CA THR A 436 19.60 15.67 62.20
C THR A 436 19.94 14.22 61.84
N LEU A 437 20.91 14.01 60.92
CA LEU A 437 21.25 12.69 60.39
C LEU A 437 22.15 11.86 61.33
N GLY A 438 22.93 12.52 62.20
CA GLY A 438 23.86 11.85 63.12
C GLY A 438 25.11 11.24 62.48
N VAL A 439 25.19 11.24 61.14
CA VAL A 439 26.31 10.80 60.31
C VAL A 439 26.56 11.81 59.18
N PRO A 440 27.78 11.91 58.62
CA PRO A 440 28.02 12.82 57.50
C PRO A 440 27.21 12.42 56.27
N ALA A 441 26.46 13.37 55.69
CA ALA A 441 25.70 13.13 54.47
C ALA A 441 26.65 13.03 53.26
N ILE A 442 26.62 11.88 52.58
CA ILE A 442 27.43 11.53 51.42
C ILE A 442 26.50 11.17 50.27
N THR A 443 26.81 11.58 49.04
CA THR A 443 26.02 11.20 47.86
C THR A 443 26.25 9.73 47.48
N GLY A 444 25.28 9.11 46.79
CA GLY A 444 25.41 7.72 46.33
C GLY A 444 26.65 7.50 45.45
N GLU A 445 26.97 8.46 44.58
CA GLU A 445 28.19 8.45 43.76
C GLU A 445 29.45 8.44 44.62
N LYS A 446 29.55 9.33 45.62
CA LYS A 446 30.72 9.39 46.49
C LYS A 446 30.85 8.09 47.30
N LEU A 447 29.75 7.51 47.77
CA LEU A 447 29.76 6.24 48.50
C LEU A 447 30.22 5.06 47.61
N ALA A 448 29.85 5.07 46.34
CA ALA A 448 30.25 4.06 45.38
C ALA A 448 31.77 3.99 45.14
N TYR A 449 32.50 5.08 45.36
CA TYR A 449 33.95 5.17 45.14
C TYR A 449 34.79 5.37 46.42
N LEU A 450 34.18 5.32 47.61
CA LEU A 450 34.92 5.39 48.87
C LEU A 450 35.94 4.24 48.99
N PRO A 451 37.15 4.48 49.53
CA PRO A 451 38.08 3.42 49.89
C PRO A 451 37.49 2.44 50.91
N GLU A 452 37.82 1.14 50.81
CA GLU A 452 37.29 0.06 51.68
C GLU A 452 37.36 0.38 53.17
N LEU A 453 38.48 0.95 53.65
CA LEU A 453 38.67 1.30 55.06
C LEU A 453 37.78 2.46 55.52
N GLU A 454 37.54 3.46 54.66
CA GLU A 454 36.66 4.59 54.96
C GLU A 454 35.19 4.17 54.87
N LEU A 455 34.86 3.32 53.91
CA LEU A 455 33.54 2.72 53.78
C LEU A 455 33.20 1.87 55.02
N ALA A 456 34.13 1.05 55.51
CA ALA A 456 33.94 0.25 56.72
C ALA A 456 33.64 1.13 57.94
N ARG A 457 34.42 2.19 58.17
CA ARG A 457 34.18 3.17 59.25
C ARG A 457 32.83 3.87 59.11
N TYR A 458 32.48 4.27 57.90
CA TYR A 458 31.22 4.94 57.63
C TYR A 458 30.00 4.01 57.82
N LEU A 459 30.12 2.74 57.42
CA LEU A 459 29.10 1.72 57.64
C LEU A 459 28.94 1.38 59.13
N GLU A 460 30.04 1.33 59.88
CA GLU A 460 29.99 1.11 61.34
C GLU A 460 29.25 2.26 62.05
N GLN A 461 29.49 3.51 61.66
CA GLN A 461 28.75 4.67 62.15
C GLN A 461 27.25 4.63 61.78
N LEU A 462 26.93 4.26 60.53
CA LEU A 462 25.56 4.07 60.06
C LEU A 462 24.83 3.00 60.88
N CYS A 463 25.43 1.81 61.00
CA CYS A 463 24.87 0.67 61.72
C CYS A 463 24.73 0.97 63.21
N GLY A 464 25.72 1.62 63.85
CA GLY A 464 25.66 2.00 65.25
C GLY A 464 24.52 2.98 65.56
N THR A 465 24.32 3.98 64.69
CA THR A 465 23.22 4.96 64.82
C THR A 465 21.85 4.29 64.63
N MET A 466 21.76 3.28 63.76
CA MET A 466 20.52 2.56 63.48
C MET A 466 20.19 1.50 64.55
N ALA A 467 21.20 0.87 65.16
CA ALA A 467 21.06 -0.16 66.18
C ALA A 467 20.92 0.38 67.63
N ALA A 468 21.10 1.69 67.85
CA ALA A 468 21.00 2.31 69.17
C ALA A 468 19.61 2.08 69.82
N THR A 469 19.60 1.53 71.05
CA THR A 469 18.37 1.18 71.79
C THR A 469 17.54 2.41 72.18
N ASP A 470 16.22 2.23 72.35
CA ASP A 470 15.20 3.28 72.54
C ASP A 470 15.44 4.27 73.70
N LYS A 471 16.43 4.02 74.56
CA LYS A 471 16.82 4.93 75.65
C LYS A 471 17.81 6.02 75.23
N SER A 472 18.41 5.96 74.03
CA SER A 472 19.49 6.88 73.60
C SER A 472 19.31 7.54 72.22
N GLY A 473 18.44 7.01 71.35
CA GLY A 473 18.21 7.55 70.00
C GLY A 473 16.74 7.90 69.78
N SER A 474 16.44 9.11 69.30
CA SER A 474 15.06 9.48 68.99
C SER A 474 14.56 8.72 67.76
N PRO A 475 13.30 8.20 67.75
CA PRO A 475 12.72 7.51 66.59
C PRO A 475 12.72 8.39 65.33
N ARG A 476 12.72 9.71 65.52
CA ARG A 476 12.85 10.73 64.46
C ARG A 476 14.20 10.69 63.75
N THR A 477 15.29 10.47 64.49
CA THR A 477 16.65 10.34 63.92
C THR A 477 16.77 9.09 63.06
N ARG A 478 16.24 7.95 63.54
CA ARG A 478 16.22 6.69 62.76
C ARG A 478 15.40 6.80 61.49
N LEU A 479 14.23 7.43 61.55
CA LEU A 479 13.39 7.68 60.36
C LEU A 479 14.10 8.58 59.35
N ASN A 480 14.77 9.63 59.82
CA ASN A 480 15.55 10.52 58.95
C ASN A 480 16.72 9.78 58.29
N LEU A 481 17.39 8.90 59.03
CA LEU A 481 18.45 8.03 58.51
C LEU A 481 17.94 7.08 57.44
N LEU A 482 16.78 6.44 57.65
CA LEU A 482 16.16 5.57 56.64
C LEU A 482 15.74 6.35 55.39
N CYS A 483 15.26 7.59 55.53
CA CYS A 483 14.97 8.46 54.38
C CYS A 483 16.24 8.79 53.57
N TYR A 484 17.35 9.05 54.25
CA TYR A 484 18.65 9.23 53.59
C TYR A 484 19.13 7.94 52.91
N LEU A 485 19.00 6.78 53.56
CA LEU A 485 19.32 5.48 52.98
C LEU A 485 18.51 5.21 51.71
N CYS A 486 17.22 5.57 51.67
CA CYS A 486 16.41 5.45 50.46
C CYS A 486 17.01 6.23 49.28
N ILE A 487 17.61 7.40 49.51
CA ILE A 487 18.16 8.23 48.44
C ILE A 487 19.47 7.64 47.92
N ILE A 488 20.40 7.26 48.80
CA ILE A 488 21.69 6.70 48.37
C ILE A 488 21.56 5.30 47.75
N SER A 489 20.51 4.54 48.13
CA SER A 489 20.24 3.21 47.58
C SER A 489 19.79 3.23 46.11
N THR A 490 19.50 4.40 45.54
CA THR A 490 19.16 4.55 44.11
C THR A 490 20.36 4.39 43.17
N HIS A 491 21.59 4.49 43.69
CA HIS A 491 22.80 4.38 42.88
C HIS A 491 23.32 2.92 42.85
N PRO A 492 23.43 2.25 41.68
CA PRO A 492 23.70 0.81 41.58
C PRO A 492 24.95 0.32 42.33
N HIS A 493 26.09 1.01 42.16
CA HIS A 493 27.34 0.62 42.84
C HIS A 493 27.28 0.85 44.36
N ALA A 494 26.53 1.85 44.81
CA ALA A 494 26.32 2.10 46.23
C ALA A 494 25.41 1.00 46.81
N ALA A 495 24.34 0.64 46.09
CA ALA A 495 23.44 -0.44 46.46
C ALA A 495 24.18 -1.78 46.60
N ASN A 496 25.05 -2.13 45.65
CA ASN A 496 25.90 -3.33 45.74
C ASN A 496 26.76 -3.34 47.02
N ARG A 497 27.41 -2.22 47.33
CA ARG A 497 28.26 -2.11 48.53
C ARG A 497 27.46 -2.17 49.82
N LEU A 498 26.31 -1.50 49.87
CA LEU A 498 25.43 -1.45 51.04
C LEU A 498 24.75 -2.80 51.30
N LEU A 499 24.22 -3.45 50.26
CA LEU A 499 23.52 -4.73 50.35
C LEU A 499 24.46 -5.87 50.79
N ASN A 500 25.70 -5.88 50.31
CA ASN A 500 26.71 -6.88 50.67
C ASN A 500 27.50 -6.52 51.95
N SER A 501 26.95 -5.67 52.83
CA SER A 501 27.58 -5.24 54.07
C SER A 501 26.77 -5.60 55.32
N HIS A 502 27.32 -5.31 56.51
CA HIS A 502 26.63 -5.51 57.80
C HIS A 502 25.32 -4.72 57.91
N LEU A 503 25.10 -3.69 57.07
CA LEU A 503 23.86 -2.92 57.04
C LEU A 503 22.63 -3.81 56.77
N LEU A 504 22.76 -4.85 55.94
CA LEU A 504 21.68 -5.80 55.66
C LEU A 504 21.17 -6.45 56.95
N LEU A 505 22.07 -6.93 57.80
CA LEU A 505 21.72 -7.57 59.09
C LEU A 505 21.02 -6.58 60.04
N VAL A 506 21.48 -5.33 60.09
CA VAL A 506 20.84 -4.31 60.93
C VAL A 506 19.45 -3.95 60.38
N LEU A 507 19.26 -3.86 59.06
CA LEU A 507 17.93 -3.65 58.46
C LEU A 507 16.96 -4.80 58.76
N ILE A 508 17.44 -6.05 58.72
CA ILE A 508 16.66 -7.24 59.12
C ILE A 508 16.26 -7.13 60.60
N GLN A 509 17.21 -6.77 61.47
CA GLN A 509 16.93 -6.58 62.89
C GLN A 509 15.89 -5.48 63.12
N GLN A 510 16.01 -4.32 62.44
CA GLN A 510 15.03 -3.23 62.56
C GLN A 510 13.64 -3.64 62.07
N LEU A 511 13.54 -4.46 61.02
CA LEU A 511 12.28 -5.03 60.57
C LEU A 511 11.61 -5.88 61.65
N GLN A 512 12.38 -6.73 62.34
CA GLN A 512 11.87 -7.67 63.34
C GLN A 512 11.57 -6.99 64.70
N SER A 513 12.48 -6.15 65.20
CA SER A 513 12.43 -5.68 66.59
C SER A 513 11.79 -4.30 66.79
N ALA A 514 11.68 -3.45 65.77
CA ALA A 514 11.19 -2.08 65.95
C ALA A 514 9.70 -2.05 66.30
N GLN A 515 9.29 -1.32 67.34
CA GLN A 515 7.86 -1.15 67.69
C GLN A 515 7.13 -0.16 66.77
N ASN A 516 7.86 0.76 66.13
CA ASN A 516 7.30 1.77 65.25
C ASN A 516 7.16 1.25 63.80
N TRP A 517 5.93 1.26 63.30
CA TRP A 517 5.58 0.79 61.96
C TRP A 517 6.20 1.60 60.82
N ASP A 518 6.40 2.91 60.99
CA ASP A 518 7.06 3.75 59.97
C ASP A 518 8.52 3.33 59.78
N ILE A 519 9.19 2.92 60.87
CA ILE A 519 10.57 2.41 60.83
C ILE A 519 10.60 1.07 60.08
N ARG A 520 9.67 0.16 60.37
CA ARG A 520 9.56 -1.12 59.63
C ARG A 520 9.28 -0.89 58.15
N GLY A 521 8.31 -0.04 57.82
CA GLY A 521 7.95 0.28 56.44
C GLY A 521 9.09 0.95 55.65
N LYS A 522 9.79 1.90 56.26
CA LYS A 522 10.95 2.56 55.64
C LYS A 522 12.16 1.61 55.53
N SER A 523 12.39 0.74 56.49
CA SER A 523 13.45 -0.30 56.41
C SER A 523 13.17 -1.27 55.26
N ALA A 524 11.91 -1.69 55.10
CA ALA A 524 11.49 -2.50 53.95
C ALA A 524 11.72 -1.76 52.62
N ARG A 525 11.38 -0.47 52.54
CA ARG A 525 11.63 0.34 51.34
C ARG A 525 13.12 0.46 51.01
N VAL A 526 13.99 0.65 52.00
CA VAL A 526 15.46 0.65 51.80
C VAL A 526 15.91 -0.70 51.23
N LEU A 527 15.48 -1.82 51.82
CA LEU A 527 15.81 -3.15 51.30
C LEU A 527 15.32 -3.37 49.88
N ALA A 528 14.12 -2.91 49.54
CA ALA A 528 13.56 -2.99 48.20
C ALA A 528 14.42 -2.21 47.19
N LEU A 529 14.81 -0.97 47.52
CA LEU A 529 15.66 -0.12 46.66
C LEU A 529 17.06 -0.70 46.49
N LEU A 530 17.66 -1.21 47.57
CA LEU A 530 18.95 -1.90 47.52
C LEU A 530 18.87 -3.13 46.60
N ALA A 531 17.85 -3.97 46.76
CA ALA A 531 17.68 -5.17 45.95
C ALA A 531 17.39 -4.85 44.48
N HIS A 532 16.65 -3.77 44.21
CA HIS A 532 16.31 -3.33 42.85
C HIS A 532 17.53 -2.85 42.07
N HIS A 533 18.37 -2.01 42.68
CA HIS A 533 19.53 -1.41 42.03
C HIS A 533 20.81 -2.26 42.14
N ALA A 534 20.83 -3.27 43.01
CA ALA A 534 21.96 -4.20 43.10
C ALA A 534 22.07 -5.07 41.83
N THR A 535 23.27 -5.18 41.30
CA THR A 535 23.60 -6.00 40.13
C THR A 535 24.34 -7.28 40.49
N GLU A 536 24.97 -7.31 41.68
CA GLU A 536 25.88 -8.36 42.12
C GLU A 536 25.67 -8.73 43.60
N LEU A 537 25.72 -10.03 43.86
CA LEU A 537 25.66 -10.61 45.20
C LEU A 537 26.93 -11.39 45.52
N LYS A 538 27.48 -11.14 46.71
CA LYS A 538 28.58 -11.93 47.30
C LYS A 538 28.01 -13.21 47.92
N ASP A 539 28.79 -14.30 47.87
CA ASP A 539 28.37 -15.61 48.38
C ASP A 539 28.11 -15.65 49.89
N THR A 540 28.59 -14.64 50.61
CA THR A 540 28.40 -14.46 52.06
C THR A 540 27.13 -13.68 52.42
N THR A 541 26.40 -13.15 51.44
CA THR A 541 25.26 -12.25 51.68
C THR A 541 23.98 -13.05 51.97
N VAL A 542 23.47 -12.93 53.20
CA VAL A 542 22.32 -13.70 53.72
C VAL A 542 20.95 -13.15 53.30
N ILE A 543 20.68 -13.14 52.00
CA ILE A 543 19.41 -12.61 51.46
C ILE A 543 18.22 -13.50 51.84
N SER A 544 18.44 -14.80 51.99
CA SER A 544 17.42 -15.74 52.46
C SER A 544 16.86 -15.37 53.84
N GLU A 545 17.69 -14.86 54.74
CA GLU A 545 17.25 -14.38 56.04
C GLU A 545 16.38 -13.12 55.91
N ALA A 546 16.77 -12.18 55.03
CA ALA A 546 15.96 -10.99 54.74
C ALA A 546 14.59 -11.35 54.16
N MET A 547 14.55 -12.28 53.19
CA MET A 547 13.30 -12.78 52.61
C MET A 547 12.43 -13.46 53.67
N THR A 548 13.03 -14.27 54.56
CA THR A 548 12.31 -14.95 55.65
C THR A 548 11.72 -13.94 56.64
N ALA A 549 12.50 -12.94 57.07
CA ALA A 549 12.03 -11.90 57.97
C ALA A 549 10.85 -11.09 57.38
N VAL A 550 10.96 -10.67 56.12
CA VAL A 550 9.86 -9.96 55.45
C VAL A 550 8.63 -10.87 55.28
N THR A 551 8.84 -12.15 54.95
CA THR A 551 7.76 -13.13 54.78
C THR A 551 6.97 -13.35 56.07
N GLU A 552 7.65 -13.54 57.21
CA GLU A 552 6.98 -13.72 58.50
C GLU A 552 6.22 -12.45 58.91
N LEU A 553 6.78 -11.26 58.69
CA LEU A 553 6.06 -10.00 58.98
C LEU A 553 4.79 -9.82 58.14
N VAL A 554 4.80 -10.21 56.86
CA VAL A 554 3.60 -10.21 56.02
C VAL A 554 2.58 -11.22 56.55
N ARG A 555 3.02 -12.39 57.02
CA ARG A 555 2.15 -13.41 57.62
C ARG A 555 1.50 -12.95 58.92
N GLU A 556 2.29 -12.38 59.84
CA GLU A 556 1.82 -11.83 61.12
C GLU A 556 0.82 -10.68 60.90
N SER A 557 1.04 -9.89 59.87
CA SER A 557 0.27 -8.68 59.58
C SER A 557 -0.79 -8.89 58.50
N TYR A 558 -1.30 -10.12 58.37
CA TYR A 558 -2.21 -10.52 57.29
C TYR A 558 -3.45 -9.61 57.13
N ARG A 559 -3.99 -9.08 58.24
CA ARG A 559 -5.17 -8.19 58.23
C ARG A 559 -4.85 -6.73 57.88
N ASN A 560 -3.57 -6.33 57.83
CA ASN A 560 -3.16 -4.94 57.62
C ASN A 560 -2.67 -4.72 56.18
N SER A 561 -3.58 -4.28 55.30
CA SER A 561 -3.29 -4.03 53.88
C SER A 561 -2.16 -3.02 53.65
N LYS A 562 -2.11 -1.93 54.41
CA LYS A 562 -1.06 -0.90 54.29
C LYS A 562 0.33 -1.47 54.56
N LEU A 563 0.43 -2.40 55.52
CA LEU A 563 1.70 -3.05 55.81
C LEU A 563 2.10 -4.01 54.69
N LYS A 564 1.16 -4.80 54.17
CA LYS A 564 1.41 -5.67 53.01
C LYS A 564 1.91 -4.87 51.81
N GLN A 565 1.32 -3.69 51.55
CA GLN A 565 1.73 -2.78 50.49
C GLN A 565 3.16 -2.24 50.66
N CYS A 566 3.65 -2.10 51.89
CA CYS A 566 5.03 -1.69 52.15
C CYS A 566 6.04 -2.85 52.07
N LEU A 567 5.64 -4.06 52.48
CA LEU A 567 6.52 -5.23 52.59
C LEU A 567 6.63 -6.04 51.30
N LEU A 568 5.55 -6.16 50.52
CA LEU A 568 5.55 -6.93 49.26
C LEU A 568 6.59 -6.45 48.24
N PRO A 569 6.81 -5.13 48.03
CA PRO A 569 7.88 -4.67 47.14
C PRO A 569 9.26 -5.16 47.58
N ALA A 570 9.55 -5.13 48.88
CA ALA A 570 10.83 -5.61 49.40
C ALA A 570 11.01 -7.11 49.17
N LEU A 571 9.98 -7.91 49.50
CA LEU A 571 10.02 -9.36 49.26
C LEU A 571 10.24 -9.67 47.77
N GLY A 572 9.50 -9.01 46.89
CA GLY A 572 9.55 -9.27 45.45
C GLY A 572 10.85 -8.84 44.79
N GLU A 573 11.44 -7.70 45.16
CA GLU A 573 12.75 -7.27 44.63
C GLU A 573 13.86 -8.22 45.10
N LEU A 574 13.83 -8.67 46.35
CA LEU A 574 14.80 -9.66 46.89
C LEU A 574 14.69 -11.00 46.15
N MET A 575 13.47 -11.51 45.96
CA MET A 575 13.23 -12.74 45.17
C MET A 575 13.74 -12.58 43.73
N CYS A 576 13.47 -11.44 43.10
CA CYS A 576 13.89 -11.18 41.73
C CYS A 576 15.42 -11.06 41.59
N LEU A 577 16.10 -10.47 42.58
CA LEU A 577 17.56 -10.43 42.61
C LEU A 577 18.17 -11.82 42.76
N ALA A 578 17.61 -12.66 43.65
CA ALA A 578 18.05 -14.04 43.84
C ALA A 578 17.91 -14.87 42.55
N THR A 579 16.76 -14.80 41.87
CA THR A 579 16.55 -15.55 40.61
C THR A 579 17.45 -15.08 39.48
N ARG A 580 17.64 -13.75 39.32
CA ARG A 580 18.55 -13.19 38.30
C ARG A 580 20.00 -13.62 38.54
N GLN A 581 20.44 -13.69 39.80
CA GLN A 581 21.81 -14.04 40.14
C GLN A 581 22.09 -15.54 39.90
N GLU A 582 21.13 -16.41 40.20
CA GLU A 582 21.22 -17.83 39.90
C GLU A 582 21.31 -18.09 38.39
N GLU A 583 20.51 -17.36 37.59
CA GLU A 583 20.53 -17.46 36.12
C GLU A 583 21.90 -17.07 35.53
N LYS A 584 22.53 -16.02 36.09
CA LYS A 584 23.90 -15.60 35.70
C LYS A 584 24.97 -16.63 36.06
N ARG A 585 24.87 -17.28 37.23
CA ARG A 585 25.92 -18.18 37.75
C ARG A 585 25.74 -19.65 37.37
N ARG A 586 24.54 -20.08 36.99
CA ARG A 586 24.18 -21.49 36.69
C ARG A 586 24.44 -22.49 37.84
N VAL A 587 24.65 -22.01 39.08
CA VAL A 587 24.91 -22.82 40.28
C VAL A 587 24.04 -22.29 41.43
N SER A 588 23.39 -23.20 42.17
CA SER A 588 22.56 -22.87 43.33
C SER A 588 23.41 -22.61 44.58
N ASN A 589 23.23 -21.45 45.23
CA ASN A 589 23.84 -21.13 46.52
C ASN A 589 22.74 -21.13 47.61
N GLU A 590 22.96 -21.86 48.71
CA GLU A 590 22.01 -21.96 49.82
C GLU A 590 21.70 -20.61 50.48
N SER A 591 22.66 -19.68 50.49
CA SER A 591 22.52 -18.34 51.09
C SER A 591 21.55 -17.40 50.36
N TRP A 592 21.15 -17.76 49.13
CA TRP A 592 20.21 -17.00 48.29
C TRP A 592 18.93 -17.78 47.99
N HIS A 593 18.70 -18.91 48.67
CA HIS A 593 17.51 -19.73 48.51
C HIS A 593 16.23 -18.94 48.86
N ILE A 594 15.22 -19.00 47.99
CA ILE A 594 13.91 -18.41 48.24
C ILE A 594 13.06 -19.33 49.13
N PRO A 595 12.64 -18.89 50.34
CA PRO A 595 11.85 -19.73 51.24
C PRO A 595 10.48 -20.13 50.64
N SER A 596 10.06 -21.39 50.83
CA SER A 596 8.74 -21.88 50.36
C SER A 596 7.57 -21.04 50.88
N ALA A 597 7.69 -20.55 52.11
CA ALA A 597 6.74 -19.64 52.76
C ALA A 597 6.53 -18.33 51.98
N ALA A 598 7.56 -17.81 51.30
CA ALA A 598 7.49 -16.57 50.54
C ALA A 598 6.52 -16.70 49.34
N PHE A 599 6.62 -17.82 48.61
CA PHE A 599 5.69 -18.12 47.51
C PHE A 599 4.25 -18.23 48.00
N THR A 600 4.01 -18.95 49.10
CA THR A 600 2.67 -19.10 49.70
C THR A 600 2.08 -17.74 50.10
N VAL A 601 2.88 -16.84 50.67
CA VAL A 601 2.42 -15.50 51.05
C VAL A 601 2.07 -14.66 49.82
N VAL A 602 2.89 -14.67 48.78
CA VAL A 602 2.62 -13.96 47.53
C VAL A 602 1.35 -14.50 46.87
N LEU A 603 1.19 -15.83 46.77
CA LEU A 603 -0.01 -16.45 46.21
C LEU A 603 -1.29 -16.13 47.01
N ARG A 604 -1.19 -16.07 48.33
CA ARG A 604 -2.32 -15.67 49.18
C ARG A 604 -2.73 -14.22 48.92
N CYS A 605 -1.76 -13.35 48.61
CA CYS A 605 -2.00 -11.96 48.22
C CYS A 605 -2.56 -11.78 46.80
N LEU A 606 -2.79 -12.87 46.04
CA LEU A 606 -3.49 -12.85 44.74
C LEU A 606 -4.97 -13.25 44.84
N ARG A 607 -5.42 -13.72 46.01
CA ARG A 607 -6.77 -14.25 46.20
C ARG A 607 -7.84 -13.16 46.11
N ASP A 608 -9.04 -13.58 45.77
CA ASP A 608 -10.24 -12.76 45.86
C ASP A 608 -10.49 -12.31 47.31
N GLY A 609 -10.75 -11.01 47.49
CA GLY A 609 -10.95 -10.38 48.81
C GLY A 609 -9.77 -9.52 49.31
N GLU A 610 -8.62 -9.55 48.66
CA GLU A 610 -7.51 -8.63 48.95
C GLU A 610 -7.69 -7.26 48.28
N GLU A 611 -7.06 -6.21 48.83
CA GLU A 611 -7.10 -4.87 48.23
C GLU A 611 -6.47 -4.85 46.83
N PRO A 612 -7.04 -4.12 45.85
CA PRO A 612 -6.54 -4.08 44.47
C PRO A 612 -5.05 -3.74 44.34
N LEU A 613 -4.55 -2.83 45.18
CA LEU A 613 -3.12 -2.45 45.20
C LEU A 613 -2.22 -3.61 45.67
N THR A 614 -2.67 -4.37 46.68
CA THR A 614 -1.97 -5.56 47.18
C THR A 614 -1.93 -6.65 46.10
N ASN A 615 -3.07 -6.87 45.41
CA ASN A 615 -3.16 -7.77 44.27
C ASN A 615 -2.20 -7.36 43.14
N HIS A 616 -2.10 -6.05 42.85
CA HIS A 616 -1.20 -5.55 41.80
C HIS A 616 0.26 -5.77 42.15
N LEU A 617 0.67 -5.46 43.38
CA LEU A 617 2.02 -5.73 43.85
C LEU A 617 2.35 -7.22 43.80
N ALA A 618 1.46 -8.08 44.29
CA ALA A 618 1.65 -9.54 44.26
C ALA A 618 1.75 -10.08 42.82
N ALA A 619 0.87 -9.64 41.92
CA ALA A 619 0.94 -10.01 40.50
C ALA A 619 2.24 -9.53 39.86
N LYS A 620 2.74 -8.35 40.27
CA LYS A 620 4.02 -7.81 39.80
C LYS A 620 5.22 -8.60 40.30
N VAL A 621 5.18 -9.11 41.54
CA VAL A 621 6.20 -10.04 42.06
C VAL A 621 6.24 -11.30 41.19
N VAL A 622 5.09 -11.93 40.93
CA VAL A 622 5.03 -13.12 40.07
C VAL A 622 5.55 -12.81 38.66
N GLU A 623 5.14 -11.67 38.08
CA GLU A 623 5.60 -11.23 36.77
C GLU A 623 7.14 -11.15 36.68
N ASN A 624 7.77 -10.49 37.65
CA ASN A 624 9.20 -10.23 37.63
C ASN A 624 10.02 -11.48 37.96
N VAL A 625 9.61 -12.24 38.98
CA VAL A 625 10.33 -13.45 39.42
C VAL A 625 10.31 -14.52 38.32
N CYS A 626 9.20 -14.67 37.59
CA CYS A 626 9.06 -15.65 36.51
C CYS A 626 9.61 -15.17 35.15
N SER A 627 10.26 -14.01 35.06
CA SER A 627 10.84 -13.51 33.80
C SER A 627 12.11 -14.28 33.38
N GLY A 628 12.90 -14.75 34.35
CA GLY A 628 14.15 -15.47 34.13
C GLY A 628 14.02 -16.99 34.10
N ALA A 629 15.12 -17.68 33.80
CA ALA A 629 15.21 -19.12 33.64
C ALA A 629 15.57 -19.92 34.93
N SER A 630 15.46 -19.32 36.12
CA SER A 630 15.86 -19.93 37.40
C SER A 630 15.01 -21.16 37.82
N ALA A 631 15.64 -22.14 38.47
CA ALA A 631 14.96 -23.33 39.03
C ALA A 631 14.17 -23.01 40.31
N GLN A 632 14.55 -21.93 41.02
CA GLN A 632 13.89 -21.49 42.24
C GLN A 632 12.47 -20.97 42.02
N THR A 633 12.06 -20.67 40.79
CA THR A 633 10.67 -20.24 40.49
C THR A 633 9.64 -21.37 40.59
N SER A 634 10.08 -22.60 40.89
CA SER A 634 9.21 -23.77 41.09
C SER A 634 8.16 -23.58 42.19
N GLY A 635 8.39 -22.70 43.16
CA GLY A 635 7.39 -22.36 44.19
C GLY A 635 6.09 -21.72 43.65
N PHE A 636 6.12 -21.13 42.45
CA PHE A 636 4.92 -20.63 41.76
C PHE A 636 4.26 -21.67 40.85
N GLN A 637 4.80 -22.88 40.75
CA GLN A 637 4.25 -23.95 39.91
C GLN A 637 3.07 -24.66 40.61
N THR A 638 2.02 -23.92 40.95
CA THR A 638 0.78 -24.49 41.49
C THR A 638 -0.36 -24.43 40.49
N ALA A 639 -1.31 -25.35 40.60
CA ALA A 639 -2.47 -25.41 39.71
C ALA A 639 -3.38 -24.17 39.82
N GLU A 640 -3.34 -23.47 40.97
CA GLU A 640 -4.22 -22.34 41.28
C GLU A 640 -3.73 -20.98 40.74
N VAL A 641 -2.42 -20.82 40.49
CA VAL A 641 -1.84 -19.52 40.08
C VAL A 641 -2.47 -19.00 38.80
N GLY A 642 -2.67 -19.89 37.82
CA GLY A 642 -3.29 -19.54 36.53
C GLY A 642 -4.69 -18.95 36.70
N PRO A 643 -5.63 -19.71 37.29
CA PRO A 643 -6.97 -19.22 37.62
C PRO A 643 -7.01 -17.93 38.46
N MET A 644 -6.11 -17.76 39.43
CA MET A 644 -6.04 -16.54 40.25
C MET A 644 -5.64 -15.31 39.42
N LEU A 645 -4.60 -15.42 38.59
CA LEU A 645 -4.18 -14.32 37.71
C LEU A 645 -5.25 -13.99 36.65
N TRP A 646 -5.93 -15.01 36.12
CA TRP A 646 -7.07 -14.80 35.22
C TRP A 646 -8.24 -14.08 35.89
N TYR A 647 -8.55 -14.41 37.15
CA TYR A 647 -9.58 -13.73 37.92
C TYR A 647 -9.26 -12.23 38.08
N LEU A 648 -8.02 -11.88 38.45
CA LEU A 648 -7.59 -10.48 38.56
C LEU A 648 -7.69 -9.72 37.22
N PHE A 649 -7.40 -10.38 36.11
CA PHE A 649 -7.53 -9.79 34.77
C PHE A 649 -8.99 -9.44 34.40
N THR A 650 -9.94 -10.29 34.80
CA THR A 650 -11.35 -10.17 34.40
C THR A 650 -12.17 -9.33 35.37
N HIS A 651 -11.84 -9.34 36.66
CA HIS A 651 -12.65 -8.73 37.73
C HIS A 651 -12.06 -7.44 38.30
N CYS A 652 -10.92 -6.96 37.79
CA CYS A 652 -10.35 -5.68 38.17
C CYS A 652 -10.73 -4.57 37.17
N THR A 653 -10.92 -3.35 37.66
CA THR A 653 -11.17 -2.14 36.85
C THR A 653 -9.89 -1.41 36.44
N VAL A 654 -8.74 -1.75 37.05
CA VAL A 654 -7.46 -1.06 36.81
C VAL A 654 -6.70 -1.72 35.65
N ASP A 655 -6.61 -1.05 34.51
CA ASP A 655 -5.97 -1.60 33.31
C ASP A 655 -4.51 -1.99 33.52
N SER A 656 -3.75 -1.25 34.33
CA SER A 656 -2.36 -1.61 34.63
C SER A 656 -2.24 -2.92 35.41
N LEU A 657 -3.19 -3.24 36.29
CA LEU A 657 -3.26 -4.54 36.97
C LEU A 657 -3.66 -5.64 35.99
N ARG A 658 -4.67 -5.39 35.14
CA ARG A 658 -5.10 -6.36 34.11
C ARG A 658 -3.94 -6.78 33.20
N VAL A 659 -3.12 -5.82 32.76
CA VAL A 659 -1.90 -6.08 31.99
C VAL A 659 -0.90 -6.90 32.79
N THR A 660 -0.58 -6.49 34.02
CA THR A 660 0.38 -7.20 34.88
C THR A 660 -0.06 -8.64 35.14
N ALA A 661 -1.35 -8.88 35.40
CA ALA A 661 -1.87 -10.21 35.68
C ALA A 661 -1.71 -11.18 34.49
N ILE A 662 -2.08 -10.75 33.28
CA ILE A 662 -1.92 -11.58 32.08
C ILE A 662 -0.44 -11.72 31.68
N SER A 663 0.37 -10.67 31.86
CA SER A 663 1.80 -10.74 31.60
C SER A 663 2.53 -11.66 32.60
N ALA A 664 2.05 -11.74 33.85
CA ALA A 664 2.52 -12.72 34.84
C ALA A 664 2.12 -14.15 34.43
N LEU A 665 0.86 -14.34 34.03
CA LEU A 665 0.37 -15.64 33.54
C LEU A 665 1.20 -16.15 32.36
N CYS A 666 1.47 -15.28 31.38
CA CYS A 666 2.32 -15.57 30.23
C CYS A 666 3.72 -16.08 30.63
N ARG A 667 4.35 -15.45 31.63
CA ARG A 667 5.69 -15.82 32.10
C ARG A 667 5.70 -17.12 32.90
N VAL A 668 4.69 -17.35 33.74
CA VAL A 668 4.55 -18.63 34.46
C VAL A 668 4.34 -19.78 33.47
N SER A 669 3.50 -19.57 32.45
CA SER A 669 3.23 -20.57 31.41
C SER A 669 4.43 -20.94 30.55
N ARG A 670 5.46 -20.09 30.47
CA ARG A 670 6.72 -20.41 29.78
C ARG A 670 7.41 -21.66 30.33
N ARG A 671 7.26 -21.92 31.64
CA ARG A 671 7.83 -23.09 32.33
C ARG A 671 6.79 -24.16 32.58
N MET A 672 5.56 -23.75 32.88
CA MET A 672 4.46 -24.64 33.20
C MET A 672 3.26 -24.36 32.30
N PRO A 673 3.21 -24.93 31.08
CA PRO A 673 2.09 -24.73 30.15
C PRO A 673 0.73 -25.11 30.77
N SER A 674 0.72 -26.08 31.70
CA SER A 674 -0.49 -26.49 32.43
C SER A 674 -1.15 -25.35 33.23
N CYS A 675 -0.45 -24.27 33.58
CA CYS A 675 -1.09 -23.09 34.18
C CYS A 675 -2.21 -22.50 33.31
N PHE A 676 -1.95 -22.34 32.01
CA PHE A 676 -2.95 -21.78 31.10
C PHE A 676 -3.98 -22.84 30.71
N GLN A 677 -3.60 -24.12 30.72
CA GLN A 677 -4.55 -25.23 30.56
C GLN A 677 -5.61 -25.21 31.67
N ASN A 678 -5.19 -25.07 32.93
CA ASN A 678 -6.11 -24.98 34.07
C ASN A 678 -7.05 -23.76 33.96
N VAL A 679 -6.61 -22.66 33.35
CA VAL A 679 -7.46 -21.51 33.05
C VAL A 679 -8.54 -21.90 32.03
N LEU A 680 -8.16 -22.56 30.93
CA LEU A 680 -9.12 -23.03 29.91
C LEU A 680 -10.10 -24.07 30.46
N GLU A 681 -9.66 -24.95 31.36
CA GLU A 681 -10.51 -25.95 32.00
C GLU A 681 -11.52 -25.32 32.97
N LYS A 682 -11.12 -24.29 33.72
CA LYS A 682 -11.98 -23.62 34.71
C LYS A 682 -12.91 -22.57 34.10
N VAL A 683 -12.43 -21.79 33.14
CA VAL A 683 -13.15 -20.63 32.55
C VAL A 683 -13.85 -21.02 31.25
N GLY A 684 -13.32 -21.99 30.51
CA GLY A 684 -13.76 -22.33 29.17
C GLY A 684 -13.02 -21.54 28.08
N LEU A 685 -13.04 -22.06 26.85
CA LEU A 685 -12.34 -21.47 25.71
C LEU A 685 -13.01 -20.17 25.22
N ALA A 686 -14.35 -20.12 25.15
CA ALA A 686 -15.08 -18.99 24.58
C ALA A 686 -14.81 -17.65 25.30
N PRO A 687 -14.84 -17.55 26.65
CA PRO A 687 -14.51 -16.29 27.33
C PRO A 687 -13.06 -15.84 27.13
N VAL A 688 -12.12 -16.79 27.00
CA VAL A 688 -10.70 -16.51 26.74
C VAL A 688 -10.52 -15.98 25.31
N LEU A 689 -11.25 -16.55 24.35
CA LEU A 689 -11.31 -16.06 22.97
C LEU A 689 -11.96 -14.68 22.87
N GLU A 690 -12.96 -14.37 23.69
CA GLU A 690 -13.57 -13.04 23.71
C GLU A 690 -12.63 -11.97 24.29
N ALA A 691 -11.88 -12.34 25.33
CA ALA A 691 -10.82 -11.49 25.87
C ALA A 691 -9.71 -11.18 24.85
N LEU A 692 -9.41 -12.11 23.93
CA LEU A 692 -8.36 -11.95 22.93
C LEU A 692 -8.59 -10.75 22.00
N LEU A 693 -9.83 -10.45 21.61
CA LEU A 693 -10.13 -9.33 20.71
C LEU A 693 -10.51 -8.03 21.43
N SER A 694 -11.18 -8.14 22.58
CA SER A 694 -11.69 -6.98 23.34
C SER A 694 -10.63 -6.26 24.19
N SER A 695 -9.43 -6.85 24.33
CA SER A 695 -8.38 -6.32 25.20
C SER A 695 -7.41 -5.37 24.48
N ILE A 696 -6.70 -4.55 25.26
CA ILE A 696 -5.62 -3.68 24.76
C ILE A 696 -4.44 -4.47 24.19
N ALA A 697 -3.67 -3.85 23.29
CA ALA A 697 -2.61 -4.48 22.50
C ALA A 697 -1.62 -5.33 23.32
N ARG A 698 -1.21 -4.85 24.51
CA ARG A 698 -0.28 -5.61 25.36
C ARG A 698 -0.89 -6.92 25.89
N VAL A 699 -2.18 -6.91 26.24
CA VAL A 699 -2.89 -8.11 26.66
C VAL A 699 -3.07 -9.06 25.48
N GLN A 700 -3.43 -8.55 24.29
CA GLN A 700 -3.55 -9.35 23.08
C GLN A 700 -2.24 -10.08 22.75
N GLN A 701 -1.10 -9.39 22.83
CA GLN A 701 0.23 -9.98 22.64
C GLN A 701 0.51 -11.11 23.64
N CYS A 702 0.21 -10.92 24.92
CA CYS A 702 0.43 -11.94 25.93
C CYS A 702 -0.53 -13.15 25.76
N LEU A 703 -1.81 -12.92 25.42
CA LEU A 703 -2.77 -13.99 25.15
C LEU A 703 -2.37 -14.80 23.90
N LEU A 704 -1.92 -14.15 22.82
CA LEU A 704 -1.36 -14.82 21.66
C LEU A 704 -0.17 -15.71 22.03
N THR A 705 0.71 -15.20 22.90
CA THR A 705 1.86 -15.97 23.40
C THR A 705 1.40 -17.20 24.17
N LEU A 706 0.42 -17.05 25.06
CA LEU A 706 -0.18 -18.16 25.80
C LEU A 706 -0.78 -19.23 24.88
N PHE A 707 -1.49 -18.82 23.83
CA PHE A 707 -1.98 -19.76 22.81
C PHE A 707 -0.86 -20.44 22.04
N CYS A 708 0.20 -19.72 21.65
CA CYS A 708 1.38 -20.32 21.01
C CYS A 708 2.10 -21.33 21.92
N ILE A 709 2.21 -21.05 23.22
CA ILE A 709 2.76 -22.00 24.20
C ILE A 709 1.87 -23.26 24.26
N MET A 710 0.55 -23.08 24.32
CA MET A 710 -0.41 -24.17 24.43
C MET A 710 -0.39 -25.11 23.22
N LEU A 711 -0.37 -24.52 22.02
CA LEU A 711 -0.24 -25.23 20.76
C LEU A 711 1.12 -25.96 20.67
N ALA A 712 2.22 -25.33 21.07
CA ALA A 712 3.54 -25.95 21.04
C ALA A 712 3.74 -27.03 22.13
N SER A 713 3.08 -26.91 23.29
CA SER A 713 3.18 -27.90 24.38
C SER A 713 2.24 -29.09 24.22
N GLY A 714 1.30 -29.03 23.26
CA GLY A 714 0.33 -30.10 22.99
C GLY A 714 -0.91 -30.09 23.90
N GLY A 715 -1.01 -29.17 24.87
CA GLY A 715 -2.17 -29.07 25.77
C GLY A 715 -3.39 -28.55 25.00
N HIS A 716 -4.53 -29.24 25.05
CA HIS A 716 -5.72 -28.90 24.24
C HIS A 716 -5.48 -28.74 22.72
N LEU A 717 -4.35 -29.21 22.19
CA LEU A 717 -3.97 -29.04 20.78
C LEU A 717 -5.09 -29.47 19.83
N GLN A 718 -5.61 -30.68 20.03
CA GLN A 718 -6.71 -31.22 19.22
C GLN A 718 -7.98 -30.36 19.28
N ARG A 719 -8.26 -29.72 20.41
CA ARG A 719 -9.41 -28.81 20.54
C ARG A 719 -9.18 -27.51 19.78
N LEU A 720 -8.01 -26.89 19.95
CA LEU A 720 -7.71 -25.57 19.34
C LEU A 720 -7.57 -25.65 17.82
N VAL A 721 -6.92 -26.70 17.31
CA VAL A 721 -6.60 -26.86 15.89
C VAL A 721 -7.85 -27.18 15.04
N HIS A 722 -8.94 -27.62 15.66
CA HIS A 722 -10.23 -27.87 14.99
C HIS A 722 -11.25 -26.74 15.21
N GLU A 723 -10.96 -25.75 16.06
CA GLU A 723 -11.88 -24.68 16.43
C GLU A 723 -11.83 -23.52 15.42
N LYS A 724 -12.86 -23.42 14.57
CA LYS A 724 -12.92 -22.36 13.53
C LYS A 724 -12.97 -20.95 14.13
N GLU A 725 -13.64 -20.77 15.26
CA GLU A 725 -13.71 -19.47 15.93
C GLU A 725 -12.34 -19.00 16.41
N PHE A 726 -11.49 -19.93 16.90
CA PHE A 726 -10.12 -19.61 17.26
C PHE A 726 -9.33 -19.09 16.06
N VAL A 727 -9.35 -19.82 14.94
CA VAL A 727 -8.66 -19.40 13.71
C VAL A 727 -9.18 -18.05 13.21
N ALA A 728 -10.49 -17.83 13.21
CA ALA A 728 -11.10 -16.56 12.79
C ALA A 728 -10.60 -15.38 13.61
N LYS A 729 -10.52 -15.53 14.94
CA LYS A 729 -10.03 -14.48 15.84
C LYS A 729 -8.53 -14.25 15.67
N ILE A 730 -7.72 -15.28 15.44
CA ILE A 730 -6.29 -15.14 15.14
C ILE A 730 -6.07 -14.40 13.81
N VAL A 731 -6.82 -14.75 12.76
CA VAL A 731 -6.74 -14.05 11.47
C VAL A 731 -7.15 -12.58 11.60
N ARG A 732 -8.19 -12.27 12.39
CA ARG A 732 -8.58 -10.88 12.66
C ARG A 732 -7.48 -10.07 13.35
N LEU A 733 -6.64 -10.69 14.18
CA LEU A 733 -5.50 -10.01 14.80
C LEU A 733 -4.40 -9.62 13.79
N LEU A 734 -4.41 -10.17 12.58
CA LEU A 734 -3.54 -9.71 11.49
C LEU A 734 -3.90 -8.29 11.02
N GLU A 735 -5.05 -7.74 11.40
CA GLU A 735 -5.39 -6.33 11.16
C GLU A 735 -4.72 -5.36 12.15
N SER A 736 -4.12 -5.88 13.23
CA SER A 736 -3.53 -5.07 14.30
C SER A 736 -2.42 -4.13 13.79
N PRO A 737 -2.34 -2.88 14.29
CA PRO A 737 -1.22 -1.98 13.97
C PRO A 737 0.12 -2.50 14.51
N SER A 738 0.11 -3.32 15.56
CA SER A 738 1.33 -3.85 16.19
C SER A 738 1.98 -4.97 15.38
N VAL A 739 3.22 -4.76 14.94
CA VAL A 739 4.04 -5.75 14.22
C VAL A 739 4.19 -7.05 15.03
N LEU A 740 4.37 -6.95 16.35
CA LEU A 740 4.53 -8.12 17.23
C LEU A 740 3.26 -8.96 17.33
N ILE A 741 2.08 -8.33 17.37
CA ILE A 741 0.80 -9.05 17.41
C ILE A 741 0.61 -9.81 16.10
N ARG A 742 0.88 -9.17 14.96
CA ARG A 742 0.78 -9.82 13.64
C ARG A 742 1.77 -10.98 13.50
N ALA A 743 3.02 -10.79 13.90
CA ALA A 743 4.04 -11.85 13.88
C ALA A 743 3.63 -13.08 14.70
N LYS A 744 3.13 -12.86 15.92
CA LYS A 744 2.64 -13.96 16.79
C LYS A 744 1.36 -14.61 16.28
N ALA A 745 0.47 -13.84 15.64
CA ALA A 745 -0.70 -14.41 14.98
C ALA A 745 -0.28 -15.32 13.81
N PHE A 746 0.71 -14.92 12.99
CA PHE A 746 1.28 -15.80 11.96
C PHE A 746 1.92 -17.06 12.57
N LEU A 747 2.64 -16.94 13.68
CA LEU A 747 3.21 -18.09 14.39
C LEU A 747 2.13 -19.05 14.92
N ALA A 748 1.04 -18.52 15.47
CA ALA A 748 -0.10 -19.32 15.90
C ALA A 748 -0.75 -20.06 14.72
N LEU A 749 -0.96 -19.38 13.59
CA LEU A 749 -1.48 -20.00 12.37
C LEU A 749 -0.55 -21.07 11.81
N HIS A 750 0.77 -20.84 11.83
CA HIS A 750 1.77 -21.84 11.45
C HIS A 750 1.59 -23.12 12.29
N GLN A 751 1.46 -23.00 13.62
CA GLN A 751 1.28 -24.17 14.48
C GLN A 751 -0.07 -24.87 14.26
N VAL A 752 -1.14 -24.11 13.97
CA VAL A 752 -2.44 -24.69 13.61
C VAL A 752 -2.33 -25.51 12.31
N LEU A 753 -1.79 -24.91 11.25
CA LEU A 753 -1.67 -25.56 9.94
C LEU A 753 -0.70 -26.74 9.94
N GLN A 754 0.36 -26.67 10.76
CA GLN A 754 1.29 -27.78 10.93
C GLN A 754 0.61 -29.03 11.48
N ASN A 755 -0.45 -28.88 12.29
CA ASN A 755 -1.18 -29.98 12.92
C ASN A 755 -2.50 -30.33 12.21
N ASN A 756 -3.08 -29.40 11.44
CA ASN A 756 -4.28 -29.63 10.63
C ASN A 756 -4.24 -28.81 9.33
N PRO A 757 -3.80 -29.42 8.21
CA PRO A 757 -3.71 -28.75 6.92
C PRO A 757 -5.09 -28.30 6.38
N ASP A 758 -6.18 -28.96 6.77
CA ASP A 758 -7.54 -28.65 6.26
C ASP A 758 -8.00 -27.24 6.66
N MET A 759 -7.45 -26.69 7.74
CA MET A 759 -7.72 -25.31 8.15
C MET A 759 -7.16 -24.27 7.16
N LEU A 760 -6.28 -24.66 6.24
CA LEU A 760 -5.73 -23.78 5.22
C LEU A 760 -6.84 -23.19 4.34
N LEU A 761 -7.85 -23.98 3.96
CA LEU A 761 -8.99 -23.46 3.20
C LEU A 761 -9.69 -22.34 3.96
N TYR A 762 -9.98 -22.57 5.24
CA TYR A 762 -10.65 -21.58 6.07
C TYR A 762 -9.81 -20.31 6.26
N CYS A 763 -8.49 -20.47 6.43
CA CYS A 763 -7.55 -19.36 6.48
C CYS A 763 -7.54 -18.55 5.18
N CYS A 764 -7.49 -19.20 4.02
CA CYS A 764 -7.52 -18.55 2.71
C CYS A 764 -8.84 -17.78 2.48
N GLN A 765 -9.99 -18.40 2.81
CA GLN A 765 -11.30 -17.75 2.78
C GLN A 765 -11.38 -16.54 3.72
N SER A 766 -10.63 -16.58 4.83
CA SER A 766 -10.49 -15.48 5.79
C SER A 766 -9.40 -14.46 5.39
N ARG A 767 -8.99 -14.44 4.12
CA ARG A 767 -8.01 -13.48 3.56
C ARG A 767 -6.58 -13.62 4.09
N LEU A 768 -6.16 -14.81 4.57
CA LEU A 768 -4.78 -15.04 5.05
C LEU A 768 -3.73 -14.62 4.01
N VAL A 769 -3.93 -15.01 2.75
CA VAL A 769 -2.97 -14.72 1.66
C VAL A 769 -2.75 -13.22 1.50
N MET A 770 -3.82 -12.41 1.53
CA MET A 770 -3.71 -10.94 1.48
C MET A 770 -2.84 -10.39 2.62
N TYR A 771 -2.96 -10.93 3.83
CA TYR A 771 -2.16 -10.50 4.97
C TYR A 771 -0.68 -10.89 4.84
N ILE A 772 -0.40 -12.10 4.34
CA ILE A 772 0.96 -12.56 4.05
C ILE A 772 1.61 -11.62 3.01
N GLU A 773 0.92 -11.29 1.93
CA GLU A 773 1.44 -10.37 0.91
C GLU A 773 1.70 -8.97 1.45
N ARG A 774 0.76 -8.43 2.22
CA ARG A 774 0.87 -7.09 2.83
C ARG A 774 2.11 -6.98 3.71
N ASP A 775 2.35 -7.97 4.56
CA ASP A 775 3.47 -7.93 5.50
C ASP A 775 4.79 -8.43 4.90
N SER A 776 4.77 -9.31 3.88
CA SER A 776 5.96 -9.72 3.12
C SER A 776 6.58 -8.54 2.33
N ARG A 777 5.76 -7.68 1.72
CA ARG A 777 6.26 -6.45 1.07
C ARG A 777 6.98 -5.52 2.05
N ARG A 778 6.58 -5.53 3.33
CA ARG A 778 7.15 -4.68 4.40
C ARG A 778 8.44 -5.23 5.02
N THR A 779 8.80 -6.49 4.73
CA THR A 779 10.02 -7.12 5.25
C THR A 779 11.12 -7.21 4.20
N THR A 780 10.86 -6.82 2.94
CA THR A 780 11.91 -6.71 1.91
C THR A 780 12.93 -5.62 2.29
N PRO A 781 14.25 -5.88 2.17
CA PRO A 781 15.29 -5.00 2.69
C PRO A 781 15.37 -3.68 1.91
N GLY A 782 14.75 -2.63 2.46
CA GLY A 782 14.95 -1.21 2.12
C GLY A 782 15.69 -0.48 3.25
N LYS A 783 16.40 0.60 2.92
CA LYS A 783 17.47 1.28 3.69
C LYS A 783 17.08 1.98 5.03
N ASP A 784 16.13 1.50 5.82
CA ASP A 784 15.71 2.20 7.07
C ASP A 784 15.98 1.45 8.39
N GLN A 785 16.39 2.21 9.40
CA GLN A 785 16.96 1.80 10.70
C GLN A 785 15.98 1.17 11.72
N GLN A 786 14.76 0.77 11.35
CA GLN A 786 13.83 0.06 12.25
C GLN A 786 13.84 -1.46 12.02
N GLN A 787 15.00 -2.09 12.21
CA GLN A 787 15.24 -3.48 11.78
C GLN A 787 14.64 -4.56 12.70
N TRP A 788 14.56 -4.38 14.02
CA TRP A 788 14.31 -5.50 14.94
C TRP A 788 12.88 -6.08 14.92
N GLY A 789 11.85 -5.23 14.89
CA GLY A 789 10.46 -5.70 14.83
C GLY A 789 10.11 -6.35 13.49
N HIS A 790 10.69 -5.83 12.40
CA HIS A 790 10.52 -6.35 11.06
C HIS A 790 11.26 -7.67 10.84
N GLU A 791 12.42 -7.87 11.49
CA GLU A 791 13.14 -9.14 11.46
C GLU A 791 12.33 -10.28 12.11
N TYR A 792 11.75 -10.06 13.29
CA TYR A 792 10.92 -11.06 13.96
C TYR A 792 9.68 -11.42 13.11
N LEU A 793 8.99 -10.42 12.55
CA LEU A 793 7.87 -10.65 11.63
C LEU A 793 8.29 -11.41 10.38
N SER A 794 9.44 -11.06 9.78
CA SER A 794 9.98 -11.73 8.61
C SER A 794 10.22 -13.22 8.87
N ARG A 795 10.83 -13.57 10.01
CA ARG A 795 11.06 -14.97 10.41
C ARG A 795 9.75 -15.72 10.60
N CYS A 796 8.74 -15.12 11.25
CA CYS A 796 7.41 -15.74 11.41
C CYS A 796 6.67 -15.94 10.08
N LEU A 797 6.82 -15.03 9.13
CA LEU A 797 6.25 -15.17 7.78
C LEU A 797 6.97 -16.26 6.99
N GLU A 798 8.29 -16.29 7.03
CA GLU A 798 9.11 -17.26 6.31
C GLU A 798 8.74 -18.70 6.67
N ILE A 799 8.62 -19.02 7.97
CA ILE A 799 8.23 -20.37 8.40
C ILE A 799 6.81 -20.73 7.94
N LEU A 800 5.86 -19.78 7.96
CA LEU A 800 4.47 -20.01 7.54
C LEU A 800 4.37 -20.22 6.03
N THR A 801 5.04 -19.37 5.25
CA THR A 801 5.08 -19.47 3.79
C THR A 801 5.73 -20.79 3.37
N THR A 802 6.85 -21.16 4.00
CA THR A 802 7.56 -22.42 3.72
C THR A 802 6.67 -23.64 4.01
N LEU A 803 5.95 -23.63 5.14
CA LEU A 803 4.99 -24.68 5.49
C LEU A 803 3.88 -24.83 4.44
N ILE A 804 3.26 -23.71 4.02
CA ILE A 804 2.17 -23.72 3.03
C ILE A 804 2.66 -24.25 1.67
N VAL A 805 3.84 -23.80 1.22
CA VAL A 805 4.45 -24.28 -0.05
C VAL A 805 4.73 -25.78 0.03
N HIS A 806 5.24 -26.28 1.17
CA HIS A 806 5.54 -27.70 1.35
C HIS A 806 4.30 -28.61 1.42
N GLN A 807 3.16 -28.12 1.91
CA GLN A 807 1.94 -28.92 2.01
C GLN A 807 1.13 -28.99 0.70
N LEU A 808 1.31 -28.03 -0.21
CA LEU A 808 0.51 -27.95 -1.43
C LEU A 808 0.63 -29.18 -2.36
N PRO A 809 1.81 -29.78 -2.58
CA PRO A 809 1.93 -31.00 -3.38
C PRO A 809 1.16 -32.20 -2.81
N GLN A 810 0.95 -32.24 -1.49
CA GLN A 810 0.16 -33.28 -0.83
C GLN A 810 -1.33 -33.04 -1.07
N LEU A 811 -1.81 -31.81 -0.85
CA LEU A 811 -3.20 -31.43 -1.11
C LEU A 811 -3.62 -31.69 -2.56
N THR A 812 -2.80 -31.27 -3.52
CA THR A 812 -3.05 -31.54 -4.95
C THR A 812 -3.07 -33.03 -5.26
N GLY A 813 -2.13 -33.80 -4.69
CA GLY A 813 -2.07 -35.25 -4.84
C GLY A 813 -3.29 -35.97 -4.29
N GLU A 814 -3.84 -35.53 -3.15
CA GLU A 814 -5.05 -36.10 -2.56
C GLU A 814 -6.29 -35.85 -3.43
N VAL A 815 -6.46 -34.63 -3.95
CA VAL A 815 -7.56 -34.32 -4.88
C VAL A 815 -7.48 -35.17 -6.14
N VAL A 816 -6.29 -35.27 -6.74
CA VAL A 816 -6.04 -36.10 -7.93
C VAL A 816 -6.34 -37.57 -7.64
N SER A 817 -5.87 -38.11 -6.52
CA SER A 817 -6.11 -39.51 -6.11
C SER A 817 -7.59 -39.83 -5.92
N VAL A 818 -8.36 -38.90 -5.32
CA VAL A 818 -9.80 -39.10 -5.12
C VAL A 818 -10.53 -39.12 -6.45
N LEU A 819 -10.20 -38.19 -7.37
CA LEU A 819 -10.77 -38.15 -8.72
C LEU A 819 -10.39 -39.38 -9.55
N GLU A 820 -9.14 -39.84 -9.45
CA GLU A 820 -8.67 -41.08 -10.09
C GLU A 820 -9.52 -42.28 -9.65
N SER A 821 -9.83 -42.38 -8.35
CA SER A 821 -10.60 -43.50 -7.81
C SER A 821 -12.04 -43.61 -8.36
N VAL A 822 -12.59 -42.51 -8.88
CA VAL A 822 -13.95 -42.43 -9.44
C VAL A 822 -13.98 -42.30 -10.96
N SER A 823 -12.83 -42.18 -11.61
CA SER A 823 -12.73 -42.05 -13.07
C SER A 823 -13.45 -43.20 -13.80
N GLY A 824 -14.28 -42.84 -14.79
CA GLY A 824 -15.09 -43.76 -15.59
C GLY A 824 -16.31 -44.35 -14.89
N ARG A 825 -16.63 -43.89 -13.66
CA ARG A 825 -17.80 -44.36 -12.90
C ARG A 825 -18.93 -43.35 -12.92
N ARG A 826 -20.15 -43.85 -13.09
CA ARG A 826 -21.38 -43.04 -12.98
C ARG A 826 -21.94 -42.95 -11.55
N HIS A 827 -21.57 -43.88 -10.68
CA HIS A 827 -22.07 -43.95 -9.30
C HIS A 827 -20.92 -44.24 -8.32
N PRO A 828 -20.35 -43.20 -7.68
CA PRO A 828 -19.33 -43.37 -6.64
C PRO A 828 -19.88 -44.14 -5.44
N SER A 829 -19.05 -44.97 -4.79
CA SER A 829 -19.44 -45.64 -3.55
C SER A 829 -19.63 -44.62 -2.41
N THR A 830 -20.30 -45.01 -1.32
CA THR A 830 -20.48 -44.15 -0.14
C THR A 830 -19.16 -43.64 0.46
N VAL A 831 -18.11 -44.46 0.42
CA VAL A 831 -16.76 -44.09 0.87
C VAL A 831 -16.14 -43.03 -0.05
N GLN A 832 -16.24 -43.25 -1.37
CA GLN A 832 -15.73 -42.32 -2.38
C GLN A 832 -16.48 -40.99 -2.36
N ALA A 833 -17.81 -41.02 -2.20
CA ALA A 833 -18.63 -39.82 -2.08
C ALA A 833 -18.24 -38.99 -0.84
N LYS A 834 -17.92 -39.64 0.29
CA LYS A 834 -17.44 -38.96 1.49
C LYS A 834 -16.06 -38.32 1.27
N GLN A 835 -15.15 -38.99 0.55
CA GLN A 835 -13.83 -38.46 0.20
C GLN A 835 -13.94 -37.25 -0.75
N LEU A 836 -14.80 -37.34 -1.78
CA LEU A 836 -15.05 -36.23 -2.71
C LEU A 836 -15.59 -34.98 -2.01
N LYS A 837 -16.56 -35.13 -1.10
CA LYS A 837 -17.14 -34.02 -0.31
C LYS A 837 -16.11 -33.32 0.59
N HIS A 838 -15.04 -34.01 0.95
CA HIS A 838 -14.00 -33.47 1.81
C HIS A 838 -12.87 -32.81 1.01
N GLN A 839 -12.45 -33.44 -0.09
CA GLN A 839 -11.25 -33.05 -0.84
C GLN A 839 -11.51 -32.01 -1.93
N LEU A 840 -12.64 -32.08 -2.67
CA LEU A 840 -12.93 -31.08 -3.73
C LEU A 840 -13.02 -29.64 -3.21
N PRO A 841 -13.60 -29.36 -2.03
CA PRO A 841 -13.60 -28.00 -1.47
C PRO A 841 -12.21 -27.43 -1.18
N MET A 842 -11.11 -28.21 -1.25
CA MET A 842 -9.74 -27.72 -1.09
C MET A 842 -9.19 -27.05 -2.36
N LEU A 843 -9.79 -27.27 -3.54
CA LEU A 843 -9.34 -26.68 -4.81
C LEU A 843 -9.17 -25.14 -4.79
N PRO A 844 -10.05 -24.35 -4.14
CA PRO A 844 -9.87 -22.90 -4.01
C PRO A 844 -8.56 -22.48 -3.33
N VAL A 845 -7.93 -23.35 -2.52
CA VAL A 845 -6.61 -23.08 -1.95
C VAL A 845 -5.57 -22.89 -3.06
N LEU A 846 -5.63 -23.71 -4.12
CA LEU A 846 -4.73 -23.57 -5.28
C LEU A 846 -4.90 -22.20 -5.93
N LEU A 847 -6.14 -21.78 -6.17
CA LEU A 847 -6.45 -20.50 -6.77
C LEU A 847 -5.92 -19.33 -5.92
N HIS A 848 -6.18 -19.37 -4.60
CA HIS A 848 -5.69 -18.34 -3.69
C HIS A 848 -4.15 -18.24 -3.65
N LEU A 849 -3.44 -19.36 -3.74
CA LEU A 849 -1.97 -19.35 -3.70
C LEU A 849 -1.36 -18.98 -5.06
N VAL A 850 -1.93 -19.43 -6.18
CA VAL A 850 -1.44 -19.10 -7.52
C VAL A 850 -1.72 -17.64 -7.88
N THR A 851 -2.82 -17.05 -7.39
CA THR A 851 -3.07 -15.60 -7.55
C THR A 851 -2.11 -14.74 -6.73
N SER A 852 -1.43 -15.31 -5.72
CA SER A 852 -0.52 -14.56 -4.87
C SER A 852 0.85 -14.37 -5.49
N GLN A 853 1.39 -13.16 -5.43
CA GLN A 853 2.75 -12.85 -5.89
C GLN A 853 3.84 -13.48 -5.02
N VAL A 854 3.55 -13.80 -3.76
CA VAL A 854 4.52 -14.40 -2.82
C VAL A 854 4.66 -15.89 -3.09
N PHE A 855 3.52 -16.55 -3.35
CA PHE A 855 3.44 -18.01 -3.46
C PHE A 855 3.59 -18.52 -4.90
N ARG A 856 2.99 -17.83 -5.88
CA ARG A 856 3.04 -18.21 -7.31
C ARG A 856 4.42 -18.60 -7.83
N PRO A 857 5.49 -17.80 -7.66
CA PRO A 857 6.81 -18.16 -8.20
C PRO A 857 7.45 -19.35 -7.48
N GLN A 858 6.98 -19.71 -6.27
CA GLN A 858 7.48 -20.86 -5.51
C GLN A 858 6.69 -22.15 -5.81
N ILE A 859 5.44 -22.02 -6.25
CA ILE A 859 4.51 -23.13 -6.47
C ILE A 859 4.46 -23.57 -7.93
N VAL A 860 4.39 -22.61 -8.87
CA VAL A 860 4.20 -22.92 -10.29
C VAL A 860 5.52 -23.41 -10.85
N ASN A 861 5.68 -24.74 -10.90
CA ASN A 861 6.82 -25.46 -11.45
C ASN A 861 6.34 -26.63 -12.33
N ASP A 862 7.27 -27.34 -12.98
CA ASP A 862 6.92 -28.44 -13.91
C ASP A 862 6.12 -29.56 -13.24
N GLU A 863 6.44 -29.91 -11.99
CA GLU A 863 5.72 -30.97 -11.24
C GLU A 863 4.28 -30.55 -10.94
N PHE A 864 4.08 -29.29 -10.53
CA PHE A 864 2.77 -28.71 -10.29
C PHE A 864 1.93 -28.70 -11.58
N LEU A 865 2.51 -28.24 -12.70
CA LEU A 865 1.81 -28.16 -13.99
C LEU A 865 1.46 -29.55 -14.54
N PHE A 866 2.33 -30.55 -14.33
CA PHE A 866 2.03 -31.93 -14.67
C PHE A 866 0.81 -32.47 -13.89
N LYS A 867 0.82 -32.32 -12.56
CA LYS A 867 -0.32 -32.73 -11.70
C LYS A 867 -1.60 -31.95 -12.02
N TYR A 868 -1.46 -30.66 -12.34
CA TYR A 868 -2.56 -29.81 -12.75
C TYR A 868 -3.14 -30.23 -14.11
N GLY A 869 -2.30 -30.68 -15.05
CA GLY A 869 -2.74 -31.29 -16.31
C GLY A 869 -3.56 -32.57 -16.10
N ILE A 870 -3.14 -33.44 -15.18
CA ILE A 870 -3.92 -34.63 -14.78
C ILE A 870 -5.28 -34.22 -14.19
N LEU A 871 -5.29 -33.21 -13.31
CA LEU A 871 -6.53 -32.66 -12.74
C LEU A 871 -7.49 -32.17 -13.82
N LEU A 872 -7.00 -31.38 -14.80
CA LEU A 872 -7.80 -30.95 -15.95
C LEU A 872 -8.32 -32.13 -16.79
N GLY A 873 -7.54 -33.20 -16.92
CA GLY A 873 -7.98 -34.44 -17.56
C GLY A 873 -9.19 -35.07 -16.86
N TYR A 874 -9.25 -35.05 -15.53
CA TYR A 874 -10.44 -35.49 -14.80
C TYR A 874 -11.61 -34.53 -14.95
N ILE A 875 -11.37 -33.21 -14.95
CA ILE A 875 -12.42 -32.20 -15.23
C ILE A 875 -13.04 -32.45 -16.61
N LYS A 876 -12.22 -32.71 -17.63
CA LYS A 876 -12.69 -33.14 -18.95
C LYS A 876 -13.58 -34.38 -18.86
N SER A 877 -13.15 -35.45 -18.18
CA SER A 877 -13.95 -36.67 -18.06
C SER A 877 -15.31 -36.44 -17.39
N ILE A 878 -15.39 -35.49 -16.45
CA ILE A 878 -16.65 -35.11 -15.81
C ILE A 878 -17.54 -34.31 -16.77
N ASP A 879 -16.97 -33.36 -17.51
CA ASP A 879 -17.69 -32.53 -18.49
C ASP A 879 -18.34 -33.36 -19.60
N TYR A 880 -17.63 -34.38 -20.12
CA TYR A 880 -18.13 -35.30 -21.15
C TYR A 880 -19.11 -36.37 -20.58
N GLY A 881 -19.35 -36.39 -19.26
CA GLY A 881 -20.25 -37.35 -18.62
C GLY A 881 -19.73 -38.79 -18.56
N GLU A 882 -18.44 -39.01 -18.80
CA GLU A 882 -17.77 -40.30 -18.60
C GLU A 882 -17.70 -40.65 -17.11
N THR A 883 -17.45 -39.63 -16.29
CA THR A 883 -17.40 -39.71 -14.83
C THR A 883 -18.51 -38.83 -14.24
N SER A 884 -19.40 -39.37 -13.41
CA SER A 884 -20.43 -38.56 -12.74
C SER A 884 -20.15 -38.44 -11.25
N ILE A 885 -19.95 -37.20 -10.80
CA ILE A 885 -19.77 -36.85 -9.38
C ILE A 885 -20.99 -36.13 -8.78
N ASP A 886 -21.96 -35.72 -9.61
CA ASP A 886 -23.13 -34.94 -9.18
C ASP A 886 -23.97 -35.66 -8.13
N GLY A 887 -24.17 -36.98 -8.30
CA GLY A 887 -24.89 -37.80 -7.32
C GLY A 887 -24.16 -37.94 -5.98
N ALA A 888 -22.85 -37.67 -5.94
CA ALA A 888 -22.04 -37.75 -4.74
C ALA A 888 -21.91 -36.39 -4.01
N VAL A 889 -21.51 -35.32 -4.71
CA VAL A 889 -21.22 -34.00 -4.11
C VAL A 889 -22.31 -32.95 -4.36
N GLY A 890 -23.19 -33.19 -5.33
CA GLY A 890 -24.15 -32.22 -5.83
C GLY A 890 -23.59 -31.40 -7.00
N GLN A 891 -24.46 -31.07 -7.95
CA GLN A 891 -24.11 -30.38 -9.20
C GLN A 891 -23.37 -29.05 -8.95
N ALA A 892 -23.84 -28.24 -7.98
CA ALA A 892 -23.20 -26.96 -7.65
C ALA A 892 -21.74 -27.10 -7.20
N GLN A 893 -21.40 -28.18 -6.45
CA GLN A 893 -20.01 -28.41 -6.01
C GLN A 893 -19.13 -28.94 -7.14
N ALA A 894 -19.70 -29.76 -8.04
CA ALA A 894 -19.00 -30.22 -9.22
C ALA A 894 -18.69 -29.04 -10.16
N ASP A 895 -19.67 -28.19 -10.45
CA ASP A 895 -19.49 -27.00 -11.29
C ASP A 895 -18.47 -26.02 -10.69
N GLU A 896 -18.51 -25.79 -9.37
CA GLU A 896 -17.54 -24.94 -8.70
C GLU A 896 -16.12 -25.52 -8.78
N ALA A 897 -15.95 -26.85 -8.63
CA ALA A 897 -14.65 -27.49 -8.79
C ALA A 897 -14.09 -27.31 -10.21
N MET A 898 -14.93 -27.40 -11.24
CA MET A 898 -14.51 -27.14 -12.63
C MET A 898 -14.12 -25.68 -12.83
N ARG A 899 -14.97 -24.74 -12.38
CA ARG A 899 -14.72 -23.29 -12.49
C ARG A 899 -13.43 -22.89 -11.79
N VAL A 900 -13.23 -23.34 -10.55
CA VAL A 900 -12.03 -23.05 -9.77
C VAL A 900 -10.81 -23.63 -10.44
N THR A 901 -10.89 -24.87 -10.98
CA THR A 901 -9.77 -25.46 -11.71
C THR A 901 -9.39 -24.57 -12.90
N LEU A 902 -10.33 -24.23 -13.80
CA LEU A 902 -10.03 -23.38 -14.95
C LEU A 902 -9.52 -21.98 -14.53
N SER A 903 -10.04 -21.41 -13.45
CA SER A 903 -9.58 -20.13 -12.89
C SER A 903 -8.14 -20.18 -12.38
N VAL A 904 -7.65 -21.35 -11.93
CA VAL A 904 -6.23 -21.53 -11.55
C VAL A 904 -5.34 -21.33 -12.77
N PHE A 905 -5.72 -21.87 -13.93
CA PHE A 905 -4.95 -21.63 -15.16
C PHE A 905 -5.10 -20.20 -15.67
N GLU A 906 -6.28 -19.57 -15.54
CA GLU A 906 -6.44 -18.13 -15.82
C GLU A 906 -5.44 -17.28 -15.01
N ALA A 907 -5.28 -17.58 -13.72
CA ALA A 907 -4.29 -16.89 -12.90
C ALA A 907 -2.84 -17.13 -13.37
N ILE A 908 -2.54 -18.26 -14.02
CA ILE A 908 -1.24 -18.54 -14.63
C ILE A 908 -1.08 -17.79 -15.96
N THR A 909 -2.11 -17.74 -16.81
CA THR A 909 -2.05 -17.05 -18.12
C THR A 909 -1.86 -15.55 -18.00
N GLN A 910 -2.35 -14.94 -16.91
CA GLN A 910 -2.09 -13.54 -16.55
C GLN A 910 -0.60 -13.22 -16.28
N HIS A 911 0.27 -14.24 -16.27
CA HIS A 911 1.70 -14.10 -16.02
C HIS A 911 2.54 -14.80 -17.10
N PRO A 912 2.72 -14.18 -18.28
CA PRO A 912 3.34 -14.77 -19.47
C PRO A 912 4.69 -15.45 -19.22
N VAL A 913 5.50 -14.89 -18.31
CA VAL A 913 6.83 -15.42 -17.95
C VAL A 913 6.75 -16.88 -17.49
N LEU A 914 5.73 -17.26 -16.71
CA LEU A 914 5.58 -18.63 -16.21
C LEU A 914 5.25 -19.63 -17.32
N LEU A 915 4.44 -19.21 -18.30
CA LEU A 915 4.13 -20.02 -19.48
C LEU A 915 5.39 -20.26 -20.32
N THR A 916 6.21 -19.23 -20.51
CA THR A 916 7.45 -19.33 -21.29
C THR A 916 8.55 -20.10 -20.55
N GLN A 917 8.64 -19.95 -19.23
CA GLN A 917 9.61 -20.65 -18.38
C GLN A 917 9.32 -22.15 -18.30
N HIS A 918 8.04 -22.53 -18.23
CA HIS A 918 7.58 -23.92 -18.11
C HIS A 918 6.90 -24.42 -19.40
N HIS A 919 7.40 -23.98 -20.55
CA HIS A 919 6.79 -24.21 -21.88
C HIS A 919 6.42 -25.67 -22.12
N VAL A 920 7.37 -26.59 -21.94
CA VAL A 920 7.18 -28.04 -22.21
C VAL A 920 6.07 -28.62 -21.34
N ALA A 921 6.06 -28.31 -20.03
CA ALA A 921 5.04 -28.82 -19.12
C ALA A 921 3.64 -28.30 -19.48
N VAL A 922 3.52 -27.04 -19.89
CA VAL A 922 2.25 -26.45 -20.34
C VAL A 922 1.77 -27.14 -21.62
N VAL A 923 2.62 -27.23 -22.65
CA VAL A 923 2.23 -27.80 -23.96
C VAL A 923 1.88 -29.28 -23.86
N ASP A 924 2.66 -30.07 -23.11
CA ASP A 924 2.46 -31.53 -23.06
C ASP A 924 1.37 -31.95 -22.07
N SER A 925 1.17 -31.21 -20.97
CA SER A 925 0.28 -31.65 -19.88
C SER A 925 -1.01 -30.82 -19.76
N VAL A 926 -0.97 -29.51 -20.04
CA VAL A 926 -2.09 -28.58 -19.75
C VAL A 926 -2.93 -28.29 -20.98
N LEU A 927 -2.30 -28.00 -22.13
CA LEU A 927 -3.03 -27.64 -23.35
C LEU A 927 -3.90 -28.78 -23.92
N PRO A 928 -3.51 -30.07 -23.89
CA PRO A 928 -4.34 -31.15 -24.43
C PRO A 928 -5.72 -31.29 -23.75
N PRO A 929 -5.84 -31.37 -22.40
CA PRO A 929 -7.16 -31.42 -21.78
C PRO A 929 -7.93 -30.10 -21.93
N LEU A 930 -7.26 -28.94 -21.91
CA LEU A 930 -7.90 -27.64 -22.14
C LEU A 930 -8.52 -27.54 -23.54
N THR A 931 -7.80 -28.02 -24.55
CA THR A 931 -8.26 -28.04 -25.94
C THR A 931 -9.48 -28.92 -26.11
N ALA A 932 -9.53 -30.07 -25.45
CA ALA A 932 -10.71 -30.92 -25.46
C ALA A 932 -11.94 -30.26 -24.78
N LEU A 933 -11.72 -29.38 -23.80
CA LEU A 933 -12.80 -28.62 -23.13
C LEU A 933 -13.36 -27.48 -23.98
N VAL A 934 -12.63 -27.02 -25.02
CA VAL A 934 -13.19 -26.11 -26.04
C VAL A 934 -14.36 -26.77 -26.77
N LEU A 935 -14.40 -28.10 -26.88
CA LEU A 935 -15.49 -28.83 -27.50
C LEU A 935 -16.56 -29.29 -26.49
N SER A 936 -16.61 -28.65 -25.32
CA SER A 936 -17.61 -28.93 -24.29
C SER A 936 -19.05 -28.68 -24.79
N GLN A 937 -20.01 -29.44 -24.24
CA GLN A 937 -21.44 -29.18 -24.44
C GLN A 937 -21.91 -27.90 -23.73
N SER A 938 -21.18 -27.44 -22.71
CA SER A 938 -21.51 -26.21 -21.99
C SER A 938 -20.89 -25.00 -22.70
N ALA A 939 -21.76 -24.09 -23.17
CA ALA A 939 -21.33 -22.86 -23.83
C ALA A 939 -20.40 -22.00 -22.95
N GLU A 940 -20.65 -21.93 -21.63
CA GLU A 940 -19.80 -21.19 -20.68
C GLU A 940 -18.39 -21.80 -20.60
N ARG A 941 -18.29 -23.13 -20.51
CA ARG A 941 -17.00 -23.84 -20.38
C ARG A 941 -16.22 -23.82 -21.68
N ARG A 942 -16.89 -23.97 -22.83
CA ARG A 942 -16.31 -23.82 -24.15
C ARG A 942 -15.71 -22.44 -24.34
N MET A 943 -16.49 -21.39 -24.08
CA MET A 943 -16.05 -20.00 -24.17
C MET A 943 -14.84 -19.73 -23.27
N PHE A 944 -14.91 -20.14 -22.00
CA PHE A 944 -13.83 -19.90 -21.04
C PHE A 944 -12.55 -20.68 -21.42
N SER A 945 -12.68 -21.94 -21.83
CA SER A 945 -11.53 -22.77 -22.25
C SER A 945 -10.87 -22.23 -23.51
N LEU A 946 -11.67 -21.76 -24.48
CA LEU A 946 -11.18 -21.16 -25.72
C LEU A 946 -10.45 -19.85 -25.47
N ARG A 947 -10.97 -19.00 -24.57
CA ARG A 947 -10.28 -17.78 -24.11
C ARG A 947 -8.90 -18.13 -23.55
N LEU A 948 -8.83 -19.04 -22.58
CA LEU A 948 -7.57 -19.46 -21.94
C LEU A 948 -6.58 -20.06 -22.93
N LEU A 949 -7.06 -20.88 -23.87
CA LEU A 949 -6.23 -21.47 -24.91
C LEU A 949 -5.69 -20.39 -25.86
N SER A 950 -6.52 -19.43 -26.28
CA SER A 950 -6.11 -18.33 -27.15
C SER A 950 -5.05 -17.44 -26.50
N GLU A 951 -5.20 -17.11 -25.21
CA GLU A 951 -4.24 -16.33 -24.43
C GLU A 951 -2.91 -17.08 -24.27
N ALA A 952 -2.96 -18.35 -23.86
CA ALA A 952 -1.76 -19.16 -23.67
C ALA A 952 -1.01 -19.39 -24.99
N ALA A 953 -1.72 -19.75 -26.07
CA ALA A 953 -1.12 -19.98 -27.38
C ALA A 953 -0.46 -18.71 -27.95
N SER A 954 -1.11 -17.55 -27.82
CA SER A 954 -0.54 -16.26 -28.28
C SER A 954 0.81 -15.97 -27.64
N VAL A 955 0.94 -16.21 -26.32
CA VAL A 955 2.20 -16.02 -25.57
C VAL A 955 3.26 -17.04 -26.00
N LEU A 956 2.91 -18.32 -26.10
CA LEU A 956 3.85 -19.41 -26.42
C LEU A 956 4.39 -19.32 -27.85
N LEU A 957 3.55 -18.90 -28.80
CA LEU A 957 3.94 -18.71 -30.20
C LEU A 957 4.79 -17.44 -30.39
N GLY A 958 4.51 -16.36 -29.66
CA GLY A 958 5.28 -15.11 -29.75
C GLY A 958 6.71 -15.17 -29.18
N HIS A 959 6.96 -16.01 -28.17
CA HIS A 959 8.26 -16.10 -27.49
C HIS A 959 9.40 -16.69 -28.36
N GLU A 960 9.08 -17.40 -29.46
CA GLU A 960 10.07 -18.08 -30.28
C GLU A 960 10.90 -17.15 -31.19
N ALA A 961 10.43 -15.92 -31.44
CA ALA A 961 11.16 -14.93 -32.25
C ALA A 961 12.56 -14.57 -31.67
N VAL A 962 12.84 -14.92 -30.41
CA VAL A 962 14.09 -14.55 -29.71
C VAL A 962 15.00 -15.75 -29.39
N SER A 963 14.51 -17.00 -29.29
CA SER A 963 15.31 -18.14 -28.78
C SER A 963 15.66 -19.28 -29.78
N SER A 964 15.07 -19.31 -30.97
CA SER A 964 15.22 -20.42 -31.93
C SER A 964 16.48 -20.32 -32.81
N LYS A 965 17.65 -20.59 -32.22
CA LYS A 965 18.88 -20.94 -33.00
C LYS A 965 19.64 -22.18 -32.52
N ALA A 966 19.13 -22.93 -31.52
CA ALA A 966 19.92 -23.98 -30.87
C ALA A 966 19.43 -25.44 -31.04
N SER A 967 18.17 -25.70 -31.39
CA SER A 967 17.65 -27.07 -31.55
C SER A 967 16.65 -27.17 -32.70
N GLY A 968 16.95 -27.95 -33.75
CA GLY A 968 16.16 -28.05 -34.98
C GLY A 968 14.77 -28.71 -34.89
N VAL A 969 14.14 -28.74 -33.72
CA VAL A 969 12.75 -29.20 -33.50
C VAL A 969 11.99 -28.03 -32.89
N SER A 970 10.91 -27.57 -33.53
CA SER A 970 10.13 -26.46 -32.98
C SER A 970 9.46 -26.90 -31.67
N PRO A 971 9.70 -26.22 -30.53
CA PRO A 971 9.06 -26.52 -29.25
C PRO A 971 7.52 -26.45 -29.35
N ASN A 972 7.00 -25.64 -30.28
CA ASN A 972 5.56 -25.51 -30.52
C ASN A 972 4.94 -26.65 -31.36
N ALA A 973 5.71 -27.66 -31.80
CA ALA A 973 5.19 -28.76 -32.63
C ALA A 973 4.01 -29.51 -31.99
N GLY A 974 3.99 -29.65 -30.67
CA GLY A 974 2.88 -30.25 -29.92
C GLY A 974 1.61 -29.40 -29.98
N LEU A 975 1.72 -28.08 -29.76
CA LEU A 975 0.62 -27.13 -29.85
C LEU A 975 0.03 -27.08 -31.27
N LEU A 976 0.89 -26.99 -32.30
CA LEU A 976 0.43 -26.93 -33.69
C LEU A 976 -0.34 -28.19 -34.08
N ARG A 977 0.18 -29.38 -33.73
CA ARG A 977 -0.49 -30.65 -33.98
C ARG A 977 -1.83 -30.73 -33.26
N LEU A 978 -1.85 -30.31 -31.99
CA LEU A 978 -3.06 -30.30 -31.18
C LEU A 978 -4.17 -29.46 -31.84
N VAL A 979 -3.87 -28.23 -32.25
CA VAL A 979 -4.86 -27.38 -32.92
C VAL A 979 -5.29 -27.97 -34.27
N GLN A 980 -4.33 -28.44 -35.08
CA GLN A 980 -4.61 -29.00 -36.41
C GLN A 980 -5.51 -30.24 -36.35
N GLU A 981 -5.24 -31.17 -35.44
CA GLU A 981 -5.95 -32.45 -35.36
C GLU A 981 -7.29 -32.35 -34.62
N THR A 982 -7.41 -31.44 -33.63
CA THR A 982 -8.58 -31.43 -32.73
C THR A 982 -9.51 -30.24 -32.90
N LEU A 983 -8.98 -29.03 -33.13
CA LEU A 983 -9.83 -27.82 -33.17
C LEU A 983 -10.18 -27.40 -34.59
N LEU A 984 -9.21 -27.43 -35.51
CA LEU A 984 -9.39 -26.91 -36.86
C LEU A 984 -10.60 -27.49 -37.61
N PRO A 985 -10.96 -28.79 -37.45
CA PRO A 985 -12.18 -29.35 -38.03
C PRO A 985 -13.50 -28.72 -37.53
N GLU A 986 -13.51 -28.15 -36.32
CA GLU A 986 -14.70 -27.58 -35.65
C GLU A 986 -14.76 -26.04 -35.74
N TYR A 987 -13.81 -25.41 -36.45
CA TYR A 987 -13.73 -23.94 -36.52
C TYR A 987 -14.94 -23.29 -37.19
N GLU A 988 -15.57 -23.96 -38.16
CA GLU A 988 -16.82 -23.46 -38.76
C GLU A 988 -17.90 -23.30 -37.67
N ASN A 989 -18.08 -24.30 -36.81
CA ASN A 989 -19.05 -24.25 -35.71
C ASN A 989 -18.71 -23.14 -34.70
N LEU A 990 -17.42 -23.01 -34.34
CA LEU A 990 -16.98 -22.01 -33.36
C LEU A 990 -17.12 -20.56 -33.85
N LEU A 991 -16.93 -20.33 -35.15
CA LEU A 991 -17.04 -19.00 -35.75
C LEU A 991 -18.50 -18.55 -35.93
N MET A 992 -19.43 -19.50 -36.05
CA MET A 992 -20.87 -19.23 -36.21
C MET A 992 -21.62 -19.10 -34.86
N GLU A 993 -20.93 -19.21 -33.73
CA GLU A 993 -21.52 -18.99 -32.40
C GLU A 993 -21.69 -17.49 -32.09
N PRO A 994 -22.57 -17.11 -31.14
CA PRO A 994 -22.68 -15.72 -30.70
C PRO A 994 -21.41 -15.25 -29.98
N ASP A 995 -21.14 -13.94 -30.04
CA ASP A 995 -20.06 -13.29 -29.28
C ASP A 995 -20.12 -13.66 -27.78
N PRO A 996 -18.96 -13.89 -27.11
CA PRO A 996 -17.59 -13.61 -27.55
C PRO A 996 -16.81 -14.83 -28.09
N VAL A 997 -17.47 -15.95 -28.42
CA VAL A 997 -16.77 -17.18 -28.86
C VAL A 997 -15.96 -16.97 -30.16
N PRO A 998 -16.52 -16.34 -31.23
CA PRO A 998 -15.77 -16.08 -32.45
C PRO A 998 -14.53 -15.21 -32.21
N ALA A 999 -14.61 -14.21 -31.32
CA ALA A 999 -13.49 -13.34 -30.99
C ALA A 999 -12.25 -14.14 -30.54
N TYR A 1000 -12.43 -15.12 -29.64
CA TYR A 1000 -11.34 -15.94 -29.13
C TYR A 1000 -10.86 -16.98 -30.15
N ALA A 1001 -11.77 -17.56 -30.93
CA ALA A 1001 -11.42 -18.48 -32.03
C ALA A 1001 -10.55 -17.79 -33.08
N LEU A 1002 -10.97 -16.60 -33.53
CA LEU A 1002 -10.24 -15.76 -34.48
C LEU A 1002 -8.89 -15.31 -33.92
N LYS A 1003 -8.83 -14.93 -32.64
CA LYS A 1003 -7.56 -14.56 -31.97
C LYS A 1003 -6.55 -15.71 -31.98
N LEU A 1004 -6.99 -16.93 -31.64
CA LEU A 1004 -6.14 -18.12 -31.69
C LEU A 1004 -5.66 -18.40 -33.12
N LEU A 1005 -6.56 -18.30 -34.10
CA LEU A 1005 -6.22 -18.55 -35.50
C LEU A 1005 -5.25 -17.50 -36.06
N LEU A 1006 -5.46 -16.23 -35.71
CA LEU A 1006 -4.56 -15.13 -36.07
C LEU A 1006 -3.14 -15.38 -35.53
N ALA A 1007 -3.01 -15.75 -34.25
CA ALA A 1007 -1.71 -16.08 -33.65
C ALA A 1007 -1.00 -17.25 -34.36
N LEU A 1008 -1.76 -18.24 -34.87
CA LEU A 1008 -1.20 -19.37 -35.64
C LEU A 1008 -0.75 -18.98 -37.04
N VAL A 1009 -1.53 -18.12 -37.72
CA VAL A 1009 -1.20 -17.58 -39.04
C VAL A 1009 0.03 -16.68 -38.98
N ASP A 1010 0.11 -15.81 -37.98
CA ASP A 1010 1.27 -14.92 -37.75
C ASP A 1010 2.55 -15.73 -37.46
N TYR A 1011 2.41 -16.85 -36.73
CA TYR A 1011 3.53 -17.74 -36.44
C TYR A 1011 3.97 -18.56 -37.66
N SER A 1012 3.03 -19.11 -38.44
CA SER A 1012 3.36 -19.93 -39.61
C SER A 1012 2.34 -19.76 -40.76
N PRO A 1013 2.80 -19.33 -41.95
CA PRO A 1013 1.94 -19.15 -43.11
C PRO A 1013 1.39 -20.47 -43.66
N VAL A 1014 1.85 -21.62 -43.16
CA VAL A 1014 1.29 -22.95 -43.49
C VAL A 1014 -0.18 -23.05 -43.06
N PHE A 1015 -0.60 -22.35 -42.01
CA PHE A 1015 -2.00 -22.34 -41.58
C PHE A 1015 -2.93 -21.68 -42.60
N ILE A 1016 -2.43 -20.76 -43.44
CA ILE A 1016 -3.22 -20.17 -44.54
C ILE A 1016 -3.70 -21.26 -45.51
N ARG A 1017 -2.83 -22.23 -45.84
CA ARG A 1017 -3.22 -23.35 -46.72
C ARG A 1017 -4.28 -24.24 -46.07
N HIS A 1018 -4.20 -24.45 -44.76
CA HIS A 1018 -5.21 -25.24 -44.04
C HIS A 1018 -6.56 -24.52 -43.99
N LEU A 1019 -6.59 -23.19 -43.93
CA LEU A 1019 -7.83 -22.40 -44.04
C LEU A 1019 -8.49 -22.56 -45.41
N GLU A 1020 -7.70 -22.63 -46.47
CA GLU A 1020 -8.19 -22.91 -47.82
C GLU A 1020 -8.68 -24.36 -47.97
N GLU A 1021 -7.93 -25.35 -47.45
CA GLU A 1021 -8.27 -26.77 -47.50
C GLU A 1021 -9.57 -27.10 -46.75
N LEU A 1022 -9.84 -26.42 -45.63
CA LEU A 1022 -11.04 -26.60 -44.82
C LEU A 1022 -12.20 -25.69 -45.25
N ASN A 1023 -12.02 -24.90 -46.32
CA ASN A 1023 -13.04 -23.99 -46.83
C ASN A 1023 -13.58 -23.01 -45.76
N LEU A 1024 -12.70 -22.49 -44.89
CA LEU A 1024 -13.07 -21.55 -43.83
C LEU A 1024 -13.16 -20.10 -44.31
N VAL A 1025 -12.64 -19.79 -45.49
CA VAL A 1025 -12.64 -18.43 -46.05
C VAL A 1025 -14.05 -17.84 -46.25
N PRO A 1026 -15.04 -18.58 -46.82
CA PRO A 1026 -16.43 -18.10 -46.86
C PRO A 1026 -17.00 -17.80 -45.48
N VAL A 1027 -16.66 -18.60 -44.48
CA VAL A 1027 -17.10 -18.41 -43.09
C VAL A 1027 -16.50 -17.13 -42.51
N LEU A 1028 -15.22 -16.85 -42.74
CA LEU A 1028 -14.59 -15.58 -42.32
C LEU A 1028 -15.26 -14.36 -42.97
N LEU A 1029 -15.63 -14.44 -44.26
CA LEU A 1029 -16.36 -13.38 -44.94
C LEU A 1029 -17.78 -13.22 -44.41
N GLN A 1030 -18.43 -14.30 -44.00
CA GLN A 1030 -19.73 -14.27 -43.32
C GLN A 1030 -19.62 -13.61 -41.94
N VAL A 1031 -18.61 -13.96 -41.13
CA VAL A 1031 -18.36 -13.35 -39.83
C VAL A 1031 -18.11 -11.84 -39.95
N LEU A 1032 -17.34 -11.43 -40.96
CA LEU A 1032 -17.12 -10.01 -41.30
C LEU A 1032 -18.44 -9.27 -41.55
N GLN A 1033 -19.37 -9.90 -42.27
CA GLN A 1033 -20.68 -9.33 -42.56
C GLN A 1033 -21.57 -9.26 -41.30
N GLU A 1034 -21.64 -10.33 -40.52
CA GLU A 1034 -22.52 -10.41 -39.35
C GLU A 1034 -22.13 -9.43 -38.24
N HIS A 1035 -20.83 -9.10 -38.12
CA HIS A 1035 -20.31 -8.16 -37.12
C HIS A 1035 -20.19 -6.72 -37.62
N GLN A 1036 -20.73 -6.39 -38.80
CA GLN A 1036 -20.71 -5.03 -39.35
C GLN A 1036 -21.48 -4.04 -38.47
N GLU A 1037 -22.50 -4.47 -37.74
CA GLU A 1037 -23.20 -3.63 -36.75
C GLU A 1037 -22.37 -3.36 -35.48
N SER A 1038 -21.29 -4.11 -35.27
CA SER A 1038 -20.37 -4.04 -34.11
C SER A 1038 -18.93 -3.79 -34.59
N MET A 1039 -18.72 -2.72 -35.36
CA MET A 1039 -17.43 -2.41 -36.00
C MET A 1039 -16.25 -2.36 -35.03
N LEU A 1040 -16.45 -1.93 -33.78
CA LEU A 1040 -15.39 -1.81 -32.78
C LEU A 1040 -15.17 -3.11 -31.97
N GLY A 1041 -15.88 -4.20 -32.31
CA GLY A 1041 -15.77 -5.49 -31.64
C GLY A 1041 -14.45 -6.21 -31.95
N SER A 1042 -13.98 -7.03 -31.01
CA SER A 1042 -12.77 -7.83 -31.19
C SER A 1042 -12.88 -8.86 -32.32
N SER A 1043 -14.08 -9.39 -32.56
CA SER A 1043 -14.36 -10.31 -33.69
C SER A 1043 -14.09 -9.61 -35.02
N MET A 1044 -14.57 -8.37 -35.18
CA MET A 1044 -14.35 -7.54 -36.37
C MET A 1044 -12.86 -7.27 -36.60
N TYR A 1045 -12.14 -6.84 -35.57
CA TYR A 1045 -10.70 -6.60 -35.68
C TYR A 1045 -9.91 -7.85 -36.06
N ASN A 1046 -10.16 -8.97 -35.37
CA ASN A 1046 -9.42 -10.20 -35.62
C ASN A 1046 -9.70 -10.78 -37.01
N VAL A 1047 -10.96 -10.76 -37.48
CA VAL A 1047 -11.30 -11.27 -38.83
C VAL A 1047 -10.68 -10.42 -39.93
N VAL A 1048 -10.66 -9.09 -39.77
CA VAL A 1048 -10.00 -8.17 -40.71
C VAL A 1048 -8.49 -8.43 -40.77
N CYS A 1049 -7.82 -8.61 -39.63
CA CYS A 1049 -6.40 -8.95 -39.59
C CYS A 1049 -6.12 -10.28 -40.30
N LEU A 1050 -6.97 -11.29 -40.07
CA LEU A 1050 -6.85 -12.60 -40.70
C LEU A 1050 -7.01 -12.53 -42.23
N LEU A 1051 -8.02 -11.81 -42.72
CA LEU A 1051 -8.21 -11.56 -44.14
C LEU A 1051 -7.06 -10.75 -44.73
N GLY A 1052 -6.52 -9.76 -43.99
CA GLY A 1052 -5.33 -9.01 -44.36
C GLY A 1052 -4.11 -9.92 -44.56
N ASN A 1053 -3.87 -10.85 -43.63
CA ASN A 1053 -2.81 -11.86 -43.75
C ASN A 1053 -3.01 -12.80 -44.95
N LEU A 1054 -4.26 -13.22 -45.23
CA LEU A 1054 -4.59 -14.00 -46.42
C LEU A 1054 -4.28 -13.23 -47.70
N VAL A 1055 -4.66 -11.96 -47.76
CA VAL A 1055 -4.41 -11.08 -48.91
C VAL A 1055 -2.91 -10.80 -49.07
N ALA A 1056 -2.16 -10.61 -47.98
CA ALA A 1056 -0.72 -10.32 -48.03
C ALA A 1056 0.11 -11.52 -48.49
N ASN A 1057 -0.34 -12.75 -48.23
CA ASN A 1057 0.36 -13.96 -48.65
C ASN A 1057 0.36 -14.12 -50.19
N LYS A 1058 1.50 -14.58 -50.74
CA LYS A 1058 1.73 -14.70 -52.19
C LYS A 1058 1.12 -15.96 -52.80
N ASP A 1059 0.98 -17.01 -51.98
CA ASP A 1059 0.48 -18.31 -52.42
C ASP A 1059 -1.05 -18.40 -52.43
N THR A 1060 -1.75 -17.41 -51.86
CA THR A 1060 -3.21 -17.39 -51.72
C THR A 1060 -3.91 -17.33 -53.08
N ASN A 1061 -4.98 -18.10 -53.24
CA ASN A 1061 -5.79 -18.06 -54.46
C ASN A 1061 -6.69 -16.81 -54.50
N MET A 1062 -6.14 -15.69 -54.98
CA MET A 1062 -6.86 -14.42 -55.10
C MET A 1062 -8.13 -14.52 -55.95
N THR A 1063 -8.15 -15.36 -57.00
CA THR A 1063 -9.34 -15.50 -57.86
C THR A 1063 -10.52 -16.13 -57.10
N ALA A 1064 -10.25 -17.05 -56.18
CA ALA A 1064 -11.28 -17.62 -55.32
C ALA A 1064 -11.82 -16.59 -54.32
N LEU A 1065 -10.95 -15.78 -53.71
CA LEU A 1065 -11.36 -14.71 -52.78
C LEU A 1065 -12.30 -13.70 -53.45
N TYR A 1066 -11.99 -13.31 -54.69
CA TYR A 1066 -12.83 -12.41 -55.46
C TYR A 1066 -14.20 -13.03 -55.78
N GLN A 1067 -14.24 -14.29 -56.22
CA GLN A 1067 -15.50 -15.00 -56.50
C GLN A 1067 -16.38 -15.18 -55.27
N GLN A 1068 -15.78 -15.21 -54.07
CA GLN A 1068 -16.49 -15.28 -52.79
C GLN A 1068 -16.97 -13.92 -52.28
N GLY A 1069 -16.78 -12.83 -53.04
CA GLY A 1069 -17.32 -11.51 -52.73
C GLY A 1069 -16.46 -10.66 -51.80
N LEU A 1070 -15.14 -10.91 -51.69
CA LEU A 1070 -14.24 -10.13 -50.82
C LEU A 1070 -14.41 -8.61 -51.00
N VAL A 1071 -14.41 -8.13 -52.25
CA VAL A 1071 -14.51 -6.68 -52.56
C VAL A 1071 -15.86 -6.11 -52.10
N GLU A 1072 -16.95 -6.84 -52.33
CA GLU A 1072 -18.30 -6.43 -51.95
C GLU A 1072 -18.48 -6.28 -50.43
N ARG A 1073 -17.70 -7.02 -49.63
CA ARG A 1073 -17.71 -6.94 -48.16
C ARG A 1073 -16.74 -5.91 -47.59
N LEU A 1074 -15.60 -5.70 -48.24
CA LEU A 1074 -14.60 -4.74 -47.77
C LEU A 1074 -15.02 -3.29 -47.97
N VAL A 1075 -15.71 -2.96 -49.06
CA VAL A 1075 -16.11 -1.58 -49.34
C VAL A 1075 -17.02 -1.03 -48.22
N PRO A 1076 -18.13 -1.68 -47.83
CA PRO A 1076 -18.95 -1.23 -46.71
C PRO A 1076 -18.18 -1.14 -45.38
N ALA A 1077 -17.36 -2.15 -45.05
CA ALA A 1077 -16.57 -2.15 -43.82
C ALA A 1077 -15.59 -0.96 -43.74
N CYS A 1078 -14.97 -0.58 -44.87
CA CYS A 1078 -14.08 0.59 -44.94
C CYS A 1078 -14.85 1.91 -44.87
N MET A 1079 -16.04 1.97 -45.47
CA MET A 1079 -16.93 3.14 -45.35
C MET A 1079 -17.35 3.35 -43.89
N ASP A 1080 -17.87 2.32 -43.24
CA ASP A 1080 -18.39 2.40 -41.87
C ASP A 1080 -17.27 2.71 -40.87
N ALA A 1081 -16.09 2.08 -41.01
CA ALA A 1081 -14.92 2.41 -40.20
C ALA A 1081 -14.42 3.84 -40.45
N GLY A 1082 -14.47 4.31 -41.70
CA GLY A 1082 -14.13 5.68 -42.08
C GLY A 1082 -15.07 6.71 -41.45
N VAL A 1083 -16.39 6.46 -41.51
CA VAL A 1083 -17.41 7.31 -40.89
C VAL A 1083 -17.18 7.42 -39.38
N LEU A 1084 -16.93 6.31 -38.69
CA LEU A 1084 -16.65 6.32 -37.25
C LEU A 1084 -15.41 7.14 -36.86
N VAL A 1085 -14.36 7.15 -37.71
CA VAL A 1085 -13.16 7.97 -37.49
C VAL A 1085 -13.44 9.45 -37.79
N LEU A 1086 -14.27 9.75 -38.78
CA LEU A 1086 -14.59 11.11 -39.23
C LEU A 1086 -15.65 11.81 -38.35
N GLU A 1087 -16.62 11.08 -37.79
CA GLU A 1087 -17.71 11.63 -36.95
C GLU A 1087 -17.33 11.78 -35.45
N GLY A 1088 -16.20 11.21 -35.02
CA GLY A 1088 -15.92 11.01 -33.61
C GLY A 1088 -15.35 12.21 -32.83
N GLU A 1089 -16.17 12.80 -31.96
CA GLU A 1089 -15.72 13.51 -30.74
C GLU A 1089 -15.09 12.50 -29.75
N SER A 1090 -13.80 12.64 -29.40
CA SER A 1090 -13.03 12.02 -28.29
C SER A 1090 -13.12 10.49 -28.01
N THR A 1091 -14.08 9.77 -28.58
CA THR A 1091 -14.47 8.37 -28.30
C THR A 1091 -14.15 7.42 -29.46
N SER A 1092 -13.65 7.94 -30.60
CA SER A 1092 -13.34 7.19 -31.84
C SER A 1092 -11.91 6.65 -31.97
N ARG A 1093 -11.00 6.92 -31.01
CA ARG A 1093 -9.63 6.35 -31.00
C ARG A 1093 -9.54 4.83 -31.24
N PRO A 1094 -10.47 3.96 -30.77
CA PRO A 1094 -10.40 2.52 -31.06
C PRO A 1094 -10.75 2.13 -32.51
N ALA A 1095 -11.33 3.03 -33.31
CA ALA A 1095 -11.68 2.76 -34.71
C ALA A 1095 -10.47 2.86 -35.67
N SER A 1096 -9.46 3.65 -35.30
CA SER A 1096 -8.29 3.92 -36.14
C SER A 1096 -7.44 2.68 -36.45
N PRO A 1097 -7.07 1.81 -35.48
CA PRO A 1097 -6.31 0.59 -35.77
C PRO A 1097 -7.02 -0.35 -36.75
N LEU A 1098 -8.36 -0.47 -36.63
CA LEU A 1098 -9.16 -1.27 -37.56
C LEU A 1098 -9.13 -0.67 -38.97
N LEU A 1099 -9.37 0.64 -39.08
CA LEU A 1099 -9.34 1.35 -40.36
C LEU A 1099 -7.94 1.27 -41.00
N PHE A 1100 -6.88 1.35 -40.21
CA PHE A 1100 -5.52 1.20 -40.70
C PHE A 1100 -5.30 -0.17 -41.35
N VAL A 1101 -5.68 -1.26 -40.69
CA VAL A 1101 -5.54 -2.63 -41.25
C VAL A 1101 -6.41 -2.81 -42.50
N LEU A 1102 -7.62 -2.25 -42.51
CA LEU A 1102 -8.49 -2.23 -43.70
C LEU A 1102 -7.82 -1.49 -44.88
N LEU A 1103 -7.22 -0.33 -44.63
CA LEU A 1103 -6.50 0.46 -45.64
C LEU A 1103 -5.25 -0.28 -46.14
N GLU A 1104 -4.51 -0.97 -45.27
CA GLU A 1104 -3.36 -1.79 -45.69
C GLU A 1104 -3.77 -2.93 -46.62
N MET A 1105 -4.86 -3.63 -46.28
CA MET A 1105 -5.40 -4.69 -47.11
C MET A 1105 -5.87 -4.15 -48.47
N LEU A 1106 -6.60 -3.02 -48.49
CA LEU A 1106 -7.01 -2.33 -49.73
C LEU A 1106 -5.81 -1.92 -50.58
N GLN A 1107 -4.77 -1.35 -49.96
CA GLN A 1107 -3.55 -0.93 -50.62
C GLN A 1107 -2.87 -2.11 -51.33
N GLU A 1108 -2.79 -3.28 -50.67
CA GLU A 1108 -2.20 -4.48 -51.26
C GLU A 1108 -3.03 -5.02 -52.43
N LEU A 1109 -4.37 -5.05 -52.32
CA LEU A 1109 -5.26 -5.45 -53.43
C LEU A 1109 -5.11 -4.53 -54.65
N LEU A 1110 -5.09 -3.22 -54.42
CA LEU A 1110 -4.89 -2.21 -55.48
C LEU A 1110 -3.50 -2.30 -56.10
N ARG A 1111 -2.46 -2.55 -55.29
CA ARG A 1111 -1.09 -2.74 -55.76
C ARG A 1111 -0.96 -3.98 -56.65
N ARG A 1112 -1.55 -5.11 -56.24
CA ARG A 1112 -1.59 -6.35 -57.05
C ARG A 1112 -2.28 -6.12 -58.39
N THR A 1113 -3.39 -5.37 -58.38
CA THR A 1113 -4.10 -4.98 -59.59
C THR A 1113 -3.22 -4.11 -60.50
N ALA A 1114 -2.56 -3.09 -59.94
CA ALA A 1114 -1.67 -2.22 -60.70
C ALA A 1114 -0.46 -2.96 -61.29
N ASP A 1115 0.14 -3.88 -60.55
CA ASP A 1115 1.25 -4.69 -61.04
C ASP A 1115 0.80 -5.70 -62.10
N MET A 1116 -0.44 -6.21 -62.04
CA MET A 1116 -1.01 -7.06 -63.08
C MET A 1116 -1.33 -6.27 -64.35
N VAL A 1117 -1.99 -5.11 -64.23
CA VAL A 1117 -2.25 -4.21 -65.37
C VAL A 1117 -0.94 -3.77 -66.02
N ARG A 1118 0.09 -3.43 -65.23
CA ARG A 1118 1.41 -3.08 -65.76
C ARG A 1118 2.04 -4.23 -66.54
N ARG A 1119 1.95 -5.46 -66.01
CA ARG A 1119 2.44 -6.67 -66.70
C ARG A 1119 1.66 -6.94 -67.99
N ALA A 1120 0.34 -6.84 -67.97
CA ALA A 1120 -0.52 -7.00 -69.14
C ALA A 1120 -0.21 -5.95 -70.22
N LEU A 1121 -0.03 -4.67 -69.86
CA LEU A 1121 0.37 -3.61 -70.80
C LEU A 1121 1.78 -3.82 -71.39
N GLN A 1122 2.69 -4.43 -70.63
CA GLN A 1122 4.02 -4.82 -71.13
C GLN A 1122 3.94 -6.02 -72.09
N GLN A 1123 3.07 -6.99 -71.80
CA GLN A 1123 2.85 -8.19 -72.61
C GLN A 1123 1.95 -7.97 -73.83
N GLN A 1124 1.09 -6.95 -73.80
CA GLN A 1124 0.31 -6.49 -74.95
C GLN A 1124 1.22 -6.02 -76.08
N LYS A 1125 2.38 -5.43 -75.75
CA LYS A 1125 3.43 -5.09 -76.73
C LYS A 1125 4.09 -6.32 -77.36
N LEU A 1126 3.92 -7.50 -76.77
CA LEU A 1126 4.44 -8.81 -77.22
C LEU A 1126 3.35 -9.71 -77.85
N GLY A 1127 2.09 -9.27 -77.93
CA GLY A 1127 1.00 -9.95 -78.65
C GLY A 1127 0.16 -10.96 -77.83
N ASP A 1128 0.24 -10.98 -76.50
CA ASP A 1128 -0.56 -11.90 -75.66
C ASP A 1128 -1.90 -11.30 -75.22
N SER A 1129 -2.98 -11.62 -75.94
CA SER A 1129 -4.35 -11.15 -75.66
C SER A 1129 -5.00 -11.79 -74.43
N ARG A 1130 -4.42 -12.87 -73.88
CA ARG A 1130 -4.99 -13.55 -72.70
C ARG A 1130 -4.62 -12.79 -71.43
N SER A 1131 -3.41 -12.25 -71.37
CA SER A 1131 -2.93 -11.40 -70.27
C SER A 1131 -3.75 -10.11 -70.12
N THR A 1132 -4.22 -9.55 -71.24
CA THR A 1132 -5.04 -8.33 -71.25
C THR A 1132 -6.46 -8.60 -70.75
N GLN A 1133 -7.07 -9.72 -71.13
CA GLN A 1133 -8.40 -10.09 -70.65
C GLN A 1133 -8.43 -10.28 -69.12
N VAL A 1134 -7.42 -10.97 -68.56
CA VAL A 1134 -7.33 -11.19 -67.10
C VAL A 1134 -7.15 -9.87 -66.34
N ALA A 1135 -6.43 -8.90 -66.92
CA ALA A 1135 -6.28 -7.58 -66.33
C ALA A 1135 -7.57 -6.75 -66.40
N GLU A 1136 -8.33 -6.85 -67.50
CA GLU A 1136 -9.66 -6.22 -67.63
C GLU A 1136 -10.66 -6.81 -66.63
N ASP A 1137 -10.74 -8.13 -66.53
CA ASP A 1137 -11.64 -8.81 -65.58
C ASP A 1137 -11.32 -8.41 -64.13
N MET A 1138 -10.04 -8.28 -63.77
CA MET A 1138 -9.64 -7.80 -62.45
C MET A 1138 -9.98 -6.35 -62.20
N LEU A 1139 -9.82 -5.48 -63.21
CA LEU A 1139 -10.22 -4.08 -63.10
C LEU A 1139 -11.73 -3.99 -62.84
N LEU A 1140 -12.54 -4.81 -63.51
CA LEU A 1140 -13.99 -4.87 -63.29
C LEU A 1140 -14.33 -5.33 -61.86
N VAL A 1141 -13.66 -6.37 -61.35
CA VAL A 1141 -13.90 -6.90 -60.00
C VAL A 1141 -13.56 -5.89 -58.90
N ASN A 1142 -12.47 -5.14 -59.05
CA ASN A 1142 -12.03 -4.14 -58.06
C ASN A 1142 -12.65 -2.75 -58.28
N LYS A 1143 -13.48 -2.58 -59.30
CA LYS A 1143 -14.17 -1.32 -59.60
C LYS A 1143 -14.94 -0.73 -58.40
N PRO A 1144 -15.62 -1.51 -57.53
CA PRO A 1144 -16.30 -0.95 -56.35
C PRO A 1144 -15.41 -0.13 -55.41
N PHE A 1145 -14.08 -0.31 -55.41
CA PHE A 1145 -13.18 0.53 -54.61
C PHE A 1145 -13.20 2.01 -55.02
N THR A 1146 -13.71 2.37 -56.20
CA THR A 1146 -13.90 3.78 -56.58
C THR A 1146 -14.89 4.49 -55.66
N GLN A 1147 -15.86 3.77 -55.08
CA GLN A 1147 -16.85 4.33 -54.14
C GLN A 1147 -16.20 4.89 -52.86
N LEU A 1148 -14.99 4.44 -52.51
CA LEU A 1148 -14.24 4.90 -51.35
C LEU A 1148 -13.48 6.22 -51.60
N THR A 1149 -13.52 6.77 -52.83
CA THR A 1149 -12.69 7.92 -53.21
C THR A 1149 -12.98 9.16 -52.36
N CYS A 1150 -14.26 9.48 -52.11
CA CYS A 1150 -14.64 10.60 -51.24
C CYS A 1150 -14.22 10.37 -49.79
N THR A 1151 -14.41 9.14 -49.28
CA THR A 1151 -14.00 8.75 -47.93
C THR A 1151 -12.49 8.86 -47.75
N PHE A 1152 -11.69 8.41 -48.72
CA PHE A 1152 -10.23 8.59 -48.67
C PHE A 1152 -9.82 10.06 -48.65
N ILE A 1153 -10.51 10.93 -49.42
CA ILE A 1153 -10.25 12.38 -49.43
C ILE A 1153 -10.53 13.00 -48.05
N GLN A 1154 -11.64 12.62 -47.41
CA GLN A 1154 -11.97 13.07 -46.05
C GLN A 1154 -10.93 12.60 -45.03
N LEU A 1155 -10.50 11.34 -45.12
CA LEU A 1155 -9.49 10.74 -44.23
C LEU A 1155 -8.09 11.38 -44.35
N LEU A 1156 -7.79 12.14 -45.41
CA LEU A 1156 -6.51 12.87 -45.54
C LEU A 1156 -6.34 13.97 -44.49
N CYS A 1157 -7.43 14.45 -43.89
CA CYS A 1157 -7.44 15.54 -42.92
C CYS A 1157 -7.43 15.08 -41.46
N VAL A 1158 -7.40 13.76 -41.22
CA VAL A 1158 -7.36 13.18 -39.87
C VAL A 1158 -5.99 13.46 -39.24
N GLU A 1159 -5.98 13.87 -37.96
CA GLU A 1159 -4.76 14.27 -37.24
C GLU A 1159 -3.74 13.12 -37.07
N GLU A 1160 -4.20 11.87 -37.14
CA GLU A 1160 -3.33 10.68 -37.06
C GLU A 1160 -2.59 10.42 -38.39
N SER A 1161 -1.27 10.66 -38.38
CA SER A 1161 -0.39 10.60 -39.57
C SER A 1161 -0.46 9.27 -40.34
N GLU A 1162 -0.63 8.13 -39.67
CA GLU A 1162 -0.55 6.82 -40.30
C GLU A 1162 -1.80 6.50 -41.16
N VAL A 1163 -3.00 6.81 -40.67
CA VAL A 1163 -4.26 6.60 -41.40
C VAL A 1163 -4.32 7.50 -42.64
N GLY A 1164 -3.98 8.78 -42.50
CA GLY A 1164 -3.95 9.74 -43.60
C GLY A 1164 -2.94 9.35 -44.70
N GLU A 1165 -1.76 8.85 -44.32
CA GLU A 1165 -0.75 8.38 -45.27
C GLU A 1165 -1.20 7.14 -46.06
N ARG A 1166 -1.86 6.19 -45.39
CA ARG A 1166 -2.40 5.00 -46.04
C ARG A 1166 -3.60 5.32 -46.93
N ALA A 1167 -4.50 6.18 -46.49
CA ALA A 1167 -5.60 6.71 -47.32
C ALA A 1167 -5.05 7.41 -48.58
N MET A 1168 -4.01 8.24 -48.45
CA MET A 1168 -3.35 8.90 -49.60
C MET A 1168 -2.74 7.90 -50.59
N SER A 1169 -2.16 6.80 -50.08
CA SER A 1169 -1.58 5.75 -50.91
C SER A 1169 -2.66 4.97 -51.68
N CYS A 1170 -3.78 4.62 -51.01
CA CYS A 1170 -4.94 4.00 -51.63
C CYS A 1170 -5.56 4.91 -52.70
N LEU A 1171 -5.81 6.18 -52.34
CA LEU A 1171 -6.35 7.18 -53.25
C LEU A 1171 -5.47 7.36 -54.50
N SER A 1172 -4.14 7.42 -54.32
CA SER A 1172 -3.22 7.45 -55.45
C SER A 1172 -3.47 6.28 -56.39
N LEU A 1173 -3.47 5.04 -55.88
CA LEU A 1173 -3.63 3.82 -56.68
C LEU A 1173 -4.98 3.74 -57.38
N VAL A 1174 -6.09 4.05 -56.69
CA VAL A 1174 -7.43 4.09 -57.29
C VAL A 1174 -7.46 5.06 -58.47
N VAL A 1175 -6.95 6.28 -58.30
CA VAL A 1175 -6.91 7.29 -59.36
C VAL A 1175 -5.96 6.89 -60.51
N GLN A 1176 -4.92 6.08 -60.27
CA GLN A 1176 -4.08 5.59 -61.36
C GLN A 1176 -4.75 4.50 -62.21
N LEU A 1177 -5.60 3.68 -61.59
CA LEU A 1177 -6.22 2.52 -62.23
C LEU A 1177 -7.55 2.86 -62.91
N TYR A 1178 -8.36 3.68 -62.25
CA TYR A 1178 -9.74 3.96 -62.66
C TYR A 1178 -9.97 5.42 -63.07
N GLY A 1179 -9.01 6.31 -62.82
CA GLY A 1179 -9.22 7.75 -62.99
C GLY A 1179 -10.17 8.31 -61.93
N ALA A 1180 -11.01 9.26 -62.31
CA ALA A 1180 -12.04 9.85 -61.46
C ALA A 1180 -13.40 9.56 -62.08
N GLU A 1181 -13.99 8.39 -61.78
CA GLU A 1181 -15.34 8.04 -62.28
C GLU A 1181 -16.47 8.53 -61.37
N ASP A 1182 -16.20 8.84 -60.09
CA ASP A 1182 -17.20 9.33 -59.14
C ASP A 1182 -17.38 10.86 -59.24
N ALA A 1183 -18.62 11.28 -59.49
CA ALA A 1183 -18.97 12.67 -59.81
C ALA A 1183 -18.73 13.67 -58.66
N ASP A 1184 -18.71 13.20 -57.40
CA ASP A 1184 -18.61 14.03 -56.20
C ASP A 1184 -17.17 14.21 -55.68
N CYS A 1185 -16.18 13.60 -56.34
CA CYS A 1185 -14.75 13.67 -55.93
C CYS A 1185 -14.17 15.09 -55.98
N THR A 1186 -14.81 16.00 -56.71
CA THR A 1186 -14.44 17.42 -56.83
C THR A 1186 -15.56 18.37 -56.42
N GLY A 1187 -16.50 17.88 -55.61
CA GLY A 1187 -17.52 18.72 -54.97
C GLY A 1187 -16.93 19.73 -53.98
N PRO A 1188 -17.73 20.69 -53.49
CA PRO A 1188 -17.28 21.76 -52.60
C PRO A 1188 -16.61 21.24 -51.32
N GLU A 1189 -17.16 20.20 -50.70
CA GLU A 1189 -16.60 19.60 -49.48
C GLU A 1189 -15.28 18.87 -49.76
N SER A 1190 -15.22 18.03 -50.80
CA SER A 1190 -13.99 17.33 -51.20
C SER A 1190 -12.86 18.29 -51.57
N ALA A 1191 -13.18 19.41 -52.24
CA ALA A 1191 -12.22 20.46 -52.57
C ALA A 1191 -11.67 21.16 -51.31
N ALA A 1192 -12.51 21.41 -50.30
CA ALA A 1192 -12.08 21.95 -49.02
C ALA A 1192 -11.13 20.99 -48.27
N HIS A 1193 -11.47 19.70 -48.20
CA HIS A 1193 -10.60 18.68 -47.57
C HIS A 1193 -9.25 18.55 -48.29
N LEU A 1194 -9.23 18.56 -49.64
CA LEU A 1194 -7.98 18.55 -50.40
C LEU A 1194 -7.12 19.80 -50.15
N ALA A 1195 -7.75 20.97 -49.98
CA ALA A 1195 -7.05 22.21 -49.64
C ALA A 1195 -6.43 22.16 -48.24
N THR A 1196 -7.19 21.68 -47.25
CA THR A 1196 -6.72 21.47 -45.88
C THR A 1196 -5.58 20.46 -45.84
N ALA A 1197 -5.69 19.33 -46.54
CA ALA A 1197 -4.63 18.33 -46.63
C ALA A 1197 -3.35 18.86 -47.30
N LEU A 1198 -3.45 19.75 -48.30
CA LEU A 1198 -2.28 20.41 -48.91
C LEU A 1198 -1.52 21.32 -47.95
N GLN A 1199 -2.25 21.98 -47.04
CA GLN A 1199 -1.65 22.79 -45.98
C GLN A 1199 -1.02 21.90 -44.90
N ALA A 1200 -1.71 20.85 -44.47
CA ALA A 1200 -1.22 19.90 -43.47
C ALA A 1200 0.05 19.15 -43.94
N THR A 1201 0.19 18.89 -45.24
CA THR A 1201 1.35 18.19 -45.82
C THR A 1201 2.55 19.09 -46.14
N ALA A 1202 2.47 20.41 -45.87
CA ALA A 1202 3.57 21.36 -46.09
C ALA A 1202 4.94 20.97 -45.48
N PRO A 1203 5.05 20.40 -44.26
CA PRO A 1203 6.35 19.95 -43.73
C PRO A 1203 6.93 18.70 -44.43
N HIS A 1204 6.15 18.01 -45.29
CA HIS A 1204 6.53 16.74 -45.92
C HIS A 1204 6.47 16.83 -47.47
N PRO A 1205 7.55 17.27 -48.14
CA PRO A 1205 7.53 17.59 -49.58
C PRO A 1205 7.30 16.39 -50.49
N LYS A 1206 7.48 15.14 -50.01
CA LYS A 1206 7.18 13.93 -50.80
C LYS A 1206 5.68 13.64 -50.85
N GLN A 1207 5.00 13.77 -49.70
CA GLN A 1207 3.55 13.57 -49.59
C GLN A 1207 2.81 14.70 -50.31
N GLN A 1208 3.25 15.96 -50.14
CA GLN A 1208 2.67 17.10 -50.84
C GLN A 1208 2.78 16.97 -52.37
N LYS A 1209 3.90 16.46 -52.90
CA LYS A 1209 4.05 16.15 -54.34
C LYS A 1209 3.12 15.02 -54.80
N LEU A 1210 2.93 13.99 -53.98
CA LEU A 1210 2.02 12.90 -54.29
C LEU A 1210 0.58 13.41 -54.35
N LEU A 1211 0.17 14.19 -53.35
CA LEU A 1211 -1.15 14.81 -53.29
C LEU A 1211 -1.42 15.73 -54.49
N LEU A 1212 -0.46 16.57 -54.90
CA LEU A 1212 -0.59 17.38 -56.12
C LEU A 1212 -0.73 16.52 -57.39
N ARG A 1213 -0.05 15.38 -57.48
CA ARG A 1213 -0.22 14.45 -58.61
C ARG A 1213 -1.60 13.79 -58.61
N ILE A 1214 -2.15 13.48 -57.45
CA ILE A 1214 -3.52 12.98 -57.30
C ILE A 1214 -4.49 14.05 -57.78
N ILE A 1215 -4.39 15.29 -57.27
CA ILE A 1215 -5.26 16.42 -57.65
C ILE A 1215 -5.17 16.68 -59.15
N LYS A 1216 -3.96 16.71 -59.73
CA LYS A 1216 -3.78 16.87 -61.18
C LYS A 1216 -4.56 15.82 -61.97
N ARG A 1217 -4.50 14.55 -61.56
CA ARG A 1217 -5.22 13.46 -62.23
C ARG A 1217 -6.73 13.55 -62.03
N LEU A 1218 -7.21 13.87 -60.84
CA LEU A 1218 -8.64 14.05 -60.57
C LEU A 1218 -9.25 15.15 -61.46
N VAL A 1219 -8.54 16.28 -61.60
CA VAL A 1219 -8.98 17.42 -62.41
C VAL A 1219 -8.89 17.12 -63.91
N THR A 1220 -7.81 16.48 -64.37
CA THR A 1220 -7.59 16.21 -65.80
C THR A 1220 -8.32 14.98 -66.36
N ALA A 1221 -8.92 14.14 -65.50
CA ALA A 1221 -9.60 12.92 -65.92
C ALA A 1221 -10.96 13.15 -66.58
N ASP A 1222 -11.73 14.17 -66.16
CA ASP A 1222 -13.04 14.53 -66.72
C ASP A 1222 -13.21 16.06 -66.75
N GLU A 1223 -13.71 16.59 -67.87
CA GLU A 1223 -14.04 18.02 -68.02
C GLU A 1223 -15.08 18.48 -66.98
N LYS A 1224 -15.98 17.59 -66.54
CA LYS A 1224 -16.98 17.90 -65.50
C LYS A 1224 -16.33 18.20 -64.14
N HIS A 1225 -15.25 17.51 -63.81
CA HIS A 1225 -14.51 17.75 -62.57
C HIS A 1225 -13.74 19.07 -62.62
N THR A 1226 -13.16 19.39 -63.78
CA THR A 1226 -12.56 20.72 -64.00
C THR A 1226 -13.61 21.83 -63.85
N GLN A 1227 -14.82 21.64 -64.39
CA GLN A 1227 -15.92 22.59 -64.24
C GLN A 1227 -16.42 22.70 -62.78
N SER A 1228 -16.51 21.59 -62.03
CA SER A 1228 -16.89 21.61 -60.62
C SER A 1228 -15.90 22.40 -59.76
N VAL A 1229 -14.59 22.17 -59.94
CA VAL A 1229 -13.55 22.93 -59.23
C VAL A 1229 -13.58 24.42 -59.62
N ARG A 1230 -13.89 24.76 -60.89
CA ARG A 1230 -14.07 26.15 -61.34
C ARG A 1230 -15.26 26.85 -60.69
N LEU A 1231 -16.35 26.13 -60.42
CA LEU A 1231 -17.58 26.70 -59.88
C LEU A 1231 -17.61 26.76 -58.35
N HIS A 1232 -16.96 25.81 -57.67
CA HIS A 1232 -17.10 25.57 -56.23
C HIS A 1232 -15.77 25.36 -55.48
N GLY A 1233 -14.62 25.41 -56.15
CA GLY A 1233 -13.31 25.07 -55.60
C GLY A 1233 -12.44 26.26 -55.18
N ASP A 1234 -13.01 27.41 -54.81
CA ASP A 1234 -12.26 28.63 -54.49
C ASP A 1234 -11.18 28.42 -53.42
N VAL A 1235 -11.46 27.60 -52.41
CA VAL A 1235 -10.53 27.27 -51.30
C VAL A 1235 -9.32 26.47 -51.81
N LEU A 1236 -9.56 25.47 -52.66
CA LEU A 1236 -8.50 24.66 -53.27
C LEU A 1236 -7.66 25.49 -54.25
N THR A 1237 -8.30 26.35 -55.02
CA THR A 1237 -7.64 27.23 -55.99
C THR A 1237 -6.75 28.25 -55.28
N SER A 1238 -7.21 28.80 -54.15
CA SER A 1238 -6.42 29.68 -53.29
C SER A 1238 -5.20 28.97 -52.68
N ALA A 1239 -5.38 27.75 -52.16
CA ALA A 1239 -4.27 26.95 -51.62
C ALA A 1239 -3.21 26.63 -52.70
N LEU A 1240 -3.64 26.28 -53.92
CA LEU A 1240 -2.74 26.05 -55.06
C LEU A 1240 -2.01 27.33 -55.51
N GLN A 1241 -2.68 28.49 -55.48
CA GLN A 1241 -2.05 29.79 -55.78
C GLN A 1241 -0.98 30.14 -54.76
N GLN A 1242 -1.24 29.93 -53.46
CA GLN A 1242 -0.25 30.16 -52.41
C GLN A 1242 0.99 29.28 -52.61
N LEU A 1243 0.81 27.99 -52.93
CA LEU A 1243 1.91 27.05 -53.21
C LEU A 1243 2.68 27.38 -54.50
N ALA A 1244 2.02 27.95 -55.51
CA ALA A 1244 2.69 28.39 -56.74
C ALA A 1244 3.61 29.62 -56.51
N ILE A 1245 3.32 30.43 -55.48
CA ILE A 1245 4.04 31.68 -55.16
C ILE A 1245 5.18 31.45 -54.15
N THR A 1246 5.05 30.47 -53.26
CA THR A 1246 6.05 30.16 -52.22
C THR A 1246 7.12 29.18 -52.73
N ALA A 1247 8.16 29.69 -53.42
CA ALA A 1247 9.30 28.88 -53.87
C ALA A 1247 10.62 29.38 -53.28
N SER A 1248 11.25 28.61 -52.37
CA SER A 1248 12.55 28.97 -51.79
C SER A 1248 13.61 27.85 -51.85
N SER A 1249 13.23 26.57 -51.97
CA SER A 1249 14.13 25.41 -52.12
C SER A 1249 13.89 24.61 -53.43
N THR A 1250 14.83 23.75 -53.85
CA THR A 1250 14.68 22.90 -55.07
C THR A 1250 13.51 21.91 -54.98
N ALA A 1251 13.13 21.49 -53.77
CA ALA A 1251 11.94 20.67 -53.56
C ALA A 1251 10.66 21.48 -53.79
N ASP A 1252 10.63 22.74 -53.32
CA ASP A 1252 9.52 23.67 -53.49
C ASP A 1252 9.32 24.06 -54.96
N VAL A 1253 10.40 24.17 -55.75
CA VAL A 1253 10.30 24.47 -57.19
C VAL A 1253 9.44 23.45 -57.94
N THR A 1254 9.59 22.15 -57.62
CA THR A 1254 8.77 21.09 -58.26
C THR A 1254 7.34 21.02 -57.74
N VAL A 1255 7.09 21.49 -56.50
CA VAL A 1255 5.74 21.61 -55.91
C VAL A 1255 5.04 22.78 -56.58
N ALA A 1256 5.70 23.94 -56.65
CA ALA A 1256 5.22 25.15 -57.31
C ALA A 1256 4.95 24.93 -58.81
N SER A 1257 5.80 24.15 -59.51
CA SER A 1257 5.57 23.81 -60.91
C SER A 1257 4.33 22.94 -61.10
N LEU A 1258 4.15 21.90 -60.26
CA LEU A 1258 2.96 21.05 -60.31
C LEU A 1258 1.68 21.83 -59.96
N ALA A 1259 1.73 22.70 -58.95
CA ALA A 1259 0.61 23.56 -58.58
C ALA A 1259 0.25 24.53 -59.73
N SER A 1260 1.26 25.11 -60.40
CA SER A 1260 1.05 25.99 -61.57
C SER A 1260 0.44 25.26 -62.76
N GLU A 1261 0.88 24.03 -63.05
CA GLU A 1261 0.30 23.20 -64.11
C GLU A 1261 -1.17 22.85 -63.84
N ILE A 1262 -1.53 22.59 -62.58
CA ILE A 1262 -2.91 22.33 -62.18
C ILE A 1262 -3.76 23.59 -62.33
N LEU A 1263 -3.25 24.74 -61.88
CA LEU A 1263 -3.93 26.04 -62.02
C LEU A 1263 -4.16 26.42 -63.49
N GLN A 1264 -3.22 26.12 -64.40
CA GLN A 1264 -3.39 26.34 -65.83
C GLN A 1264 -4.51 25.51 -66.46
N HIS A 1265 -4.81 24.33 -65.89
CA HIS A 1265 -5.94 23.51 -66.32
C HIS A 1265 -7.26 23.97 -65.69
N ILE A 1266 -7.23 24.48 -64.46
CA ILE A 1266 -8.42 24.95 -63.74
C ILE A 1266 -8.86 26.34 -64.20
N LEU A 1267 -7.95 27.28 -64.50
CA LEU A 1267 -8.28 28.61 -65.01
C LEU A 1267 -8.56 28.59 -66.51
#